data_AF-A0A926I979-F1
#
_entry.id   AF-A0A926I979-F1
#
_cell.length_a   1.000
_cell.length_b   1.000
_cell.length_c   1.000
_cell.angle_alpha   90.00
_cell.angle_beta   90.00
_cell.angle_gamma   90.00
#
_symmetry.space_group_name_H-M   'P 1'
#
loop_
_entity.id
_entity.type
_entity.pdbx_description
1 polymer ?
#
loop_
_entity_poly.entity_id
_entity_poly.type
_entity_poly.pdbx_seq_one_letter_code
_entity_poly.pdbx_strand_id
1 'polypeptide(L)'
;MASLRDTVKDYQEELRDGIAWVAFWKTGRSWNAEYFHLEMSDYLYPEDRSRMEEIKQADPAAVVVNGYYSGYLGEDMNLDELTAGVRRHYENGYSNIGEFIEAHDDRLPPELIEEARAAAHAAGLPFSEKAYRDGEEPDPYIFDGSMSMEDYELMHRMIENERSERMVETILSGYLSNLGKYTEGRPAGEWVSFPTTAEHLKEVFDRIGIDGKNYGELHITEYQSSIAGLAGKLTELESLDELNYLSELLKMQFDDDREKFVAAMEYGDHTRDLQDIINLAQNLDCYWLYPSVQSEEDYGHYLIEELDELELPEEAKKYFMYEEYGRDAAINDGGSFTEQGYIYNNRNTFTQWYDGRDVPEEYRVTPQPPVQEKEQADLDASAAIQTAATEQPPVLPIILSSEKPADKMKEITDRLEQGILGLYESDRYADYLRTMSKFHDYSLNNTILIAMQGGNLVKGYKQWEKEFDRHVKPGEKAIKILAPSPFTVKKQVEKIDPDTQKPVFDKDGKPVTEEKEIKIPAFRVVSVFDISQTEGKELPALTYELTGNVEQYKDFFAALEKTSPFAMGFEALSGGVKGRCNYEEKRIFINEGMDELQNIKTAIHEIAHATLHDTALAMPERPDRRTREVQAESVAYAVCQHYGLDTSDYSFGYIAGWSSGKELAELKGSLETIRSTAANLIDTIDGHFAEIQKAQDKEQTTEQAQPAQEAAKQPETKAAAPELPEETAPVQEKEAQPEQAAPAAPYYTINEAAAKRAKDMNSFSDYKQGSATAEYRHYVDEAVQLAERQKQRVDPMYHEKIDSLLDTYARKLAANMNKGYEIDARVPSILIAGGSNFPTRKKEKQNAARDSNYREWQDIQGLLDKIRSTGMGGISADDPQAVQKLEKKLESLEKSQETMKAVNAYYRKHKTLDGCPHLPPEELEKLKADMASSWHLEDKPFATWALSNNSAEIRRVKDRIKSLSQQKEIGFVGWEFDGGKVEANTEANRLQIFFEDKPDEATREALKSNGFRWSPKAGAWQRQLTSNAYYAADYVKAIAPLTGEKPTELQRAHIRQQKVAAQEQPAQEQPEQEAPQDKDTFSIYQIKGGDETRDLRFEPYDRLIAAGHRVDPKNYALVYSAPLTPGTSLEDIYTRFNIDHPKDFKGHSLSVSDVVVLHQNGQDTAHYVDSFGYKKVPEFLQPENYLKTAEQTTEQNYNMIDGQINNTPTVAELEAKVKTGETISLVDLAETVKADKERGKAAKTEKKPSIRAQLKAAKEQTPKKQAKQKTQDLERS
;
A
#
# COMPACT_ATOMS: atom_id res chain seq x y z
N MET A 1 19.71 12.38 56.00
CA MET A 1 18.48 13.15 56.19
C MET A 1 18.16 13.99 54.96
N ALA A 2 19.03 14.94 54.56
CA ALA A 2 18.82 15.67 53.29
C ALA A 2 18.72 14.70 52.08
N SER A 3 19.69 13.79 51.93
CA SER A 3 19.66 12.78 50.86
C SER A 3 18.43 11.86 50.89
N LEU A 4 17.90 11.46 52.07
CA LEU A 4 16.67 10.64 52.12
C LEU A 4 15.46 11.45 51.68
N ARG A 5 15.37 12.71 52.12
CA ARG A 5 14.27 13.60 51.75
C ARG A 5 14.24 13.87 50.24
N ASP A 6 15.41 14.01 49.63
CA ASP A 6 15.54 14.17 48.19
C ASP A 6 15.10 12.89 47.46
N THR A 7 15.56 11.72 47.89
CA THR A 7 15.10 10.43 47.31
C THR A 7 13.60 10.21 47.49
N VAL A 8 13.02 10.50 48.67
CA VAL A 8 11.58 10.34 48.91
C VAL A 8 10.76 11.35 48.08
N LYS A 9 11.32 12.51 47.74
CA LYS A 9 10.67 13.50 46.89
C LYS A 9 10.53 13.00 45.45
N ASP A 10 11.52 12.26 44.97
CA ASP A 10 11.53 11.73 43.60
C ASP A 10 10.51 10.60 43.41
N TYR A 11 10.14 9.89 44.48
CA TYR A 11 9.16 8.77 44.48
C TYR A 11 7.88 9.09 45.29
N GLN A 12 7.58 10.38 45.47
CA GLN A 12 6.49 10.81 46.36
C GLN A 12 5.10 10.50 45.80
N GLU A 13 4.94 10.40 44.48
CA GLU A 13 3.65 10.13 43.83
C GLU A 13 3.33 8.64 43.92
N GLU A 14 4.31 7.79 43.60
CA GLU A 14 4.24 6.34 43.70
C GLU A 14 3.98 5.87 45.14
N LEU A 15 4.62 6.51 46.12
CA LEU A 15 4.39 6.26 47.53
C LEU A 15 2.99 6.67 48.00
N ARG A 16 2.36 7.68 47.39
CA ARG A 16 1.02 8.15 47.78
C ARG A 16 -0.09 7.36 47.10
N ASP A 17 0.09 7.08 45.81
CA ASP A 17 -0.92 6.44 44.98
C ASP A 17 -1.02 4.94 45.29
N GLY A 18 0.03 4.35 45.87
CA GLY A 18 0.02 2.96 46.35
C GLY A 18 -0.06 1.91 45.22
N ILE A 19 0.23 2.32 43.98
CA ILE A 19 0.19 1.46 42.79
C ILE A 19 1.45 0.58 42.70
N ALA A 20 2.61 1.10 43.11
CA ALA A 20 3.89 0.39 43.05
C ALA A 20 4.51 0.20 44.45
N TRP A 21 5.30 -0.86 44.62
CA TRP A 21 6.10 -1.08 45.83
C TRP A 21 7.47 -0.44 45.66
N VAL A 22 7.91 0.39 46.61
CA VAL A 22 9.18 1.13 46.50
C VAL A 22 10.18 0.61 47.53
N ALA A 23 11.31 0.07 47.08
CA ALA A 23 12.41 -0.33 47.95
C ALA A 23 13.32 0.87 48.24
N PHE A 24 13.68 1.08 49.51
CA PHE A 24 14.63 2.09 49.95
C PHE A 24 15.82 1.42 50.63
N TRP A 25 17.03 1.79 50.21
CA TRP A 25 18.27 1.27 50.78
C TRP A 25 19.38 2.32 50.85
N LYS A 26 20.44 2.04 51.61
CA LYS A 26 21.62 2.90 51.72
C LYS A 26 22.83 2.31 51.04
N THR A 27 23.59 3.18 50.39
CA THR A 27 24.96 2.89 49.95
C THR A 27 25.89 3.95 50.55
N GLY A 28 26.58 3.59 51.63
CA GLY A 28 27.45 4.52 52.37
C GLY A 28 26.66 5.64 53.06
N ARG A 29 26.76 6.89 52.58
CA ARG A 29 26.04 8.06 53.13
C ARG A 29 24.82 8.48 52.30
N SER A 30 24.62 7.85 51.14
CA SER A 30 23.56 8.16 50.20
C SER A 30 22.40 7.19 50.36
N TRP A 31 21.19 7.69 50.09
CA TRP A 31 19.97 6.90 49.98
C TRP A 31 19.62 6.69 48.51
N ASN A 32 19.11 5.50 48.19
CA ASN A 32 18.60 5.13 46.88
C ASN A 32 17.19 4.57 47.04
N ALA A 33 16.42 4.61 45.95
CA ALA A 33 15.11 4.00 45.87
C ALA A 33 14.84 3.47 44.46
N GLU A 34 13.99 2.44 44.37
CA GLU A 34 13.60 1.76 43.12
C GLU A 34 12.20 1.17 43.33
N TYR A 35 11.33 1.23 42.31
CA TYR A 35 9.97 0.67 42.40
C TYR A 35 9.91 -0.72 41.76
N PHE A 36 8.96 -1.53 42.20
CA PHE A 36 8.73 -2.92 41.79
C PHE A 36 7.23 -3.22 41.68
N HIS A 37 6.89 -4.20 40.86
CA HIS A 37 5.51 -4.66 40.66
C HIS A 37 5.36 -6.13 41.05
N LEU A 38 4.16 -6.52 41.47
CA LEU A 38 3.79 -7.91 41.69
C LEU A 38 2.87 -8.34 40.55
N GLU A 39 2.93 -9.61 40.15
CA GLU A 39 1.96 -10.19 39.22
C GLU A 39 0.53 -10.15 39.80
N MET A 40 -0.47 -10.33 38.93
CA MET A 40 -1.90 -10.44 39.30
C MET A 40 -2.19 -11.48 40.39
N SER A 41 -1.26 -12.43 40.63
CA SER A 41 -1.35 -13.49 41.63
C SER A 41 -0.49 -13.25 42.89
N ASP A 42 0.04 -12.03 43.10
CA ASP A 42 0.81 -11.62 44.29
C ASP A 42 2.21 -12.27 44.41
N TYR A 43 2.83 -12.58 43.27
CA TYR A 43 4.20 -13.11 43.16
C TYR A 43 5.17 -12.09 42.56
N LEU A 44 6.46 -12.22 42.88
CA LEU A 44 7.52 -11.40 42.31
C LEU A 44 7.92 -11.88 40.92
N TYR A 45 8.07 -10.96 39.97
CA TYR A 45 8.72 -11.26 38.69
C TYR A 45 10.15 -11.77 38.92
N PRO A 46 10.65 -12.74 38.12
CA PRO A 46 11.99 -13.28 38.26
C PRO A 46 13.10 -12.22 38.25
N GLU A 47 12.95 -11.20 37.41
CA GLU A 47 13.88 -10.09 37.23
C GLU A 47 13.87 -9.15 38.47
N ASP A 48 12.67 -8.76 38.91
CA ASP A 48 12.47 -7.92 40.09
C ASP A 48 12.99 -8.59 41.35
N ARG A 49 12.79 -9.92 41.47
CA ARG A 49 13.34 -10.71 42.56
C ARG A 49 14.86 -10.69 42.56
N SER A 50 15.51 -10.97 41.42
CA SER A 50 16.97 -10.95 41.33
C SER A 50 17.52 -9.59 41.78
N ARG A 51 16.87 -8.51 41.34
CA ARG A 51 17.21 -7.16 41.72
C ARG A 51 17.02 -6.87 43.20
N MET A 52 15.91 -7.33 43.80
CA MET A 52 15.68 -7.20 45.24
C MET A 52 16.70 -8.00 46.07
N GLU A 53 17.15 -9.15 45.59
CA GLU A 53 18.19 -9.95 46.25
C GLU A 53 19.56 -9.24 46.24
N GLU A 54 19.90 -8.54 45.15
CA GLU A 54 21.08 -7.67 45.08
C GLU A 54 20.99 -6.51 46.09
N ILE A 55 19.83 -5.86 46.16
CA ILE A 55 19.59 -4.76 47.11
C ILE A 55 19.71 -5.28 48.56
N LYS A 56 19.14 -6.45 48.86
CA LYS A 56 19.25 -7.12 50.16
C LYS A 56 20.69 -7.47 50.52
N GLN A 57 21.50 -7.90 49.54
CA GLN A 57 22.94 -8.14 49.77
C GLN A 57 23.71 -6.85 50.03
N ALA A 58 23.36 -5.77 49.33
CA ALA A 58 24.01 -4.46 49.49
C ALA A 58 23.63 -3.78 50.81
N ASP A 59 22.38 -3.91 51.25
CA ASP A 59 21.85 -3.38 52.49
C ASP A 59 20.76 -4.30 53.07
N PRO A 60 21.11 -5.20 54.02
CA PRO A 60 20.14 -6.10 54.64
C PRO A 60 19.01 -5.39 55.41
N ALA A 61 19.18 -4.11 55.73
CA ALA A 61 18.17 -3.29 56.40
C ALA A 61 17.24 -2.56 55.41
N ALA A 62 17.38 -2.79 54.10
CA ALA A 62 16.50 -2.23 53.09
C ALA A 62 15.03 -2.57 53.36
N VAL A 63 14.16 -1.63 53.01
CA VAL A 63 12.71 -1.75 53.25
C VAL A 63 11.94 -1.52 51.97
N VAL A 64 10.87 -2.28 51.78
CA VAL A 64 9.96 -2.19 50.65
C VAL A 64 8.62 -1.66 51.16
N VAL A 65 8.21 -0.49 50.68
CA VAL A 65 7.04 0.23 51.21
C VAL A 65 6.08 0.63 50.11
N ASN A 66 4.79 0.62 50.43
CA ASN A 66 3.69 0.99 49.56
C ASN A 66 2.66 1.79 50.35
N GLY A 67 2.13 2.87 49.77
CA GLY A 67 1.21 3.78 50.47
C GLY A 67 -0.07 3.13 50.98
N TYR A 68 -0.58 2.14 50.26
CA TYR A 68 -1.81 1.42 50.59
C TYR A 68 -1.58 0.37 51.69
N TYR A 69 -0.47 -0.38 51.63
CA TYR A 69 -0.22 -1.54 52.48
C TYR A 69 0.67 -1.26 53.70
N SER A 70 1.57 -0.28 53.64
CA SER A 70 2.57 -0.08 54.70
C SER A 70 2.08 0.71 55.90
N GLY A 71 0.94 1.42 55.80
CA GLY A 71 0.37 2.25 56.87
C GLY A 71 1.30 3.39 57.29
N TYR A 72 0.77 4.59 57.53
CA TYR A 72 1.58 5.81 57.80
C TYR A 72 2.33 6.40 56.58
N LEU A 73 1.90 6.10 55.34
CA LEU A 73 2.40 6.72 54.10
C LEU A 73 1.23 7.01 53.11
N GLY A 74 0.15 7.66 53.60
CA GLY A 74 -1.06 7.88 52.80
C GLY A 74 -1.09 9.17 51.97
N GLU A 75 -2.07 9.30 51.07
CA GLU A 75 -2.25 10.41 50.11
C GLU A 75 -2.17 11.83 50.73
N ASP A 76 -2.65 11.99 51.97
CA ASP A 76 -2.68 13.28 52.68
C ASP A 76 -1.34 13.72 53.29
N MET A 77 -0.30 12.88 53.25
CA MET A 77 0.97 13.15 53.92
C MET A 77 1.87 14.07 53.11
N ASN A 78 2.47 15.05 53.78
CA ASN A 78 3.46 15.92 53.15
C ASN A 78 4.84 15.25 53.03
N LEU A 79 5.73 15.82 52.23
CA LEU A 79 7.06 15.26 51.97
C LEU A 79 7.88 14.98 53.25
N ASP A 80 7.76 15.83 54.28
CA ASP A 80 8.47 15.65 55.54
C ASP A 80 7.90 14.46 56.34
N GLU A 81 6.59 14.24 56.26
CA GLU A 81 5.90 13.10 56.88
C GLU A 81 6.24 11.78 56.17
N LEU A 82 6.23 11.76 54.83
CA LEU A 82 6.65 10.59 54.03
C LEU A 82 8.11 10.23 54.33
N THR A 83 9.00 11.23 54.38
CA THR A 83 10.42 11.04 54.72
C THR A 83 10.59 10.45 56.12
N ALA A 84 9.78 10.90 57.09
CA ALA A 84 9.79 10.34 58.43
C ALA A 84 9.22 8.91 58.49
N GLY A 85 8.21 8.61 57.69
CA GLY A 85 7.61 7.28 57.55
C GLY A 85 8.60 6.25 57.00
N VAL A 86 9.20 6.52 55.83
CA VAL A 86 10.22 5.64 55.23
C VAL A 86 11.38 5.41 56.18
N ARG A 87 11.84 6.47 56.86
CA ARG A 87 12.89 6.37 57.88
C ARG A 87 12.49 5.47 59.04
N ARG A 88 11.25 5.54 59.49
CA ARG A 88 10.73 4.72 60.59
C ARG A 88 10.67 3.24 60.20
N HIS A 89 10.26 2.91 58.97
CA HIS A 89 10.29 1.54 58.47
C HIS A 89 11.73 1.01 58.47
N TYR A 90 12.66 1.78 57.90
CA TYR A 90 14.07 1.42 57.82
C TYR A 90 14.75 1.28 59.19
N GLU A 91 14.55 2.21 60.14
CA GLU A 91 15.22 2.17 61.44
C GLU A 91 14.68 1.10 62.40
N ASN A 92 13.42 0.66 62.20
CA ASN A 92 12.79 -0.34 63.05
C ASN A 92 12.66 -1.72 62.38
N GLY A 93 13.11 -1.87 61.13
CA GLY A 93 13.06 -3.13 60.38
C GLY A 93 11.64 -3.54 59.96
N TYR A 94 10.72 -2.59 59.81
CA TYR A 94 9.38 -2.89 59.29
C TYR A 94 9.40 -2.96 57.77
N SER A 95 8.68 -3.93 57.19
CA SER A 95 8.61 -4.15 55.74
C SER A 95 9.99 -4.43 55.14
N ASN A 96 10.74 -5.34 55.78
CA ASN A 96 12.09 -5.71 55.34
C ASN A 96 12.06 -6.40 53.97
N ILE A 97 13.02 -6.07 53.12
CA ILE A 97 13.12 -6.63 51.76
C ILE A 97 13.21 -8.16 51.77
N GLY A 98 13.89 -8.77 52.75
CA GLY A 98 14.04 -10.22 52.84
C GLY A 98 12.73 -10.94 53.16
N GLU A 99 11.94 -10.41 54.09
CA GLU A 99 10.61 -10.96 54.42
C GLU A 99 9.63 -10.79 53.25
N PHE A 100 9.76 -9.68 52.51
CA PHE A 100 8.95 -9.40 51.32
C PHE A 100 9.23 -10.42 50.20
N ILE A 101 10.50 -10.72 49.93
CA ILE A 101 10.90 -11.74 48.95
C ILE A 101 10.35 -13.12 49.34
N GLU A 102 10.47 -13.52 50.60
CA GLU A 102 10.01 -14.84 51.07
C GLU A 102 8.48 -14.99 51.00
N ALA A 103 7.73 -13.90 51.22
CA ALA A 103 6.26 -13.92 51.15
C ALA A 103 5.72 -14.06 49.73
N HIS A 104 6.52 -13.73 48.71
CA HIS A 104 6.12 -13.66 47.31
C HIS A 104 6.96 -14.59 46.39
N ASP A 105 7.53 -15.67 46.96
CA ASP A 105 8.32 -16.71 46.26
C ASP A 105 7.49 -17.97 45.95
N ASP A 106 7.41 -18.37 44.68
CA ASP A 106 6.55 -19.43 44.15
C ASP A 106 7.28 -20.75 43.78
N ARG A 107 8.59 -20.89 44.08
CA ARG A 107 9.40 -22.01 43.57
C ARG A 107 9.12 -23.38 44.22
N LEU A 108 9.09 -24.43 43.39
CA LEU A 108 9.16 -25.84 43.81
C LEU A 108 10.58 -26.21 44.33
N PRO A 109 10.72 -27.21 45.22
CA PRO A 109 12.02 -27.63 45.73
C PRO A 109 12.94 -28.16 44.61
N PRO A 110 14.23 -27.73 44.55
CA PRO A 110 15.16 -28.14 43.49
C PRO A 110 15.35 -29.65 43.36
N GLU A 111 15.25 -30.38 44.48
CA GLU A 111 15.40 -31.85 44.51
C GLU A 111 14.28 -32.56 43.71
N LEU A 112 13.06 -32.02 43.70
CA LEU A 112 11.91 -32.59 42.99
C LEU A 112 12.00 -32.34 41.47
N ILE A 113 12.55 -31.19 41.08
CA ILE A 113 12.75 -30.82 39.66
C ILE A 113 13.78 -31.76 39.03
N GLU A 114 14.89 -32.02 39.71
CA GLU A 114 15.93 -32.92 39.23
C GLU A 114 15.45 -34.38 39.13
N GLU A 115 14.64 -34.85 40.08
CA GLU A 115 14.07 -36.21 40.02
C GLU A 115 13.08 -36.38 38.86
N ALA A 116 12.23 -35.37 38.61
CA ALA A 116 11.26 -35.39 37.52
C ALA A 116 11.93 -35.26 36.14
N ARG A 117 12.95 -34.40 36.01
CA ARG A 117 13.76 -34.27 34.80
C ARG A 117 14.48 -35.57 34.46
N ALA A 118 15.10 -36.21 35.45
CA ALA A 118 15.77 -37.50 35.26
C ALA A 118 14.80 -38.59 34.78
N ALA A 119 13.55 -38.59 35.26
CA ALA A 119 12.53 -39.53 34.82
C ALA A 119 12.07 -39.29 33.37
N ALA A 120 11.91 -38.03 32.95
CA ALA A 120 11.56 -37.66 31.58
C ALA A 120 12.67 -38.03 30.59
N HIS A 121 13.93 -37.74 30.93
CA HIS A 121 15.10 -38.11 30.12
C HIS A 121 15.26 -39.62 29.98
N ALA A 122 14.99 -40.39 31.04
CA ALA A 122 14.99 -41.85 30.99
C ALA A 122 13.89 -42.43 30.07
N ALA A 123 12.80 -41.69 29.86
CA ALA A 123 11.74 -42.03 28.92
C ALA A 123 11.98 -41.48 27.50
N GLY A 124 13.04 -40.71 27.28
CA GLY A 124 13.34 -40.07 26.00
C GLY A 124 12.41 -38.89 25.67
N LEU A 125 11.83 -38.25 26.69
CA LEU A 125 10.92 -37.11 26.55
C LEU A 125 11.56 -35.83 27.13
N PRO A 126 11.26 -34.66 26.56
CA PRO A 126 11.68 -33.39 27.12
C PRO A 126 10.93 -33.08 28.43
N PHE A 127 11.63 -32.48 29.39
CA PHE A 127 11.07 -32.05 30.68
C PHE A 127 10.80 -30.53 30.69
N SER A 128 9.58 -30.13 31.06
CA SER A 128 9.20 -28.74 31.33
C SER A 128 8.60 -28.61 32.73
N GLU A 129 9.01 -27.56 33.43
CA GLU A 129 8.45 -27.14 34.72
C GLU A 129 7.05 -26.54 34.58
N LYS A 130 6.69 -25.97 33.41
CA LYS A 130 5.38 -25.34 33.15
C LYS A 130 4.24 -26.34 33.13
N ALA A 131 4.46 -27.47 32.46
CA ALA A 131 3.53 -28.61 32.45
C ALA A 131 3.27 -29.17 33.86
N TYR A 132 4.19 -28.97 34.80
CA TYR A 132 4.08 -29.39 36.19
C TYR A 132 3.46 -28.31 37.11
N ARG A 133 3.64 -27.03 36.76
CA ARG A 133 3.16 -25.84 37.51
C ARG A 133 1.66 -25.59 37.28
N ASP A 134 1.24 -25.54 36.02
CA ASP A 134 -0.08 -25.03 35.62
C ASP A 134 -0.90 -26.03 34.79
N GLY A 135 -0.28 -27.12 34.34
CA GLY A 135 -0.91 -28.16 33.51
C GLY A 135 -1.06 -27.78 32.03
N GLU A 136 -0.49 -26.64 31.62
CA GLU A 136 -0.39 -26.20 30.23
C GLU A 136 0.81 -26.84 29.52
N GLU A 137 0.62 -27.21 28.26
CA GLU A 137 1.72 -27.71 27.42
C GLU A 137 2.68 -26.58 27.05
N PRO A 138 3.99 -26.81 27.04
CA PRO A 138 4.95 -25.79 26.67
C PRO A 138 4.81 -25.43 25.18
N ASP A 139 4.89 -24.14 24.86
CA ASP A 139 4.93 -23.67 23.48
C ASP A 139 6.21 -24.16 22.81
N PRO A 140 6.12 -24.93 21.71
CA PRO A 140 7.29 -25.50 21.07
C PRO A 140 8.17 -24.46 20.37
N TYR A 141 7.69 -23.23 20.09
CA TYR A 141 8.42 -22.24 19.30
C TYR A 141 9.03 -21.11 20.13
N ILE A 142 8.76 -21.08 21.44
CA ILE A 142 9.23 -20.03 22.35
C ILE A 142 10.00 -20.66 23.51
N PHE A 143 11.28 -20.33 23.64
CA PHE A 143 12.07 -20.70 24.82
C PHE A 143 11.78 -19.74 25.97
N ASP A 144 10.80 -20.07 26.80
CA ASP A 144 10.36 -19.27 27.95
C ASP A 144 11.11 -19.58 29.26
N GLY A 145 12.16 -20.40 29.18
CA GLY A 145 12.97 -20.81 30.33
C GLY A 145 12.30 -21.82 31.26
N SER A 146 11.08 -22.29 30.94
CA SER A 146 10.40 -23.32 31.73
C SER A 146 10.96 -24.73 31.55
N MET A 147 11.83 -24.95 30.56
CA MET A 147 12.55 -26.19 30.33
C MET A 147 14.05 -25.92 30.17
N SER A 148 14.88 -26.94 30.36
CA SER A 148 16.31 -26.80 30.11
C SER A 148 16.58 -26.64 28.60
N MET A 149 17.70 -26.02 28.22
CA MET A 149 18.07 -25.90 26.81
C MET A 149 18.21 -27.27 26.14
N GLU A 150 18.72 -28.27 26.88
CA GLU A 150 18.84 -29.65 26.38
C GLU A 150 17.46 -30.29 26.13
N ASP A 151 16.48 -30.01 27.00
CA ASP A 151 15.09 -30.44 26.85
C ASP A 151 14.40 -29.73 25.67
N TYR A 152 14.66 -28.43 25.50
CA TYR A 152 14.13 -27.65 24.39
C TYR A 152 14.68 -28.15 23.05
N GLU A 153 15.99 -28.38 22.96
CA GLU A 153 16.62 -28.97 21.77
C GLU A 153 16.17 -30.41 21.52
N LEU A 154 15.85 -31.18 22.56
CA LEU A 154 15.29 -32.53 22.41
C LEU A 154 13.86 -32.47 21.84
N MET A 155 13.03 -31.55 22.35
CA MET A 155 11.69 -31.30 21.84
C MET A 155 11.72 -30.88 20.36
N HIS A 156 12.58 -29.91 20.01
CA HIS A 156 12.76 -29.46 18.62
C HIS A 156 13.26 -30.58 17.71
N ARG A 157 14.20 -31.41 18.16
CA ARG A 157 14.62 -32.58 17.36
C ARG A 157 13.51 -33.61 17.18
N MET A 158 12.65 -33.80 18.17
CA MET A 158 11.49 -34.69 18.05
C MET A 158 10.47 -34.12 17.07
N ILE A 159 10.21 -32.81 17.12
CA ILE A 159 9.34 -32.09 16.16
C ILE A 159 9.92 -32.14 14.75
N GLU A 160 11.22 -31.89 14.58
CA GLU A 160 11.91 -31.94 13.29
C GLU A 160 11.92 -33.37 12.72
N ASN A 161 12.11 -34.38 13.57
CA ASN A 161 12.02 -35.78 13.17
C ASN A 161 10.58 -36.15 12.77
N GLU A 162 9.57 -35.75 13.56
CA GLU A 162 8.15 -35.99 13.24
C GLU A 162 7.74 -35.24 11.96
N ARG A 163 8.24 -34.01 11.75
CA ARG A 163 8.09 -33.21 10.54
C ARG A 163 8.77 -33.89 9.35
N SER A 164 9.96 -34.45 9.53
CA SER A 164 10.67 -35.20 8.49
C SER A 164 9.95 -36.50 8.13
N GLU A 165 9.33 -37.17 9.11
CA GLU A 165 8.51 -38.36 8.88
C GLU A 165 7.18 -38.02 8.17
N ARG A 166 6.56 -36.87 8.49
CA ARG A 166 5.36 -36.35 7.80
C ARG A 166 5.64 -35.84 6.39
N MET A 167 6.81 -35.26 6.13
CA MET A 167 7.25 -34.82 4.78
C MET A 167 7.49 -35.98 3.80
N VAL A 168 7.55 -37.22 4.28
CA VAL A 168 7.63 -38.44 3.46
C VAL A 168 6.23 -38.97 3.08
N GLU A 169 5.15 -38.43 3.66
CA GLU A 169 3.79 -38.84 3.30
C GLU A 169 3.39 -38.32 1.91
N THR A 170 2.83 -39.21 1.11
CA THR A 170 2.39 -38.90 -0.25
C THR A 170 1.19 -37.94 -0.25
N ILE A 171 1.36 -36.74 -0.81
CA ILE A 171 0.34 -35.68 -0.81
C ILE A 171 -0.79 -35.97 -1.80
N LEU A 172 -0.46 -36.44 -3.00
CA LEU A 172 -1.42 -36.75 -4.06
C LEU A 172 -1.02 -38.04 -4.77
N SER A 173 -1.99 -38.88 -5.09
CA SER A 173 -1.81 -40.09 -5.90
C SER A 173 -3.00 -40.29 -6.82
N GLY A 174 -2.73 -40.77 -8.04
CA GLY A 174 -3.75 -41.11 -9.03
C GLY A 174 -3.62 -42.57 -9.48
N TYR A 175 -4.75 -43.26 -9.66
CA TYR A 175 -4.77 -44.60 -10.24
C TYR A 175 -4.86 -44.53 -11.76
N LEU A 176 -3.75 -44.77 -12.44
CA LEU A 176 -3.64 -44.71 -13.90
C LEU A 176 -4.12 -46.02 -14.51
N SER A 177 -5.08 -45.95 -15.43
CA SER A 177 -5.65 -47.14 -16.07
C SER A 177 -5.68 -47.03 -17.60
N ASN A 178 -5.62 -48.18 -18.28
CA ASN A 178 -5.79 -48.27 -19.73
C ASN A 178 -7.21 -48.76 -20.08
N LEU A 179 -8.02 -47.89 -20.70
CA LEU A 179 -9.39 -48.21 -21.15
C LEU A 179 -9.45 -49.21 -22.32
N GLY A 180 -8.44 -49.23 -23.20
CA GLY A 180 -8.38 -50.18 -24.32
C GLY A 180 -8.34 -51.63 -23.84
N LYS A 181 -7.63 -51.90 -22.74
CA LYS A 181 -7.51 -53.25 -22.14
C LYS A 181 -8.67 -53.65 -21.22
N TYR A 182 -9.54 -52.72 -20.83
CA TYR A 182 -10.73 -53.03 -20.02
C TYR A 182 -11.66 -54.06 -20.70
N THR A 183 -11.65 -54.08 -22.03
CA THR A 183 -12.43 -55.03 -22.84
C THR A 183 -11.93 -56.49 -22.77
N GLU A 184 -10.73 -56.73 -22.22
CA GLU A 184 -10.09 -58.06 -22.11
C GLU A 184 -10.23 -58.71 -20.72
N GLY A 185 -10.94 -58.07 -19.77
CA GLY A 185 -11.42 -58.70 -18.54
C GLY A 185 -10.51 -58.62 -17.30
N ARG A 186 -9.49 -57.75 -17.28
CA ARG A 186 -8.79 -57.32 -16.05
C ARG A 186 -8.41 -55.83 -16.12
N PRO A 187 -8.57 -55.05 -15.04
CA PRO A 187 -8.05 -53.68 -15.01
C PRO A 187 -6.52 -53.75 -15.01
N ALA A 188 -5.88 -53.25 -16.07
CA ALA A 188 -4.44 -53.00 -16.10
C ALA A 188 -4.23 -51.55 -15.69
N GLY A 189 -4.18 -51.30 -14.37
CA GLY A 189 -3.92 -49.98 -13.81
C GLY A 189 -3.02 -50.04 -12.58
N GLU A 190 -2.37 -48.93 -12.27
CA GLU A 190 -1.37 -48.81 -11.21
C GLU A 190 -1.50 -47.46 -10.47
N TRP A 191 -1.29 -47.47 -9.16
CA TRP A 191 -1.24 -46.24 -8.37
C TRP A 191 0.09 -45.54 -8.60
N VAL A 192 0.03 -44.24 -8.92
CA VAL A 192 1.21 -43.37 -9.07
C VAL A 192 1.08 -42.23 -8.08
N SER A 193 2.12 -42.06 -7.26
CA SER A 193 2.29 -40.93 -6.35
C SER A 193 2.89 -39.74 -7.08
N PHE A 194 2.36 -38.55 -6.83
CA PHE A 194 2.92 -37.28 -7.29
C PHE A 194 3.53 -36.52 -6.09
N PRO A 195 4.66 -35.83 -6.27
CA PRO A 195 5.44 -35.70 -7.52
C PRO A 195 6.12 -37.01 -7.95
N THR A 196 6.22 -37.23 -9.26
CA THR A 196 6.80 -38.41 -9.92
C THR A 196 7.86 -38.01 -10.96
N THR A 197 8.65 -38.96 -11.44
CA THR A 197 9.62 -38.74 -12.51
C THR A 197 9.14 -39.30 -13.85
N ALA A 198 9.63 -38.75 -14.96
CA ALA A 198 9.33 -39.23 -16.31
C ALA A 198 9.77 -40.69 -16.52
N GLU A 199 10.89 -41.10 -15.92
CA GLU A 199 11.38 -42.48 -15.96
C GLU A 199 10.41 -43.43 -15.26
N HIS A 200 9.96 -43.09 -14.05
CA HIS A 200 9.01 -43.89 -13.30
C HIS A 200 7.66 -44.00 -14.03
N LEU A 201 7.17 -42.88 -14.58
CA LEU A 201 5.91 -42.86 -15.31
C LEU A 201 5.98 -43.72 -16.59
N LYS A 202 7.12 -43.73 -17.27
CA LYS A 202 7.35 -44.59 -18.43
C LYS A 202 7.34 -46.08 -18.06
N GLU A 203 7.95 -46.47 -16.94
CA GLU A 203 7.87 -47.85 -16.46
C GLU A 203 6.43 -48.26 -16.15
N VAL A 204 5.65 -47.36 -15.53
CA VAL A 204 4.22 -47.60 -15.26
C VAL A 204 3.47 -47.77 -16.58
N PHE A 205 3.69 -46.89 -17.57
CA PHE A 205 3.09 -47.00 -18.90
C PHE A 205 3.40 -48.32 -19.59
N ASP A 206 4.65 -48.79 -19.54
CA ASP A 206 5.05 -50.09 -20.08
C ASP A 206 4.33 -51.25 -19.37
N ARG A 207 4.14 -51.16 -18.05
CA ARG A 207 3.44 -52.19 -17.25
C ARG A 207 1.94 -52.24 -17.53
N ILE A 208 1.27 -51.09 -17.60
CA ILE A 208 -0.17 -51.02 -17.94
C ILE A 208 -0.42 -51.19 -19.45
N GLY A 209 0.64 -51.04 -20.26
CA GLY A 209 0.69 -51.26 -21.70
C GLY A 209 0.06 -50.13 -22.50
N ILE A 210 0.48 -48.90 -22.19
CA ILE A 210 0.22 -47.69 -22.98
C ILE A 210 1.49 -47.41 -23.79
N ASP A 211 1.35 -47.23 -25.11
CA ASP A 211 2.48 -47.20 -26.05
C ASP A 211 3.23 -45.86 -26.13
N GLY A 212 2.86 -44.90 -25.28
CA GLY A 212 3.46 -43.56 -25.20
C GLY A 212 3.27 -42.70 -26.47
N LYS A 213 2.44 -43.15 -27.42
CA LYS A 213 2.17 -42.44 -28.68
C LYS A 213 0.72 -42.00 -28.79
N ASN A 214 -0.22 -42.76 -28.22
CA ASN A 214 -1.63 -42.42 -28.16
C ASN A 214 -2.11 -42.31 -26.70
N TYR A 215 -2.11 -41.11 -26.14
CA TYR A 215 -2.58 -40.85 -24.76
C TYR A 215 -4.11 -40.93 -24.61
N GLY A 216 -4.87 -41.08 -25.69
CA GLY A 216 -6.34 -41.16 -25.64
C GLY A 216 -6.91 -42.42 -24.97
N GLU A 217 -6.07 -43.41 -24.62
CA GLU A 217 -6.47 -44.62 -23.88
C GLU A 217 -6.14 -44.57 -22.37
N LEU A 218 -5.41 -43.53 -21.92
CA LEU A 218 -5.03 -43.28 -20.53
C LEU A 218 -6.16 -42.57 -19.80
N HIS A 219 -6.49 -43.02 -18.58
CA HIS A 219 -7.52 -42.40 -17.74
C HIS A 219 -7.24 -42.61 -16.27
N ILE A 220 -7.57 -41.60 -15.46
CA ILE A 220 -7.37 -41.64 -14.01
C ILE A 220 -8.70 -41.97 -13.36
N THR A 221 -8.84 -43.15 -12.77
CA THR A 221 -10.14 -43.60 -12.25
C THR A 221 -10.39 -43.21 -10.81
N GLU A 222 -9.32 -42.95 -10.05
CA GLU A 222 -9.41 -42.63 -8.63
C GLU A 222 -8.22 -41.77 -8.20
N TYR A 223 -8.47 -40.84 -7.28
CA TYR A 223 -7.46 -40.02 -6.63
C TYR A 223 -7.45 -40.26 -5.13
N GLN A 224 -6.27 -40.17 -4.52
CA GLN A 224 -6.08 -40.12 -3.08
C GLN A 224 -5.22 -38.91 -2.75
N SER A 225 -5.64 -38.11 -1.76
CA SER A 225 -4.86 -37.00 -1.27
C SER A 225 -4.95 -36.88 0.25
N SER A 226 -3.87 -36.45 0.87
CA SER A 226 -3.81 -36.07 2.29
C SER A 226 -4.36 -34.66 2.54
N ILE A 227 -4.72 -33.91 1.50
CA ILE A 227 -5.38 -32.59 1.59
C ILE A 227 -6.89 -32.79 1.46
N ALA A 228 -7.63 -32.38 2.48
CA ALA A 228 -9.08 -32.50 2.52
C ALA A 228 -9.71 -31.75 1.33
N GLY A 229 -10.68 -32.38 0.65
CA GLY A 229 -11.41 -31.78 -0.48
C GLY A 229 -10.68 -31.82 -1.83
N LEU A 230 -9.35 -31.94 -1.89
CA LEU A 230 -8.57 -31.86 -3.13
C LEU A 230 -8.96 -32.96 -4.14
N ALA A 231 -8.97 -34.22 -3.69
CA ALA A 231 -9.32 -35.36 -4.55
C ALA A 231 -10.74 -35.28 -5.13
N GLY A 232 -11.66 -34.58 -4.46
CA GLY A 232 -13.04 -34.39 -4.93
C GLY A 232 -13.20 -33.31 -6.01
N LYS A 233 -12.15 -32.49 -6.25
CA LYS A 233 -12.14 -31.42 -7.25
C LYS A 233 -11.46 -31.84 -8.56
N LEU A 234 -10.71 -32.94 -8.55
CA LEU A 234 -10.01 -33.48 -9.74
C LEU A 234 -10.96 -34.34 -10.59
N THR A 235 -10.82 -34.23 -11.90
CA THR A 235 -11.63 -34.97 -12.88
C THR A 235 -10.88 -36.18 -13.44
N GLU A 236 -11.54 -37.04 -14.20
CA GLU A 236 -10.88 -38.25 -14.71
C GLU A 236 -9.89 -38.00 -15.88
N LEU A 237 -9.81 -36.75 -16.37
CA LEU A 237 -9.05 -36.34 -17.56
C LEU A 237 -7.93 -35.33 -17.26
N GLU A 238 -7.47 -35.23 -16.01
CA GLU A 238 -6.40 -34.30 -15.66
C GLU A 238 -5.07 -34.62 -16.36
N SER A 239 -4.31 -33.58 -16.68
CA SER A 239 -2.95 -33.73 -17.20
C SER A 239 -2.02 -34.26 -16.11
N LEU A 240 -1.26 -35.31 -16.43
CA LEU A 240 -0.25 -35.84 -15.50
C LEU A 240 0.86 -34.82 -15.20
N ASP A 241 1.17 -33.94 -16.15
CA ASP A 241 2.16 -32.87 -15.98
C ASP A 241 1.63 -31.78 -15.03
N GLU A 242 0.34 -31.43 -15.12
CA GLU A 242 -0.29 -30.46 -14.21
C GLU A 242 -0.44 -31.02 -12.80
N LEU A 243 -0.80 -32.30 -12.66
CA LEU A 243 -0.85 -32.99 -11.37
C LEU A 243 0.52 -33.06 -10.71
N ASN A 244 1.57 -33.29 -11.52
CA ASN A 244 2.94 -33.30 -11.05
C ASN A 244 3.39 -31.92 -10.60
N TYR A 245 3.06 -30.88 -11.38
CA TYR A 245 3.35 -29.48 -11.04
C TYR A 245 2.63 -29.03 -9.77
N LEU A 246 1.32 -29.30 -9.66
CA LEU A 246 0.56 -29.01 -8.44
C LEU A 246 1.16 -29.71 -7.22
N SER A 247 1.55 -30.98 -7.36
CA SER A 247 2.10 -31.74 -6.23
C SER A 247 3.46 -31.21 -5.77
N GLU A 248 4.27 -30.65 -6.68
CA GLU A 248 5.52 -29.99 -6.31
C GLU A 248 5.26 -28.61 -5.68
N LEU A 249 4.24 -27.87 -6.13
CA LEU A 249 3.81 -26.63 -5.45
C LEU A 249 3.26 -26.90 -4.05
N LEU A 250 2.54 -28.01 -3.86
CA LEU A 250 1.98 -28.39 -2.56
C LEU A 250 3.01 -29.05 -1.62
N LYS A 251 4.23 -29.28 -2.10
CA LYS A 251 5.39 -29.73 -1.31
C LYS A 251 6.03 -28.59 -0.49
N MET A 252 5.46 -27.39 -0.53
CA MET A 252 5.96 -26.20 0.15
C MET A 252 5.95 -26.33 1.69
N GLN A 253 6.83 -25.55 2.32
CA GLN A 253 7.72 -25.96 3.42
C GLN A 253 7.17 -25.78 4.86
N PHE A 254 5.96 -25.26 5.07
CA PHE A 254 5.41 -24.94 6.40
C PHE A 254 3.95 -25.42 6.56
N ASP A 255 3.61 -25.92 7.77
CA ASP A 255 2.27 -26.45 8.06
C ASP A 255 1.17 -25.37 7.90
N ASP A 256 1.49 -24.11 8.23
CA ASP A 256 0.59 -22.95 8.12
C ASP A 256 0.09 -22.68 6.70
N ASP A 257 0.98 -22.77 5.68
CA ASP A 257 0.60 -22.55 4.28
C ASP A 257 -0.32 -23.66 3.77
N ARG A 258 -0.13 -24.89 4.27
CA ARG A 258 -0.97 -26.03 3.93
C ARG A 258 -2.36 -25.90 4.56
N GLU A 259 -2.43 -25.50 5.83
CA GLU A 259 -3.71 -25.23 6.51
C GLU A 259 -4.45 -24.07 5.84
N LYS A 260 -3.72 -23.02 5.46
CA LYS A 260 -4.23 -21.88 4.70
C LYS A 260 -4.73 -22.27 3.32
N PHE A 261 -4.04 -23.16 2.61
CA PHE A 261 -4.50 -23.70 1.33
C PHE A 261 -5.78 -24.53 1.49
N VAL A 262 -5.86 -25.39 2.51
CA VAL A 262 -7.08 -26.15 2.81
C VAL A 262 -8.25 -25.20 3.09
N ALA A 263 -8.04 -24.20 3.94
CA ALA A 263 -9.05 -23.20 4.27
C ALA A 263 -9.49 -22.41 3.03
N ALA A 264 -8.54 -22.01 2.16
CA ALA A 264 -8.85 -21.28 0.92
C ALA A 264 -9.62 -22.15 -0.08
N MET A 265 -9.33 -23.45 -0.14
CA MET A 265 -10.11 -24.37 -0.96
C MET A 265 -11.54 -24.56 -0.45
N GLU A 266 -11.74 -24.57 0.87
CA GLU A 266 -13.08 -24.63 1.49
C GLU A 266 -13.85 -23.32 1.31
N TYR A 267 -13.15 -22.18 1.42
CA TYR A 267 -13.68 -20.85 1.09
C TYR A 267 -14.20 -20.78 -0.36
N GLY A 268 -13.59 -21.56 -1.26
CA GLY A 268 -14.18 -21.91 -2.57
C GLY A 268 -13.87 -20.94 -3.71
N ASP A 269 -13.13 -19.88 -3.43
CA ASP A 269 -12.64 -18.91 -4.41
C ASP A 269 -11.50 -19.52 -5.24
N HIS A 270 -11.56 -19.42 -6.58
CA HIS A 270 -10.58 -20.03 -7.50
C HIS A 270 -10.35 -21.55 -7.30
N THR A 271 -11.43 -22.35 -7.19
CA THR A 271 -11.36 -23.83 -7.03
C THR A 271 -12.12 -24.63 -8.09
N ARG A 272 -12.34 -24.07 -9.29
CA ARG A 272 -13.24 -24.67 -10.30
C ARG A 272 -12.63 -25.84 -11.07
N ASP A 273 -11.34 -25.76 -11.39
CA ASP A 273 -10.59 -26.73 -12.15
C ASP A 273 -9.13 -26.78 -11.68
N LEU A 274 -8.34 -27.72 -12.21
CA LEU A 274 -6.95 -27.92 -11.81
C LEU A 274 -6.10 -26.66 -12.07
N GLN A 275 -6.39 -25.89 -13.11
CA GLN A 275 -5.73 -24.63 -13.39
C GLN A 275 -5.98 -23.59 -12.29
N ASP A 276 -7.25 -23.39 -11.92
CA ASP A 276 -7.63 -22.48 -10.84
C ASP A 276 -6.98 -22.91 -9.51
N ILE A 277 -6.91 -24.22 -9.22
CA ILE A 277 -6.27 -24.78 -8.02
C ILE A 277 -4.74 -24.56 -8.02
N ILE A 278 -4.06 -24.72 -9.16
CA ILE A 278 -2.63 -24.41 -9.32
C ILE A 278 -2.39 -22.92 -9.05
N ASN A 279 -3.22 -22.04 -9.63
CA ASN A 279 -3.12 -20.62 -9.39
C ASN A 279 -3.41 -20.28 -7.92
N LEU A 280 -4.38 -20.94 -7.28
CA LEU A 280 -4.68 -20.76 -5.86
C LEU A 280 -3.48 -21.09 -4.97
N ALA A 281 -2.78 -22.20 -5.24
CA ALA A 281 -1.57 -22.58 -4.52
C ALA A 281 -0.45 -21.53 -4.62
N GLN A 282 -0.47 -20.71 -5.69
CA GLN A 282 0.50 -19.65 -5.93
C GLN A 282 0.04 -18.26 -5.47
N ASN A 283 -1.21 -18.13 -5.00
CA ASN A 283 -1.82 -16.86 -4.55
C ASN A 283 -2.37 -16.97 -3.12
N LEU A 284 -1.74 -17.77 -2.26
CA LEU A 284 -2.13 -17.89 -0.85
C LEU A 284 -2.00 -16.58 -0.06
N ASP A 285 -1.21 -15.63 -0.56
CA ASP A 285 -1.08 -14.26 -0.05
C ASP A 285 -2.36 -13.42 -0.22
N CYS A 286 -3.29 -13.82 -1.09
CA CYS A 286 -4.60 -13.19 -1.26
C CYS A 286 -5.60 -13.54 -0.15
N TYR A 287 -5.24 -14.49 0.70
CA TYR A 287 -6.07 -14.92 1.82
C TYR A 287 -5.36 -14.62 3.13
N TRP A 288 -6.14 -14.39 4.18
CA TRP A 288 -5.64 -14.32 5.55
C TRP A 288 -6.39 -15.36 6.39
N LEU A 289 -5.66 -16.12 7.20
CA LEU A 289 -6.21 -17.16 8.07
C LEU A 289 -5.87 -16.80 9.52
N TYR A 290 -6.87 -16.85 10.39
CA TYR A 290 -6.71 -16.77 11.85
C TYR A 290 -7.02 -18.14 12.47
N PRO A 291 -6.00 -18.97 12.77
CA PRO A 291 -6.22 -20.37 13.14
C PRO A 291 -6.94 -20.58 14.48
N SER A 292 -6.74 -19.65 15.42
CA SER A 292 -7.35 -19.67 16.76
C SER A 292 -8.84 -19.30 16.75
N VAL A 293 -9.33 -18.70 15.66
CA VAL A 293 -10.67 -18.12 15.59
C VAL A 293 -11.64 -19.12 14.96
N GLN A 294 -12.57 -19.66 15.75
CA GLN A 294 -13.51 -20.71 15.32
C GLN A 294 -14.98 -20.24 15.32
N SER A 295 -15.25 -19.04 15.82
CA SER A 295 -16.59 -18.47 15.92
C SER A 295 -16.58 -16.94 15.82
N GLU A 296 -17.75 -16.34 15.59
CA GLU A 296 -17.95 -14.89 15.56
C GLU A 296 -17.57 -14.23 16.91
N GLU A 297 -17.80 -14.92 18.03
CA GLU A 297 -17.39 -14.47 19.36
C GLU A 297 -15.88 -14.47 19.52
N ASP A 298 -15.20 -15.56 19.12
CA ASP A 298 -13.74 -15.64 19.14
C ASP A 298 -13.12 -14.57 18.25
N TYR A 299 -13.72 -14.28 17.10
CA TYR A 299 -13.23 -13.24 16.21
C TYR A 299 -13.35 -11.87 16.86
N GLY A 300 -14.48 -11.58 17.49
CA GLY A 300 -14.67 -10.34 18.24
C GLY A 300 -13.66 -10.17 19.38
N HIS A 301 -13.39 -11.23 20.14
CA HIS A 301 -12.36 -11.22 21.19
C HIS A 301 -10.97 -10.98 20.60
N TYR A 302 -10.63 -11.69 19.53
CA TYR A 302 -9.34 -11.56 18.86
C TYR A 302 -9.11 -10.11 18.37
N LEU A 303 -10.10 -9.49 17.74
CA LEU A 303 -10.00 -8.11 17.24
C LEU A 303 -9.80 -7.07 18.35
N ILE A 304 -10.44 -7.26 19.50
CA ILE A 304 -10.45 -6.29 20.60
C ILE A 304 -9.34 -6.51 21.62
N GLU A 305 -8.97 -7.77 21.89
CA GLU A 305 -8.02 -8.13 22.96
C GLU A 305 -6.63 -8.43 22.42
N GLU A 306 -6.51 -9.02 21.22
CA GLU A 306 -5.21 -9.35 20.65
C GLU A 306 -4.72 -8.29 19.64
N LEU A 307 -5.63 -7.72 18.85
CA LEU A 307 -5.29 -6.70 17.84
C LEU A 307 -5.48 -5.25 18.30
N ASP A 308 -6.12 -5.02 19.46
CA ASP A 308 -6.46 -3.69 19.99
C ASP A 308 -7.10 -2.77 18.92
N GLU A 309 -7.95 -3.32 18.05
CA GLU A 309 -8.57 -2.56 16.95
C GLU A 309 -9.41 -1.39 17.48
N LEU A 310 -9.92 -1.53 18.70
CA LEU A 310 -10.57 -0.47 19.45
C LEU A 310 -9.96 -0.37 20.87
N GLU A 311 -9.30 0.76 21.16
CA GLU A 311 -8.79 1.04 22.51
C GLU A 311 -9.95 1.22 23.50
N LEU A 312 -10.28 0.15 24.23
CA LEU A 312 -11.34 0.12 25.24
C LEU A 312 -10.74 0.01 26.65
N PRO A 313 -11.20 0.83 27.61
CA PRO A 313 -10.86 0.64 29.02
C PRO A 313 -11.28 -0.76 29.52
N GLU A 314 -10.52 -1.35 30.44
CA GLU A 314 -10.76 -2.70 30.98
C GLU A 314 -12.17 -2.87 31.60
N GLU A 315 -12.75 -1.80 32.16
CA GLU A 315 -14.13 -1.85 32.65
C GLU A 315 -15.16 -1.94 31.52
N ALA A 316 -14.87 -1.38 30.34
CA ALA A 316 -15.74 -1.40 29.17
C ALA A 316 -15.69 -2.74 28.44
N LYS A 317 -14.51 -3.38 28.37
CA LYS A 317 -14.33 -4.73 27.78
C LYS A 317 -15.28 -5.77 28.39
N LYS A 318 -15.51 -5.70 29.71
CA LYS A 318 -16.46 -6.59 30.45
C LYS A 318 -17.91 -6.53 29.95
N TYR A 319 -18.31 -5.46 29.28
CA TYR A 319 -19.67 -5.27 28.77
C TYR A 319 -19.70 -5.17 27.24
N PHE A 320 -18.56 -5.36 26.57
CA PHE A 320 -18.48 -5.31 25.13
C PHE A 320 -19.14 -6.54 24.51
N MET A 321 -19.87 -6.36 23.40
CA MET A 321 -20.62 -7.44 22.74
C MET A 321 -19.75 -8.08 21.65
N TYR A 322 -18.80 -8.91 22.08
CA TYR A 322 -17.80 -9.53 21.20
C TYR A 322 -18.41 -10.33 20.05
N GLU A 323 -19.43 -11.16 20.32
CA GLU A 323 -20.13 -11.95 19.29
C GLU A 323 -20.79 -11.08 18.21
N GLU A 324 -21.46 -9.97 18.59
CA GLU A 324 -22.10 -9.08 17.63
C GLU A 324 -21.07 -8.31 16.79
N TYR A 325 -19.99 -7.86 17.44
CA TYR A 325 -18.92 -7.15 16.76
C TYR A 325 -18.16 -8.05 15.79
N GLY A 326 -17.79 -9.25 16.19
CA GLY A 326 -17.12 -10.21 15.32
C GLY A 326 -18.00 -10.70 14.17
N ARG A 327 -19.32 -10.82 14.37
CA ARG A 327 -20.28 -11.08 13.28
C ARG A 327 -20.28 -9.96 12.23
N ASP A 328 -20.40 -8.71 12.68
CA ASP A 328 -20.41 -7.55 11.78
C ASP A 328 -19.06 -7.38 11.06
N ALA A 329 -17.95 -7.62 11.76
CA ALA A 329 -16.61 -7.65 11.17
C ALA A 329 -16.50 -8.74 10.09
N ALA A 330 -16.95 -9.97 10.40
CA ALA A 330 -16.89 -11.07 9.45
C ALA A 330 -17.71 -10.81 8.17
N ILE A 331 -18.88 -10.17 8.30
CA ILE A 331 -19.71 -9.74 7.16
C ILE A 331 -19.00 -8.67 6.32
N ASN A 332 -18.30 -7.71 6.96
CA ASN A 332 -17.60 -6.64 6.26
C ASN A 332 -16.36 -7.14 5.49
N ASP A 333 -15.64 -8.08 6.10
CA ASP A 333 -14.47 -8.72 5.50
C ASP A 333 -14.88 -9.68 4.38
N GLY A 334 -16.07 -10.28 4.50
CA GLY A 334 -16.58 -11.30 3.59
C GLY A 334 -15.91 -12.66 3.81
N GLY A 335 -15.46 -12.95 5.02
CA GLY A 335 -14.80 -14.21 5.36
C GLY A 335 -15.73 -15.36 5.74
N SER A 336 -15.15 -16.51 6.05
CA SER A 336 -15.85 -17.72 6.50
C SER A 336 -15.06 -18.47 7.56
N PHE A 337 -15.76 -19.17 8.46
CA PHE A 337 -15.15 -20.08 9.43
C PHE A 337 -15.00 -21.47 8.81
N THR A 338 -13.77 -22.01 8.82
CA THR A 338 -13.43 -23.37 8.38
C THR A 338 -12.89 -24.17 9.56
N GLU A 339 -12.63 -25.47 9.37
CA GLU A 339 -11.99 -26.29 10.43
C GLU A 339 -10.61 -25.78 10.83
N GLN A 340 -9.92 -25.04 9.94
CA GLN A 340 -8.59 -24.46 10.14
C GLN A 340 -8.64 -23.04 10.74
N GLY A 341 -9.83 -22.47 10.97
CA GLY A 341 -10.01 -21.14 11.56
C GLY A 341 -10.80 -20.18 10.68
N TYR A 342 -10.71 -18.87 10.96
CA TYR A 342 -11.42 -17.84 10.19
C TYR A 342 -10.57 -17.36 9.03
N ILE A 343 -11.08 -17.51 7.80
CA ILE A 343 -10.41 -17.11 6.56
C ILE A 343 -11.20 -16.03 5.82
N TYR A 344 -10.50 -15.04 5.27
CA TYR A 344 -11.11 -14.06 4.37
C TYR A 344 -10.16 -13.67 3.24
N ASN A 345 -10.72 -13.21 2.12
CA ASN A 345 -9.96 -12.65 1.01
C ASN A 345 -9.58 -11.20 1.37
N ASN A 346 -8.28 -10.93 1.48
CA ASN A 346 -7.75 -9.63 1.88
C ASN A 346 -7.77 -8.57 0.75
N ARG A 347 -8.34 -8.91 -0.42
CA ARG A 347 -8.48 -8.09 -1.62
C ARG A 347 -7.16 -7.72 -2.30
N ASN A 348 -6.11 -8.49 -2.06
CA ASN A 348 -4.91 -8.46 -2.89
C ASN A 348 -5.24 -8.92 -4.33
N THR A 349 -4.36 -8.57 -5.27
CA THR A 349 -4.56 -8.90 -6.69
C THR A 349 -4.24 -10.37 -6.94
N PHE A 350 -5.28 -11.20 -7.13
CA PHE A 350 -5.11 -12.58 -7.58
C PHE A 350 -4.52 -12.61 -8.99
N THR A 351 -3.30 -13.14 -9.12
CA THR A 351 -2.55 -13.16 -10.39
C THR A 351 -2.62 -14.54 -11.03
N GLN A 352 -2.99 -14.61 -12.31
CA GLN A 352 -2.95 -15.85 -13.07
C GLN A 352 -1.50 -16.15 -13.50
N TRP A 353 -0.82 -16.98 -12.71
CA TRP A 353 0.54 -17.47 -12.97
C TRP A 353 0.57 -18.62 -13.98
N TYR A 354 -0.49 -19.41 -14.01
CA TYR A 354 -0.63 -20.58 -14.87
C TYR A 354 -1.86 -20.48 -15.79
N ASP A 355 -1.63 -20.59 -17.10
CA ASP A 355 -2.64 -20.37 -18.14
C ASP A 355 -3.34 -21.67 -18.61
N GLY A 356 -2.99 -22.83 -18.03
CA GLY A 356 -3.57 -24.13 -18.36
C GLY A 356 -2.98 -24.78 -19.62
N ARG A 357 -1.85 -24.28 -20.14
CA ARG A 357 -1.26 -24.79 -21.39
C ARG A 357 0.21 -25.17 -21.26
N ASP A 358 1.02 -24.34 -20.59
CA ASP A 358 2.48 -24.50 -20.56
C ASP A 358 3.01 -24.83 -19.16
N VAL A 359 3.00 -26.13 -18.77
CA VAL A 359 3.69 -26.59 -17.55
C VAL A 359 5.21 -26.38 -17.70
N PRO A 360 5.96 -25.86 -16.72
CA PRO A 360 7.42 -25.73 -16.83
C PRO A 360 8.12 -27.06 -17.10
N GLU A 361 9.19 -27.04 -17.89
CA GLU A 361 9.84 -28.26 -18.41
C GLU A 361 10.34 -29.20 -17.31
N GLU A 362 10.84 -28.65 -16.20
CA GLU A 362 11.30 -29.38 -15.02
C GLU A 362 10.22 -30.21 -14.32
N TYR A 363 8.93 -29.89 -14.51
CA TYR A 363 7.81 -30.62 -13.93
C TYR A 363 7.08 -31.54 -14.92
N ARG A 364 7.49 -31.55 -16.20
CA ARG A 364 6.90 -32.41 -17.23
C ARG A 364 7.39 -33.85 -17.08
N VAL A 365 6.45 -34.77 -17.01
CA VAL A 365 6.67 -36.21 -16.88
C VAL A 365 6.18 -36.98 -18.12
N THR A 366 5.37 -36.37 -18.99
CA THR A 366 4.92 -36.99 -20.25
C THR A 366 5.89 -36.79 -21.44
N PRO A 367 6.15 -37.83 -22.26
CA PRO A 367 7.02 -37.70 -23.44
C PRO A 367 6.40 -36.87 -24.59
N GLN A 368 7.15 -35.88 -25.09
CA GLN A 368 6.78 -34.97 -26.20
C GLN A 368 7.11 -35.54 -27.60
N PRO A 369 6.30 -35.27 -28.65
CA PRO A 369 6.62 -35.66 -30.02
C PRO A 369 7.80 -34.86 -30.60
N PRO A 370 8.65 -35.46 -31.46
CA PRO A 370 9.90 -34.83 -31.90
C PRO A 370 9.64 -33.66 -32.87
N VAL A 371 9.96 -32.45 -32.42
CA VAL A 371 10.10 -31.26 -33.27
C VAL A 371 11.52 -31.25 -33.86
N GLN A 372 11.64 -30.97 -35.16
CA GLN A 372 12.88 -31.03 -35.93
C GLN A 372 13.96 -30.09 -35.39
N GLU A 373 15.08 -30.72 -34.98
CA GLU A 373 16.46 -30.22 -34.84
C GLU A 373 16.67 -28.70 -34.78
N LYS A 374 16.77 -28.17 -33.56
CA LYS A 374 17.70 -27.06 -33.26
C LYS A 374 18.19 -26.92 -31.80
N GLU A 375 17.93 -27.88 -30.92
CA GLU A 375 18.25 -27.79 -29.49
C GLU A 375 19.18 -28.90 -28.99
N GLN A 376 20.07 -29.42 -29.85
CA GLN A 376 21.12 -30.36 -29.42
C GLN A 376 22.47 -29.67 -29.16
N ALA A 377 22.52 -28.34 -29.16
CA ALA A 377 23.74 -27.57 -28.84
C ALA A 377 23.73 -26.97 -27.42
N ASP A 378 22.55 -26.87 -26.78
CA ASP A 378 22.40 -26.24 -25.46
C ASP A 378 22.36 -27.25 -24.30
N LEU A 379 22.21 -28.56 -24.58
CA LEU A 379 22.02 -29.60 -23.56
C LEU A 379 23.30 -30.31 -23.08
N ASP A 380 24.45 -30.12 -23.74
CA ASP A 380 25.72 -30.67 -23.25
C ASP A 380 26.42 -29.74 -22.21
N ALA A 381 25.81 -28.61 -21.86
CA ALA A 381 26.37 -27.64 -20.90
C ALA A 381 25.84 -27.77 -19.46
N SER A 382 24.71 -28.44 -19.23
CA SER A 382 24.03 -28.43 -17.91
C SER A 382 24.36 -29.61 -16.98
N ALA A 383 25.16 -30.58 -17.41
CA ALA A 383 25.42 -31.80 -16.64
C ALA A 383 26.69 -31.78 -15.75
N ALA A 384 27.30 -30.61 -15.50
CA ALA A 384 28.50 -30.53 -14.66
C ALA A 384 28.55 -29.26 -13.80
N ILE A 385 27.78 -29.20 -12.71
CA ILE A 385 28.08 -28.28 -11.59
C ILE A 385 27.99 -29.04 -10.26
N GLN A 386 29.13 -29.61 -9.85
CA GLN A 386 29.57 -29.58 -8.47
C GLN A 386 30.22 -28.22 -8.22
N THR A 387 29.84 -27.55 -7.12
CA THR A 387 30.55 -26.43 -6.46
C THR A 387 31.41 -25.52 -7.38
N ALA A 388 30.81 -24.50 -8.01
CA ALA A 388 31.55 -23.40 -8.62
C ALA A 388 30.65 -22.16 -8.82
N ALA A 389 31.28 -20.98 -8.70
CA ALA A 389 30.77 -19.61 -8.80
C ALA A 389 29.51 -19.36 -9.67
N THR A 390 28.61 -18.49 -9.16
CA THR A 390 27.49 -17.84 -9.86
C THR A 390 27.78 -17.54 -11.33
N GLU A 391 27.13 -18.25 -12.26
CA GLU A 391 27.10 -17.86 -13.67
C GLU A 391 26.26 -16.59 -13.87
N GLN A 392 26.79 -15.65 -14.65
CA GLN A 392 26.25 -14.30 -14.81
C GLN A 392 25.12 -14.28 -15.87
N PRO A 393 24.02 -13.53 -15.63
CA PRO A 393 22.95 -13.40 -16.61
C PRO A 393 23.45 -12.71 -17.90
N PRO A 394 22.92 -13.08 -19.08
CA PRO A 394 23.36 -12.53 -20.36
C PRO A 394 23.02 -11.04 -20.49
N VAL A 395 23.93 -10.27 -21.10
CA VAL A 395 23.73 -8.84 -21.37
C VAL A 395 22.65 -8.66 -22.45
N LEU A 396 21.57 -7.96 -22.11
CA LEU A 396 20.43 -7.68 -23.01
C LEU A 396 20.27 -6.16 -23.24
N PRO A 397 20.97 -5.57 -24.22
CA PRO A 397 20.98 -4.12 -24.39
C PRO A 397 19.66 -3.54 -24.89
N ILE A 398 19.30 -2.35 -24.40
CA ILE A 398 18.14 -1.60 -24.90
C ILE A 398 18.46 -1.12 -26.32
N ILE A 399 17.65 -1.58 -27.28
CA ILE A 399 17.71 -1.13 -28.67
C ILE A 399 16.87 0.14 -28.79
N LEU A 400 17.52 1.25 -29.13
CA LEU A 400 16.85 2.52 -29.41
C LEU A 400 16.52 2.61 -30.89
N SER A 401 15.27 2.95 -31.20
CA SER A 401 14.70 2.94 -32.55
C SER A 401 14.99 4.20 -33.36
N SER A 402 15.19 5.35 -32.70
CA SER A 402 15.50 6.62 -33.38
C SER A 402 17.00 6.91 -33.43
N GLU A 403 17.47 7.56 -34.49
CA GLU A 403 18.84 8.06 -34.61
C GLU A 403 19.03 9.46 -33.99
N LYS A 404 17.94 10.22 -33.81
CA LYS A 404 17.97 11.60 -33.31
C LYS A 404 18.27 11.64 -31.80
N PRO A 405 19.19 12.51 -31.31
CA PRO A 405 19.53 12.57 -29.88
C PRO A 405 18.36 12.86 -28.93
N ALA A 406 17.40 13.67 -29.36
CA ALA A 406 16.18 14.01 -28.62
C ALA A 406 15.30 12.77 -28.39
N ASP A 407 14.94 12.08 -29.46
CA ASP A 407 14.12 10.87 -29.40
C ASP A 407 14.80 9.74 -28.61
N LYS A 408 16.13 9.57 -28.76
CA LYS A 408 16.92 8.62 -27.96
C LYS A 408 16.82 8.92 -26.47
N MET A 409 16.86 10.20 -26.09
CA MET A 409 16.73 10.63 -24.70
C MET A 409 15.33 10.35 -24.16
N LYS A 410 14.29 10.51 -24.98
CA LYS A 410 12.93 10.18 -24.57
C LYS A 410 12.74 8.67 -24.42
N GLU A 411 13.10 7.90 -25.44
CA GLU A 411 12.94 6.44 -25.43
C GLU A 411 13.67 5.77 -24.26
N ILE A 412 14.87 6.25 -23.91
CA ILE A 412 15.60 5.74 -22.74
C ILE A 412 14.98 6.18 -21.42
N THR A 413 14.35 7.36 -21.36
CA THR A 413 13.65 7.84 -20.16
C THR A 413 12.35 7.08 -19.94
N ASP A 414 11.59 6.82 -21.01
CA ASP A 414 10.36 6.01 -20.97
C ASP A 414 10.69 4.58 -20.50
N ARG A 415 11.77 3.98 -21.01
CA ARG A 415 12.29 2.67 -20.56
C ARG A 415 12.71 2.69 -19.09
N LEU A 416 13.37 3.76 -18.66
CA LEU A 416 13.77 3.94 -17.26
C LEU A 416 12.55 4.01 -16.33
N GLU A 417 11.49 4.73 -16.71
CA GLU A 417 10.25 4.80 -15.90
C GLU A 417 9.54 3.45 -15.81
N GLN A 418 9.48 2.70 -16.91
CA GLN A 418 9.00 1.31 -16.90
C GLN A 418 9.88 0.40 -16.03
N GLY A 419 11.19 0.56 -16.10
CA GLY A 419 12.14 -0.16 -15.26
C GLY A 419 11.90 0.08 -13.77
N ILE A 420 11.68 1.35 -13.38
CA ILE A 420 11.37 1.73 -12.00
C ILE A 420 10.08 1.08 -11.52
N LEU A 421 9.00 1.13 -12.31
CA LEU A 421 7.73 0.49 -11.94
C LEU A 421 7.89 -1.04 -11.82
N GLY A 422 8.63 -1.67 -12.75
CA GLY A 422 8.88 -3.10 -12.73
C GLY A 422 9.71 -3.59 -11.53
N LEU A 423 10.48 -2.71 -10.85
CA LEU A 423 11.15 -3.07 -9.60
C LEU A 423 10.17 -3.34 -8.45
N TYR A 424 8.97 -2.78 -8.54
CA TYR A 424 7.95 -2.85 -7.48
C TYR A 424 6.92 -3.96 -7.72
N GLU A 425 6.89 -4.53 -8.92
CA GLU A 425 5.92 -5.53 -9.36
C GLU A 425 6.55 -6.93 -9.54
N SER A 426 7.86 -7.10 -9.27
CA SER A 426 8.58 -8.37 -9.49
C SER A 426 9.82 -8.51 -8.59
N ASP A 427 10.45 -9.69 -8.58
CA ASP A 427 11.70 -9.98 -7.86
C ASP A 427 12.92 -9.15 -8.32
N ARG A 428 12.74 -8.30 -9.34
CA ARG A 428 13.79 -7.43 -9.90
C ARG A 428 14.34 -6.40 -8.90
N TYR A 429 13.67 -6.18 -7.77
CA TYR A 429 14.18 -5.33 -6.70
C TYR A 429 15.51 -5.83 -6.14
N ALA A 430 15.64 -7.13 -5.88
CA ALA A 430 16.87 -7.74 -5.38
C ALA A 430 18.00 -7.64 -6.43
N ASP A 431 17.68 -7.79 -7.71
CA ASP A 431 18.61 -7.60 -8.83
C ASP A 431 19.08 -6.15 -8.95
N TYR A 432 18.18 -5.19 -8.73
CA TYR A 432 18.54 -3.78 -8.65
C TYR A 432 19.50 -3.52 -7.49
N LEU A 433 19.22 -4.02 -6.28
CA LEU A 433 20.11 -3.84 -5.14
C LEU A 433 21.48 -4.52 -5.34
N ARG A 434 21.50 -5.69 -5.99
CA ARG A 434 22.74 -6.40 -6.36
C ARG A 434 23.54 -5.65 -7.41
N THR A 435 22.87 -4.96 -8.32
CA THR A 435 23.53 -4.07 -9.29
C THR A 435 24.03 -2.81 -8.57
N MET A 436 23.22 -2.24 -7.67
CA MET A 436 23.56 -1.05 -6.90
C MET A 436 24.78 -1.26 -6.00
N SER A 437 24.96 -2.44 -5.40
CA SER A 437 26.16 -2.72 -4.59
C SER A 437 27.47 -2.62 -5.40
N LYS A 438 27.42 -2.99 -6.69
CA LYS A 438 28.56 -2.92 -7.63
C LYS A 438 28.74 -1.53 -8.26
N PHE A 439 27.62 -0.81 -8.46
CA PHE A 439 27.58 0.49 -9.13
C PHE A 439 27.13 1.62 -8.19
N HIS A 440 27.50 1.56 -6.91
CA HIS A 440 27.07 2.53 -5.89
C HIS A 440 27.52 3.97 -6.21
N ASP A 441 28.57 4.14 -7.01
CA ASP A 441 29.04 5.44 -7.54
C ASP A 441 28.22 6.01 -8.71
N TYR A 442 27.32 5.21 -9.29
CA TYR A 442 26.47 5.66 -10.38
C TYR A 442 25.18 6.29 -9.83
N SER A 443 24.56 7.17 -10.64
CA SER A 443 23.24 7.71 -10.31
C SER A 443 22.19 6.60 -10.27
N LEU A 444 21.11 6.81 -9.52
CA LEU A 444 19.97 5.89 -9.48
C LEU A 444 19.52 5.47 -10.89
N ASN A 445 19.34 6.45 -11.77
CA ASN A 445 18.90 6.22 -13.14
C ASN A 445 19.86 5.33 -13.94
N ASN A 446 21.18 5.54 -13.79
CA ASN A 446 22.15 4.71 -14.51
C ASN A 446 22.25 3.31 -13.91
N THR A 447 22.13 3.17 -12.59
CA THR A 447 22.12 1.88 -11.90
C THR A 447 20.94 1.03 -12.37
N ILE A 448 19.74 1.61 -12.47
CA ILE A 448 18.56 0.93 -13.00
C ILE A 448 18.74 0.57 -14.48
N LEU A 449 19.24 1.50 -15.31
CA LEU A 449 19.49 1.22 -16.73
C LEU A 449 20.50 0.06 -16.91
N ILE A 450 21.53 -0.01 -16.07
CA ILE A 450 22.51 -1.10 -16.10
C ILE A 450 21.87 -2.42 -15.67
N ALA A 451 21.08 -2.41 -14.59
CA ALA A 451 20.37 -3.58 -14.08
C ALA A 451 19.43 -4.17 -15.14
N MET A 452 18.62 -3.32 -15.78
CA MET A 452 17.70 -3.72 -16.86
C MET A 452 18.39 -4.38 -18.06
N GLN A 453 19.69 -4.12 -18.25
CA GLN A 453 20.47 -4.59 -19.39
C GLN A 453 21.46 -5.71 -19.00
N GLY A 454 21.49 -6.14 -17.74
CA GLY A 454 22.34 -7.23 -17.25
C GLY A 454 23.83 -6.87 -17.14
N GLY A 455 24.18 -5.61 -16.89
CA GLY A 455 25.58 -5.20 -16.75
C GLY A 455 26.18 -5.53 -15.38
N ASN A 456 27.40 -6.06 -15.36
CA ASN A 456 28.12 -6.48 -14.16
C ASN A 456 29.35 -5.60 -13.88
N LEU A 457 30.11 -5.25 -14.92
CA LEU A 457 31.16 -4.24 -14.86
C LEU A 457 31.20 -3.49 -16.18
N VAL A 458 30.76 -2.24 -16.18
CA VAL A 458 30.62 -1.45 -17.43
C VAL A 458 31.62 -0.31 -17.53
N LYS A 459 32.26 -0.19 -18.70
CA LYS A 459 33.10 0.97 -19.08
C LYS A 459 32.89 1.35 -20.54
N GLY A 460 33.28 2.57 -20.91
CA GLY A 460 33.26 3.01 -22.30
C GLY A 460 34.30 2.26 -23.15
N TYR A 461 34.03 2.09 -24.44
CA TYR A 461 34.91 1.36 -25.38
C TYR A 461 36.39 1.76 -25.27
N LYS A 462 36.68 3.07 -25.27
CA LYS A 462 38.05 3.58 -25.19
C LYS A 462 38.69 3.45 -23.81
N GLN A 463 37.89 3.32 -22.76
CA GLN A 463 38.39 3.13 -21.40
C GLN A 463 38.84 1.69 -21.20
N TRP A 464 38.09 0.72 -21.74
CA TRP A 464 38.54 -0.66 -21.80
C TRP A 464 39.93 -0.79 -22.45
N GLU A 465 40.13 -0.12 -23.59
CA GLU A 465 41.40 -0.13 -24.32
C GLU A 465 42.53 0.56 -23.54
N LYS A 466 42.27 1.73 -22.94
CA LYS A 466 43.33 2.57 -22.35
C LYS A 466 43.68 2.26 -20.89
N GLU A 467 42.68 1.96 -20.08
CA GLU A 467 42.82 1.84 -18.62
C GLU A 467 43.03 0.37 -18.22
N PHE A 468 42.49 -0.57 -19.00
CA PHE A 468 42.43 -1.99 -18.63
C PHE A 468 43.10 -2.92 -19.66
N ASP A 469 43.58 -2.40 -20.79
CA ASP A 469 44.19 -3.19 -21.88
C ASP A 469 43.27 -4.33 -22.38
N ARG A 470 41.98 -4.02 -22.50
CA ARG A 470 40.91 -4.92 -22.99
C ARG A 470 40.20 -4.31 -24.20
N HIS A 471 39.75 -5.14 -25.12
CA HIS A 471 39.06 -4.73 -26.35
C HIS A 471 37.66 -5.33 -26.39
N VAL A 472 36.67 -4.59 -26.91
CA VAL A 472 35.31 -5.13 -27.08
C VAL A 472 35.30 -6.13 -28.24
N LYS A 473 34.70 -7.29 -28.02
CA LYS A 473 34.60 -8.35 -29.03
C LYS A 473 33.79 -7.88 -30.25
N PRO A 474 34.17 -8.26 -31.47
CA PRO A 474 33.43 -7.88 -32.67
C PRO A 474 31.98 -8.38 -32.65
N GLY A 475 31.02 -7.50 -32.95
CA GLY A 475 29.59 -7.84 -33.03
C GLY A 475 28.77 -7.58 -31.76
N GLU A 476 29.42 -7.34 -30.63
CA GLU A 476 28.79 -7.07 -29.34
C GLU A 476 27.95 -5.79 -29.33
N LYS A 477 26.85 -5.82 -28.58
CA LYS A 477 25.87 -4.73 -28.51
C LYS A 477 26.07 -3.92 -27.23
N ALA A 478 26.15 -2.59 -27.36
CA ALA A 478 26.48 -1.71 -26.24
C ALA A 478 25.27 -1.36 -25.36
N ILE A 479 25.44 -1.46 -24.04
CA ILE A 479 24.54 -1.00 -22.98
C ILE A 479 24.39 0.53 -23.08
N LYS A 480 23.16 1.04 -22.92
CA LYS A 480 22.83 2.47 -22.97
C LYS A 480 22.71 3.07 -21.58
N ILE A 481 23.47 4.14 -21.31
CA ILE A 481 23.43 4.90 -20.06
C ILE A 481 23.41 6.42 -20.35
N LEU A 482 23.15 7.23 -19.32
CA LEU A 482 23.12 8.69 -19.39
C LEU A 482 24.45 9.28 -18.91
N ALA A 483 25.01 10.22 -19.68
CA ALA A 483 26.20 10.98 -19.29
C ALA A 483 25.95 12.49 -19.37
N PRO A 484 26.49 13.28 -18.44
CA PRO A 484 26.41 14.74 -18.51
C PRO A 484 27.17 15.23 -19.76
N SER A 485 26.49 16.07 -20.54
CA SER A 485 27.01 16.78 -21.71
C SER A 485 26.60 18.25 -21.64
N PRO A 486 27.07 18.98 -20.62
CA PRO A 486 26.72 20.38 -20.44
C PRO A 486 27.22 21.22 -21.61
N PHE A 487 26.41 22.17 -22.07
CA PHE A 487 26.77 23.11 -23.12
C PHE A 487 26.79 24.55 -22.59
N THR A 488 27.68 25.38 -23.13
CA THR A 488 27.81 26.78 -22.74
C THR A 488 26.90 27.65 -23.60
N VAL A 489 26.10 28.49 -22.94
CA VAL A 489 25.28 29.52 -23.61
C VAL A 489 25.73 30.88 -23.11
N LYS A 490 26.04 31.78 -24.04
CA LYS A 490 26.30 33.18 -23.72
C LYS A 490 24.97 33.85 -23.41
N LYS A 491 24.76 34.22 -22.16
CA LYS A 491 23.56 34.95 -21.72
C LYS A 491 23.98 36.34 -21.26
N GLN A 492 23.32 37.36 -21.79
CA GLN A 492 23.45 38.72 -21.28
C GLN A 492 22.78 38.78 -19.92
N VAL A 493 23.60 38.92 -18.87
CA VAL A 493 23.14 39.06 -17.49
C VAL A 493 23.52 40.44 -17.01
N GLU A 494 22.70 41.04 -16.16
CA GLU A 494 23.01 42.36 -15.60
C GLU A 494 24.31 42.27 -14.80
N LYS A 495 25.22 43.22 -15.02
CA LYS A 495 26.52 43.28 -14.37
C LYS A 495 26.30 43.63 -12.91
N ILE A 496 26.50 42.68 -12.01
CA ILE A 496 26.32 42.86 -10.57
C ILE A 496 27.66 43.25 -9.95
N ASP A 497 27.68 44.33 -9.16
CA ASP A 497 28.88 44.77 -8.45
C ASP A 497 29.23 43.77 -7.31
N PRO A 498 30.46 43.20 -7.28
CA PRO A 498 30.84 42.14 -6.34
C PRO A 498 30.64 42.48 -4.87
N ASP A 499 30.76 43.76 -4.49
CA ASP A 499 30.68 44.20 -3.10
C ASP A 499 29.25 44.53 -2.65
N THR A 500 28.35 44.86 -3.59
CA THR A 500 26.99 45.32 -3.24
C THR A 500 25.87 44.38 -3.66
N GLN A 501 26.17 43.35 -4.47
CA GLN A 501 25.20 42.41 -5.05
C GLN A 501 24.02 43.07 -5.81
N LYS A 502 24.18 44.33 -6.25
CA LYS A 502 23.17 45.06 -7.05
C LYS A 502 23.63 45.25 -8.49
N PRO A 503 22.69 45.35 -9.46
CA PRO A 503 23.01 45.64 -10.86
C PRO A 503 23.68 47.02 -11.01
N VAL A 504 24.74 47.10 -11.81
CA VAL A 504 25.43 48.33 -12.18
C VAL A 504 24.67 48.98 -13.33
N PHE A 505 24.24 50.23 -13.14
CA PHE A 505 23.49 50.99 -14.15
C PHE A 505 24.40 52.01 -14.86
N ASP A 506 24.16 52.24 -16.15
CA ASP A 506 24.88 53.25 -16.93
C ASP A 506 24.39 54.69 -16.64
N LYS A 507 25.02 55.66 -17.31
CA LYS A 507 24.71 57.10 -17.12
C LYS A 507 23.30 57.50 -17.56
N ASP A 508 22.59 56.62 -18.27
CA ASP A 508 21.23 56.83 -18.76
C ASP A 508 20.19 56.00 -17.97
N GLY A 509 20.61 55.33 -16.89
CA GLY A 509 19.73 54.60 -15.98
C GLY A 509 19.33 53.21 -16.47
N LYS A 510 20.04 52.62 -17.45
CA LYS A 510 19.81 51.24 -17.90
C LYS A 510 20.84 50.29 -17.28
N PRO A 511 20.44 49.05 -16.91
CA PRO A 511 21.35 48.08 -16.32
C PRO A 511 22.40 47.69 -17.37
N VAL A 512 23.68 47.84 -17.01
CA VAL A 512 24.81 47.45 -17.84
C VAL A 512 24.80 45.93 -17.91
N THR A 513 24.57 45.36 -19.09
CA THR A 513 24.58 43.90 -19.29
C THR A 513 25.98 43.41 -19.66
N GLU A 514 26.45 42.35 -19.00
CA GLU A 514 27.68 41.65 -19.31
C GLU A 514 27.35 40.28 -19.94
N GLU A 515 28.05 39.90 -21.01
CA GLU A 515 27.93 38.55 -21.58
C GLU A 515 28.62 37.55 -20.66
N LYS A 516 27.83 36.77 -19.91
CA LYS A 516 28.34 35.67 -19.08
C LYS A 516 28.05 34.34 -19.77
N GLU A 517 29.08 33.52 -19.93
CA GLU A 517 28.93 32.13 -20.35
C GLU A 517 28.32 31.33 -19.20
N ILE A 518 27.07 30.91 -19.34
CA ILE A 518 26.38 30.02 -18.40
C ILE A 518 26.46 28.60 -18.93
N LYS A 519 26.98 27.69 -18.12
CA LYS A 519 27.04 26.25 -18.42
C LYS A 519 25.69 25.62 -18.08
N ILE A 520 24.90 25.27 -19.09
CA ILE A 520 23.61 24.61 -18.89
C ILE A 520 23.85 23.10 -18.72
N PRO A 521 23.40 22.49 -17.60
CA PRO A 521 23.47 21.04 -17.44
C PRO A 521 22.54 20.37 -18.45
N ALA A 522 23.10 19.45 -19.23
CA ALA A 522 22.37 18.63 -20.18
C ALA A 522 22.94 17.22 -20.13
N PHE A 523 22.16 16.23 -20.57
CA PHE A 523 22.56 14.84 -20.61
C PHE A 523 22.49 14.31 -22.04
N ARG A 524 23.27 13.29 -22.33
CA ARG A 524 23.21 12.56 -23.60
C ARG A 524 23.28 11.06 -23.34
N VAL A 525 22.69 10.28 -24.22
CA VAL A 525 22.83 8.83 -24.21
C VAL A 525 24.22 8.45 -24.70
N VAL A 526 24.95 7.66 -23.90
CA VAL A 526 26.25 7.10 -24.26
C VAL A 526 26.20 5.57 -24.24
N SER A 527 27.18 4.96 -24.89
CA SER A 527 27.29 3.51 -25.03
C SER A 527 28.46 3.00 -24.20
N VAL A 528 28.18 2.03 -23.33
CA VAL A 528 29.15 1.31 -22.50
C VAL A 528 29.06 -0.19 -22.79
N PHE A 529 30.09 -0.93 -22.42
CA PHE A 529 30.17 -2.37 -22.65
C PHE A 529 30.51 -3.07 -21.35
N ASP A 530 29.89 -4.21 -21.13
CA ASP A 530 30.17 -5.08 -19.99
C ASP A 530 31.51 -5.82 -20.17
N ILE A 531 32.14 -6.22 -19.07
CA ILE A 531 33.37 -7.01 -19.09
C ILE A 531 33.25 -8.31 -19.91
N SER A 532 32.10 -9.00 -19.86
CA SER A 532 31.81 -10.23 -20.62
C SER A 532 31.91 -10.02 -22.14
N GLN A 533 31.65 -8.80 -22.60
CA GLN A 533 31.72 -8.36 -23.99
C GLN A 533 33.13 -7.96 -24.42
N THR A 534 34.13 -8.09 -23.56
CA THR A 534 35.52 -7.71 -23.83
C THR A 534 36.47 -8.91 -23.77
N GLU A 535 37.58 -8.81 -24.48
CA GLU A 535 38.72 -9.74 -24.45
C GLU A 535 40.00 -8.97 -24.10
N GLY A 536 40.90 -9.59 -23.34
CA GLY A 536 42.15 -8.97 -22.90
C GLY A 536 42.59 -9.46 -21.52
N LYS A 537 43.47 -8.71 -20.88
CA LYS A 537 44.07 -9.08 -19.60
C LYS A 537 43.02 -9.27 -18.50
N GLU A 538 43.11 -10.36 -17.74
CA GLU A 538 42.22 -10.61 -16.59
C GLU A 538 42.33 -9.48 -15.57
N LEU A 539 41.17 -9.02 -15.10
CA LEU A 539 41.09 -7.99 -14.06
C LEU A 539 41.21 -8.66 -12.69
N PRO A 540 41.86 -8.03 -11.71
CA PRO A 540 41.79 -8.48 -10.32
C PRO A 540 40.32 -8.48 -9.86
N ALA A 541 39.93 -9.50 -9.08
CA ALA A 541 38.59 -9.57 -8.50
C ALA A 541 38.31 -8.30 -7.67
N LEU A 542 37.14 -7.69 -7.90
CA LEU A 542 36.76 -6.37 -7.37
C LEU A 542 36.00 -6.44 -6.03
N THR A 543 35.95 -7.62 -5.41
CA THR A 543 35.20 -7.88 -4.19
C THR A 543 36.12 -8.50 -3.16
N TYR A 544 36.17 -7.90 -1.97
CA TYR A 544 36.69 -8.56 -0.78
C TYR A 544 35.79 -9.78 -0.55
N GLU A 545 36.19 -10.97 -0.98
CA GLU A 545 35.45 -12.18 -0.62
C GLU A 545 35.74 -12.47 0.85
N LEU A 546 34.92 -11.92 1.75
CA LEU A 546 34.84 -12.35 3.14
C LEU A 546 34.07 -13.68 3.21
N THR A 547 34.43 -14.64 2.36
CA THR A 547 33.85 -15.99 2.31
C THR A 547 34.45 -16.83 3.44
N GLY A 548 33.97 -16.58 4.66
CA GLY A 548 34.07 -17.55 5.75
C GLY A 548 35.48 -17.99 6.13
N ASN A 549 36.36 -17.04 6.49
CA ASN A 549 37.33 -17.19 7.58
C ASN A 549 37.92 -15.81 7.84
N VAL A 550 37.55 -15.20 8.96
CA VAL A 550 37.63 -13.75 9.08
C VAL A 550 38.99 -13.32 9.65
N GLU A 551 40.06 -13.52 8.87
CA GLU A 551 41.41 -13.04 9.23
C GLU A 551 41.42 -11.51 9.47
N GLN A 552 40.44 -10.78 8.93
CA GLN A 552 40.30 -9.31 9.03
C GLN A 552 39.05 -8.86 9.81
N TYR A 553 38.39 -9.74 10.58
CA TYR A 553 37.11 -9.44 11.28
C TYR A 553 37.23 -8.19 12.13
N LYS A 554 38.28 -8.16 12.95
CA LYS A 554 38.50 -7.12 13.94
C LYS A 554 38.71 -5.77 13.27
N ASP A 555 39.40 -5.74 12.15
CA ASP A 555 39.67 -4.52 11.40
C ASP A 555 38.42 -4.02 10.70
N PHE A 556 37.63 -4.94 10.13
CA PHE A 556 36.38 -4.62 9.46
C PHE A 556 35.32 -4.14 10.45
N PHE A 557 35.16 -4.84 11.58
CA PHE A 557 34.26 -4.44 12.66
C PHE A 557 34.68 -3.11 13.29
N ALA A 558 35.98 -2.86 13.45
CA ALA A 558 36.49 -1.55 13.88
C ALA A 558 36.23 -0.45 12.84
N ALA A 559 36.22 -0.78 11.54
CA ALA A 559 35.78 0.16 10.50
C ALA A 559 34.28 0.47 10.63
N LEU A 560 33.43 -0.53 10.91
CA LEU A 560 31.99 -0.34 11.18
C LEU A 560 31.77 0.54 12.42
N GLU A 561 32.50 0.31 13.52
CA GLU A 561 32.45 1.16 14.72
C GLU A 561 32.80 2.62 14.44
N LYS A 562 33.81 2.87 13.60
CA LYS A 562 34.16 4.24 13.19
C LYS A 562 33.15 4.87 12.25
N THR A 563 32.49 4.07 11.42
CA THR A 563 31.47 4.53 10.47
C THR A 563 30.14 4.83 11.16
N SER A 564 29.79 4.10 12.21
CA SER A 564 28.53 4.25 12.93
C SER A 564 28.37 5.66 13.52
N PRO A 565 27.22 6.34 13.31
CA PRO A 565 26.94 7.61 13.97
C PRO A 565 26.62 7.44 15.47
N PHE A 566 26.22 6.23 15.89
CA PHE A 566 25.87 5.87 17.27
C PHE A 566 26.92 4.97 17.88
N ALA A 567 27.08 5.02 19.20
CA ALA A 567 28.01 4.13 19.89
C ALA A 567 27.52 2.68 19.78
N MET A 568 28.38 1.74 19.38
CA MET A 568 28.02 0.32 19.30
C MET A 568 28.46 -0.42 20.56
N GLY A 569 27.70 -1.43 20.96
CA GLY A 569 28.05 -2.31 22.07
C GLY A 569 27.40 -3.69 21.93
N PHE A 570 28.02 -4.68 22.56
CA PHE A 570 27.45 -6.01 22.73
C PHE A 570 26.69 -6.07 24.06
N GLU A 571 25.51 -6.66 24.04
CA GLU A 571 24.69 -6.92 25.23
C GLU A 571 23.85 -8.18 25.01
N ALA A 572 23.57 -8.95 26.07
CA ALA A 572 22.69 -10.10 25.98
C ALA A 572 21.24 -9.65 25.81
N LEU A 573 20.70 -9.81 24.59
CA LEU A 573 19.32 -9.45 24.25
C LEU A 573 18.40 -10.69 24.35
N SER A 574 17.27 -10.55 25.02
CA SER A 574 16.24 -11.60 25.12
C SER A 574 15.28 -11.60 23.91
N GLY A 575 14.60 -12.73 23.67
CA GLY A 575 13.53 -12.82 22.66
C GLY A 575 13.97 -12.97 21.20
N GLY A 576 15.17 -13.51 20.93
CA GLY A 576 15.62 -13.79 19.55
C GLY A 576 16.01 -12.56 18.73
N VAL A 577 16.00 -11.37 19.34
CA VAL A 577 16.42 -10.11 18.70
C VAL A 577 17.93 -10.12 18.49
N LYS A 578 18.36 -9.97 17.23
CA LYS A 578 19.78 -10.00 16.86
C LYS A 578 20.48 -8.67 17.16
N GLY A 579 19.77 -7.55 17.06
CA GLY A 579 20.27 -6.22 17.39
C GLY A 579 19.14 -5.19 17.48
N ARG A 580 19.46 -4.00 18.02
CA ARG A 580 18.52 -2.88 18.14
C ARG A 580 19.24 -1.53 18.14
N CYS A 581 18.74 -0.61 17.33
CA CYS A 581 19.10 0.80 17.35
C CYS A 581 18.22 1.59 18.33
N ASN A 582 18.84 2.19 19.36
CA ASN A 582 18.19 3.08 20.32
C ASN A 582 18.51 4.54 19.98
N TYR A 583 17.48 5.29 19.57
CA TYR A 583 17.60 6.69 19.18
C TYR A 583 17.76 7.66 20.35
N GLU A 584 17.25 7.32 21.54
CA GLU A 584 17.31 8.19 22.73
C GLU A 584 18.70 8.17 23.36
N GLU A 585 19.28 6.98 23.49
CA GLU A 585 20.63 6.78 24.01
C GLU A 585 21.72 6.99 22.96
N LYS A 586 21.33 7.11 21.68
CA LYS A 586 22.23 7.15 20.52
C LYS A 586 23.21 5.98 20.53
N ARG A 587 22.65 4.78 20.72
CA ARG A 587 23.40 3.54 20.91
C ARG A 587 22.82 2.40 20.08
N ILE A 588 23.70 1.58 19.52
CA ILE A 588 23.37 0.34 18.83
C ILE A 588 23.78 -0.83 19.72
N PHE A 589 22.84 -1.74 19.96
CA PHE A 589 23.05 -2.97 20.72
C PHE A 589 23.07 -4.16 19.76
N ILE A 590 24.10 -5.00 19.86
CA ILE A 590 24.23 -6.25 19.10
C ILE A 590 24.22 -7.40 20.11
N ASN A 591 23.47 -8.47 19.82
CA ASN A 591 23.34 -9.59 20.75
C ASN A 591 24.67 -10.32 20.96
N GLU A 592 24.97 -10.67 22.21
CA GLU A 592 26.16 -11.44 22.57
C GLU A 592 26.08 -12.90 22.10
N GLY A 593 27.21 -13.47 21.69
CA GLY A 593 27.32 -14.90 21.34
C GLY A 593 26.91 -15.29 19.92
N MET A 594 26.54 -14.32 19.06
CA MET A 594 26.31 -14.57 17.64
C MET A 594 27.62 -14.75 16.86
N ASP A 595 27.55 -15.47 15.74
CA ASP A 595 28.70 -15.64 14.85
C ASP A 595 29.19 -14.30 14.26
N GLU A 596 30.46 -14.26 13.84
CA GLU A 596 31.11 -13.05 13.32
C GLU A 596 30.40 -12.47 12.08
N LEU A 597 29.84 -13.32 11.21
CA LEU A 597 29.15 -12.89 10.00
C LEU A 597 27.81 -12.21 10.33
N GLN A 598 27.04 -12.81 11.23
CA GLN A 598 25.77 -12.31 11.74
C GLN A 598 25.98 -11.02 12.54
N ASN A 599 27.07 -10.90 13.31
CA ASN A 599 27.44 -9.64 13.97
C ASN A 599 27.63 -8.51 12.96
N ILE A 600 28.35 -8.76 11.87
CA ILE A 600 28.55 -7.78 10.80
C ILE A 600 27.23 -7.42 10.11
N LYS A 601 26.42 -8.41 9.71
CA LYS A 601 25.12 -8.18 9.06
C LYS A 601 24.21 -7.32 9.92
N THR A 602 24.12 -7.67 11.21
CA THR A 602 23.30 -6.95 12.19
C THR A 602 23.83 -5.54 12.41
N ALA A 603 25.15 -5.36 12.60
CA ALA A 603 25.75 -4.04 12.77
C ALA A 603 25.46 -3.11 11.58
N ILE A 604 25.59 -3.60 10.34
CA ILE A 604 25.29 -2.82 9.14
C ILE A 604 23.81 -2.42 9.08
N HIS A 605 22.89 -3.33 9.43
CA HIS A 605 21.46 -3.04 9.49
C HIS A 605 21.13 -1.94 10.53
N GLU A 606 21.68 -2.05 11.73
CA GLU A 606 21.45 -1.04 12.78
C GLU A 606 22.12 0.31 12.48
N ILE A 607 23.30 0.31 11.82
CA ILE A 607 23.95 1.53 11.33
C ILE A 607 23.08 2.21 10.26
N ALA A 608 22.44 1.43 9.38
CA ALA A 608 21.51 1.98 8.40
C ALA A 608 20.32 2.67 9.09
N HIS A 609 19.74 2.05 10.12
CA HIS A 609 18.70 2.67 10.96
C HIS A 609 19.17 3.95 11.64
N ALA A 610 20.38 3.94 12.23
CA ALA A 610 20.94 5.11 12.91
C ALA A 610 21.24 6.26 11.94
N THR A 611 21.66 5.94 10.72
CA THR A 611 22.02 6.93 9.69
C THR A 611 20.78 7.56 9.04
N LEU A 612 19.75 6.76 8.77
CA LEU A 612 18.55 7.21 8.06
C LEU A 612 17.49 7.84 8.96
N HIS A 613 17.35 7.35 10.19
CA HIS A 613 16.14 7.56 11.00
C HIS A 613 16.38 8.22 12.37
N ASP A 614 17.55 8.84 12.59
CA ASP A 614 17.85 9.61 13.82
C ASP A 614 16.85 10.77 14.01
N THR A 615 16.11 10.72 15.12
CA THR A 615 15.12 11.74 15.54
C THR A 615 15.70 13.13 15.79
N ALA A 616 17.02 13.27 15.95
CA ALA A 616 17.69 14.55 16.16
C ALA A 616 17.96 15.34 14.85
N LEU A 617 17.89 14.69 13.69
CA LEU A 617 18.01 15.38 12.40
C LEU A 617 16.69 16.10 12.09
N ALA A 618 16.77 17.39 11.75
CA ALA A 618 15.59 18.18 11.38
C ALA A 618 15.07 17.76 9.98
N MET A 619 14.41 16.60 9.92
CA MET A 619 13.78 16.09 8.70
C MET A 619 12.29 16.46 8.66
N PRO A 620 11.72 16.73 7.46
CA PRO A 620 10.28 16.74 7.28
C PRO A 620 9.73 15.33 7.58
N GLU A 621 8.60 15.23 8.28
CA GLU A 621 7.85 14.02 8.68
C GLU A 621 8.58 12.67 8.57
N ARG A 622 8.84 12.04 9.73
CA ARG A 622 9.48 10.72 9.83
C ARG A 622 8.65 9.67 9.06
N PRO A 623 9.28 8.85 8.19
CA PRO A 623 8.57 7.77 7.49
C PRO A 623 7.96 6.74 8.45
N ASP A 624 6.89 6.08 8.00
CA ASP A 624 6.24 4.99 8.74
C ASP A 624 7.21 3.82 9.01
N ARG A 625 6.92 3.00 10.02
CA ARG A 625 7.79 1.89 10.46
C ARG A 625 8.17 0.96 9.30
N ARG A 626 7.22 0.59 8.43
CA ARG A 626 7.46 -0.33 7.32
C ARG A 626 8.43 0.28 6.30
N THR A 627 8.25 1.55 5.93
CA THR A 627 9.19 2.25 5.05
C THR A 627 10.59 2.35 5.65
N ARG A 628 10.70 2.51 6.98
CA ARG A 628 12.00 2.57 7.64
C ARG A 628 12.75 1.24 7.60
N GLU A 629 12.06 0.13 7.89
CA GLU A 629 12.64 -1.22 7.78
C GLU A 629 13.06 -1.53 6.34
N VAL A 630 12.20 -1.27 5.35
CA VAL A 630 12.55 -1.48 3.93
C VAL A 630 13.83 -0.71 3.56
N GLN A 631 13.93 0.57 3.95
CA GLN A 631 15.10 1.38 3.62
C GLN A 631 16.37 0.86 4.32
N ALA A 632 16.28 0.50 5.60
CA ALA A 632 17.43 -0.03 6.35
C ALA A 632 17.87 -1.40 5.83
N GLU A 633 16.93 -2.30 5.56
CA GLU A 633 17.19 -3.64 5.02
C GLU A 633 17.78 -3.58 3.61
N SER A 634 17.25 -2.71 2.73
CA SER A 634 17.80 -2.52 1.39
C SER A 634 19.22 -1.93 1.40
N VAL A 635 19.50 -1.00 2.31
CA VAL A 635 20.86 -0.48 2.51
C VAL A 635 21.78 -1.58 3.02
N ALA A 636 21.34 -2.34 4.03
CA ALA A 636 22.13 -3.41 4.62
C ALA A 636 22.44 -4.52 3.61
N TYR A 637 21.46 -4.95 2.83
CA TYR A 637 21.67 -5.92 1.75
C TYR A 637 22.69 -5.42 0.74
N ALA A 638 22.59 -4.17 0.28
CA ALA A 638 23.50 -3.64 -0.73
C ALA A 638 24.94 -3.52 -0.21
N VAL A 639 25.12 -3.09 1.04
CA VAL A 639 26.44 -3.01 1.69
C VAL A 639 27.00 -4.43 1.90
N CYS A 640 26.19 -5.37 2.42
CA CYS A 640 26.62 -6.76 2.61
C CYS A 640 27.02 -7.43 1.29
N GLN A 641 26.22 -7.22 0.24
CA GLN A 641 26.48 -7.74 -1.09
C GLN A 641 27.75 -7.15 -1.72
N HIS A 642 28.10 -5.90 -1.42
CA HIS A 642 29.33 -5.26 -1.88
C HIS A 642 30.57 -5.98 -1.33
N TYR A 643 30.53 -6.36 -0.05
CA TYR A 643 31.59 -7.09 0.66
C TYR A 643 31.50 -8.61 0.52
N GLY A 644 30.65 -9.13 -0.39
CA GLY A 644 30.52 -10.56 -0.64
C GLY A 644 30.03 -11.39 0.56
N LEU A 645 29.33 -10.75 1.51
CA LEU A 645 28.72 -11.43 2.65
C LEU A 645 27.47 -12.21 2.22
N ASP A 646 27.15 -13.29 2.93
CA ASP A 646 25.93 -14.07 2.64
C ASP A 646 24.67 -13.24 2.87
N THR A 647 23.93 -13.00 1.79
CA THR A 647 22.70 -12.22 1.76
C THR A 647 21.44 -13.07 1.60
N SER A 648 21.56 -14.40 1.66
CA SER A 648 20.42 -15.33 1.46
C SER A 648 19.27 -15.14 2.45
N ASP A 649 19.56 -14.71 3.68
CA ASP A 649 18.53 -14.43 4.71
C ASP A 649 17.67 -13.18 4.43
N TYR A 650 18.08 -12.29 3.51
CA TYR A 650 17.32 -11.09 3.19
C TYR A 650 16.22 -11.42 2.18
N SER A 651 14.97 -11.04 2.47
CA SER A 651 13.83 -11.28 1.58
C SER A 651 13.02 -10.00 1.37
N PHE A 652 12.68 -9.72 0.11
CA PHE A 652 12.01 -8.48 -0.29
C PHE A 652 10.59 -8.71 -0.83
N GLY A 653 9.96 -9.86 -0.54
CA GLY A 653 8.63 -10.20 -1.07
C GLY A 653 7.52 -9.21 -0.68
N TYR A 654 7.72 -8.45 0.41
CA TYR A 654 6.77 -7.44 0.88
C TYR A 654 6.84 -6.10 0.12
N ILE A 655 7.76 -5.93 -0.85
CA ILE A 655 8.03 -4.67 -1.57
C ILE A 655 6.84 -4.21 -2.42
N ALA A 656 6.11 -5.13 -3.06
CA ALA A 656 4.92 -4.78 -3.86
C ALA A 656 3.83 -4.11 -3.01
N GLY A 657 3.65 -4.60 -1.78
CA GLY A 657 2.77 -3.98 -0.80
C GLY A 657 3.30 -2.66 -0.24
N TRP A 658 4.62 -2.45 -0.18
CA TRP A 658 5.23 -1.18 0.24
C TRP A 658 5.07 -0.07 -0.81
N SER A 659 5.00 -0.44 -2.11
CA SER A 659 4.79 0.51 -3.21
C SER A 659 3.32 0.83 -3.50
N SER A 660 2.39 0.02 -3.01
CA SER A 660 0.96 0.20 -3.26
C SER A 660 0.46 1.55 -2.74
N GLY A 661 -0.18 2.33 -3.61
CA GLY A 661 -0.73 3.65 -3.28
C GLY A 661 0.27 4.82 -3.24
N LYS A 662 1.56 4.59 -3.50
CA LYS A 662 2.60 5.65 -3.52
C LYS A 662 2.80 6.23 -4.92
N GLU A 663 3.07 7.53 -5.00
CA GLU A 663 3.39 8.18 -6.28
C GLU A 663 4.82 7.86 -6.74
N LEU A 664 5.05 7.85 -8.06
CA LEU A 664 6.37 7.58 -8.66
C LEU A 664 7.48 8.50 -8.12
N ALA A 665 7.14 9.73 -7.73
CA ALA A 665 8.09 10.67 -7.13
C ALA A 665 8.56 10.23 -5.74
N GLU A 666 7.66 9.67 -4.92
CA GLU A 666 7.97 9.18 -3.57
C GLU A 666 8.80 7.90 -3.63
N LEU A 667 8.47 7.01 -4.57
CA LEU A 667 9.22 5.79 -4.86
C LEU A 667 10.64 6.13 -5.34
N LYS A 668 10.78 7.07 -6.29
CA LYS A 668 12.09 7.57 -6.73
C LYS A 668 12.88 8.21 -5.58
N GLY A 669 12.21 8.97 -4.71
CA GLY A 669 12.83 9.56 -3.53
C GLY A 669 13.40 8.50 -2.59
N SER A 670 12.63 7.46 -2.30
CA SER A 670 13.06 6.35 -1.43
C SER A 670 14.26 5.58 -2.00
N LEU A 671 14.26 5.29 -3.30
CA LEU A 671 15.41 4.62 -3.95
C LEU A 671 16.66 5.49 -3.96
N GLU A 672 16.53 6.81 -4.15
CA GLU A 672 17.68 7.72 -4.09
C GLU A 672 18.24 7.82 -2.67
N THR A 673 17.38 7.82 -1.64
CA THR A 673 17.80 7.72 -0.24
C THR A 673 18.57 6.42 0.01
N ILE A 674 18.03 5.26 -0.41
CA ILE A 674 18.69 3.96 -0.27
C ILE A 674 20.05 3.96 -0.98
N ARG A 675 20.09 4.38 -2.26
CA ARG A 675 21.32 4.44 -3.06
C ARG A 675 22.38 5.34 -2.45
N SER A 676 21.99 6.56 -2.08
CA SER A 676 22.94 7.53 -1.53
C SER A 676 23.48 7.13 -0.16
N THR A 677 22.64 6.59 0.72
CA THR A 677 23.09 6.09 2.03
C THR A 677 23.98 4.85 1.88
N ALA A 678 23.61 3.88 1.05
CA ALA A 678 24.45 2.70 0.81
C ALA A 678 25.82 3.09 0.23
N ALA A 679 25.87 3.99 -0.76
CA ALA A 679 27.13 4.49 -1.32
C ALA A 679 28.00 5.17 -0.27
N ASN A 680 27.41 6.09 0.53
CA ASN A 680 28.14 6.77 1.59
C ASN A 680 28.69 5.80 2.65
N LEU A 681 27.91 4.77 3.03
CA LEU A 681 28.37 3.75 3.97
C LEU A 681 29.52 2.94 3.40
N ILE A 682 29.41 2.46 2.15
CA ILE A 682 30.49 1.72 1.47
C ILE A 682 31.76 2.57 1.42
N ASP A 683 31.68 3.82 0.95
CA ASP A 683 32.82 4.74 0.86
C ASP A 683 33.48 4.99 2.23
N THR A 684 32.67 5.14 3.27
CA THR A 684 33.15 5.43 4.64
C THR A 684 33.80 4.19 5.27
N ILE A 685 33.17 3.02 5.12
CA ILE A 685 33.73 1.74 5.60
C ILE A 685 35.05 1.45 4.88
N ASP A 686 35.10 1.56 3.55
CA ASP A 686 36.31 1.35 2.76
C ASP A 686 37.43 2.31 3.17
N GLY A 687 37.11 3.60 3.37
CA GLY A 687 38.04 4.60 3.86
C GLY A 687 38.64 4.22 5.22
N HIS A 688 37.79 3.92 6.20
CA HIS A 688 38.23 3.53 7.55
C HIS A 688 39.01 2.22 7.55
N PHE A 689 38.56 1.23 6.78
CA PHE A 689 39.21 -0.07 6.68
C PHE A 689 40.61 0.04 6.08
N ALA A 690 40.76 0.82 4.99
CA ALA A 690 42.07 1.09 4.40
C ALA A 690 43.01 1.87 5.33
N GLU A 691 42.49 2.76 6.17
CA GLU A 691 43.28 3.47 7.19
C GLU A 691 43.77 2.52 8.29
N ILE A 692 42.91 1.61 8.75
CA ILE A 692 43.24 0.60 9.77
C ILE A 692 44.33 -0.34 9.25
N GLN A 693 44.19 -0.85 8.02
CA GLN A 693 45.20 -1.70 7.39
C GLN A 693 46.55 -0.97 7.24
N LYS A 694 46.55 0.29 6.77
CA LYS A 694 47.79 1.08 6.66
C LYS A 694 48.45 1.38 8.01
N ALA A 695 47.66 1.51 9.08
CA ALA A 695 48.18 1.72 10.42
C ALA A 695 48.87 0.44 10.95
N GLN A 696 48.25 -0.72 10.74
CA GLN A 696 48.82 -2.02 11.11
C GLN A 696 50.06 -2.38 10.28
N ASP A 697 50.03 -2.13 8.96
CA ASP A 697 51.19 -2.30 8.10
C ASP A 697 52.35 -1.43 8.57
N LYS A 698 52.08 -0.18 8.99
CA LYS A 698 53.09 0.70 9.58
C LYS A 698 53.59 0.16 10.92
N GLU A 699 52.74 -0.34 11.82
CA GLU A 699 53.16 -0.92 13.10
C GLU A 699 54.01 -2.19 12.90
N GLN A 700 53.62 -3.09 12.00
CA GLN A 700 54.39 -4.29 11.64
C GLN A 700 55.72 -3.96 10.94
N THR A 701 55.75 -2.93 10.08
CA THR A 701 56.99 -2.46 9.43
C THR A 701 57.91 -1.72 10.42
N THR A 702 57.36 -1.17 11.51
CA THR A 702 58.13 -0.48 12.56
C THR A 702 58.68 -1.45 13.61
N GLU A 703 58.03 -2.61 13.84
CA GLU A 703 58.55 -3.65 14.76
C GLU A 703 59.69 -4.50 14.15
N GLN A 704 59.80 -4.62 12.83
CA GLN A 704 60.89 -5.37 12.18
C GLN A 704 62.15 -4.54 11.86
N ALA A 705 62.14 -3.23 12.13
CA ALA A 705 63.27 -2.36 11.85
C ALA A 705 63.70 -1.54 13.07
N GLN A 706 64.53 -2.13 13.94
CA GLN A 706 65.60 -1.43 14.69
C GLN A 706 66.56 -2.47 15.32
N PRO A 707 67.87 -2.20 15.54
CA PRO A 707 68.39 -0.89 15.99
C PRO A 707 69.73 -0.42 15.35
N ALA A 708 69.90 0.90 15.19
CA ALA A 708 71.21 1.57 15.27
C ALA A 708 71.09 3.10 15.46
N GLN A 709 71.39 3.53 16.70
CA GLN A 709 72.07 4.77 17.11
C GLN A 709 71.41 6.16 16.96
N GLU A 710 70.90 6.63 18.10
CA GLU A 710 71.41 7.78 18.89
C GLU A 710 71.58 9.20 18.29
N ALA A 711 71.00 10.15 19.05
CA ALA A 711 71.36 11.56 19.24
C ALA A 711 70.67 12.65 18.37
N ALA A 712 69.65 13.33 18.91
CA ALA A 712 69.78 14.65 19.57
C ALA A 712 68.44 15.46 19.67
N LYS A 713 68.11 15.84 20.93
CA LYS A 713 67.44 17.09 21.42
C LYS A 713 66.01 17.49 20.98
N GLN A 714 65.05 17.31 21.92
CA GLN A 714 64.29 18.30 22.75
C GLN A 714 63.91 19.72 22.21
N PRO A 715 62.89 20.39 22.80
CA PRO A 715 61.63 20.79 22.11
C PRO A 715 61.33 22.31 22.20
N GLU A 716 60.34 22.82 21.44
CA GLU A 716 59.69 24.12 21.76
C GLU A 716 58.20 24.18 21.42
N THR A 717 57.46 24.77 22.36
CA THR A 717 56.06 25.20 22.34
C THR A 717 55.89 26.66 21.91
N LYS A 718 54.65 26.98 21.49
CA LYS A 718 53.82 28.20 21.72
C LYS A 718 53.62 29.25 20.60
N ALA A 719 52.32 29.42 20.32
CA ALA A 719 51.49 30.65 20.25
C ALA A 719 51.72 31.71 19.15
N ALA A 720 50.63 32.12 18.47
CA ALA A 720 49.92 33.41 18.71
C ALA A 720 48.99 33.79 17.52
N ALA A 721 47.80 34.32 17.87
CA ALA A 721 46.93 35.13 17.00
C ALA A 721 47.49 36.56 16.80
N PRO A 722 46.89 37.37 15.90
CA PRO A 722 46.59 38.74 16.31
C PRO A 722 45.23 39.33 15.83
N GLU A 723 44.84 40.35 16.58
CA GLU A 723 43.63 41.19 16.59
C GLU A 723 43.66 42.38 15.60
N LEU A 724 42.53 43.14 15.55
CA LEU A 724 42.35 44.63 15.59
C LEU A 724 41.43 45.20 14.46
N PRO A 725 40.83 46.43 14.58
CA PRO A 725 39.87 46.95 15.58
C PRO A 725 38.72 47.84 14.99
N GLU A 726 37.85 48.39 15.87
CA GLU A 726 36.79 49.42 15.70
C GLU A 726 37.29 50.77 15.07
N GLU A 727 36.47 51.67 14.49
CA GLU A 727 35.65 52.72 15.15
C GLU A 727 34.95 53.65 14.11
N THR A 728 33.66 53.98 14.26
CA THR A 728 33.03 55.31 14.52
C THR A 728 32.17 55.97 13.43
N ALA A 729 31.06 56.56 13.88
CA ALA A 729 29.93 57.22 13.18
C ALA A 729 30.23 58.70 12.78
N PRO A 730 29.28 59.64 12.48
CA PRO A 730 27.82 59.59 12.20
C PRO A 730 27.26 60.54 11.07
N VAL A 731 25.99 60.29 10.67
CA VAL A 731 24.86 61.21 10.34
C VAL A 731 25.01 62.39 9.35
N GLN A 732 24.11 62.45 8.33
CA GLN A 732 23.22 63.61 8.07
C GLN A 732 22.05 63.31 7.10
N GLU A 733 20.86 63.81 7.47
CA GLU A 733 19.53 63.70 6.85
C GLU A 733 19.24 64.71 5.72
N LYS A 734 18.08 64.49 5.05
CA LYS A 734 17.21 65.38 4.22
C LYS A 734 17.27 65.12 2.70
N GLU A 735 16.20 65.12 1.90
CA GLU A 735 14.77 65.42 2.04
C GLU A 735 14.02 64.91 0.75
N ALA A 736 12.72 64.66 0.91
CA ALA A 736 11.58 64.37 0.01
C ALA A 736 11.62 64.48 -1.56
N GLN A 737 11.10 63.40 -2.22
CA GLN A 737 10.02 63.26 -3.26
C GLN A 737 9.94 64.16 -4.54
N PRO A 738 9.44 63.68 -5.72
CA PRO A 738 8.05 63.17 -5.88
C PRO A 738 7.75 61.99 -6.85
N GLU A 739 6.80 61.18 -6.37
CA GLU A 739 5.68 60.46 -6.99
C GLU A 739 5.45 60.47 -8.53
N GLN A 740 5.38 59.28 -9.12
CA GLN A 740 4.46 58.94 -10.22
C GLN A 740 3.64 57.71 -9.83
N ALA A 741 2.32 57.86 -9.92
CA ALA A 741 1.31 57.03 -9.27
C ALA A 741 1.20 55.59 -9.82
N ALA A 742 1.42 54.62 -8.93
CA ALA A 742 1.00 53.23 -9.06
C ALA A 742 -0.42 53.04 -8.47
N PRO A 743 -1.19 52.02 -8.90
CA PRO A 743 -2.53 51.77 -8.36
C PRO A 743 -2.48 51.61 -6.83
N ALA A 744 -3.49 52.15 -6.14
CA ALA A 744 -3.51 52.28 -4.69
C ALA A 744 -3.44 50.92 -3.99
N ALA A 745 -2.24 50.55 -3.53
CA ALA A 745 -2.03 49.37 -2.70
C ALA A 745 -2.67 49.56 -1.29
N PRO A 746 -3.34 48.53 -0.75
CA PRO A 746 -4.01 48.62 0.55
C PRO A 746 -2.99 48.47 1.69
N TYR A 747 -2.27 49.54 2.02
CA TYR A 747 -1.35 49.53 3.15
C TYR A 747 -2.07 49.71 4.48
N TYR A 748 -1.71 48.87 5.45
CA TYR A 748 -2.20 48.92 6.82
C TYR A 748 -1.05 49.34 7.76
N THR A 749 -1.41 49.87 8.93
CA THR A 749 -0.46 50.48 9.87
C THR A 749 0.41 49.45 10.61
N ILE A 750 1.73 49.65 10.58
CA ILE A 750 2.71 48.89 11.37
C ILE A 750 3.10 49.68 12.64
N ASN A 751 3.16 48.98 13.76
CA ASN A 751 3.54 49.53 15.06
C ASN A 751 5.07 49.53 15.20
N GLU A 752 5.71 50.54 14.61
CA GLU A 752 7.15 50.78 14.69
C GLU A 752 7.69 50.85 16.12
N ALA A 753 6.91 51.38 17.06
CA ALA A 753 7.32 51.45 18.46
C ALA A 753 7.38 50.07 19.14
N ALA A 754 6.51 49.14 18.73
CA ALA A 754 6.56 47.75 19.16
C ALA A 754 7.73 47.02 18.49
N ALA A 755 7.95 47.23 17.18
CA ALA A 755 9.07 46.64 16.44
C ALA A 755 10.43 47.06 17.02
N LYS A 756 10.58 48.35 17.35
CA LYS A 756 11.77 48.86 18.05
C LYS A 756 11.98 48.17 19.40
N ARG A 757 10.94 48.12 20.25
CA ARG A 757 11.02 47.44 21.55
C ARG A 757 11.37 45.96 21.41
N ALA A 758 10.81 45.27 20.42
CA ALA A 758 11.15 43.87 20.14
C ALA A 758 12.63 43.72 19.74
N LYS A 759 13.15 44.63 18.92
CA LYS A 759 14.56 44.62 18.50
C LYS A 759 15.50 44.86 19.69
N ASP A 760 15.25 45.88 20.49
CA ASP A 760 16.04 46.23 21.67
C ASP A 760 16.08 45.07 22.70
N MET A 761 15.02 44.25 22.75
CA MET A 761 14.92 43.10 23.65
C MET A 761 15.60 41.84 23.13
N ASN A 762 15.93 41.76 21.84
CA ASN A 762 16.47 40.55 21.22
C ASN A 762 17.86 40.73 20.58
N SER A 763 18.28 41.96 20.31
CA SER A 763 19.51 42.28 19.58
C SER A 763 20.24 43.45 20.23
N PHE A 764 21.57 43.41 20.24
CA PHE A 764 22.41 44.56 20.61
C PHE A 764 22.55 45.60 19.49
N SER A 765 22.03 45.31 18.29
CA SER A 765 22.07 46.24 17.17
C SER A 765 20.90 47.25 17.19
N ASP A 766 21.23 48.51 16.87
CA ASP A 766 20.26 49.61 16.83
C ASP A 766 19.14 49.36 15.81
N TYR A 767 17.90 49.60 16.24
CA TYR A 767 16.75 49.55 15.35
C TYR A 767 16.73 50.74 14.38
N LYS A 768 16.68 50.44 13.08
CA LYS A 768 16.50 51.45 12.04
C LYS A 768 15.02 51.85 11.94
N GLN A 769 14.70 53.09 12.29
CA GLN A 769 13.32 53.62 12.24
C GLN A 769 12.70 53.43 10.85
N GLY A 770 11.49 52.89 10.78
CA GLY A 770 10.78 52.67 9.51
C GLY A 770 11.13 51.36 8.80
N SER A 771 12.04 50.55 9.35
CA SER A 771 12.45 49.28 8.73
C SER A 771 11.33 48.24 8.71
N ALA A 772 10.56 48.09 9.79
CA ALA A 772 9.40 47.19 9.84
C ALA A 772 8.28 47.59 8.86
N THR A 773 8.02 48.89 8.73
CA THR A 773 7.06 49.42 7.74
C THR A 773 7.55 49.18 6.31
N ALA A 774 8.86 49.32 6.06
CA ALA A 774 9.45 49.04 4.75
C ALA A 774 9.36 47.55 4.38
N GLU A 775 9.61 46.67 5.36
CA GLU A 775 9.49 45.21 5.21
C GLU A 775 8.04 44.80 4.90
N TYR A 776 7.06 45.33 5.65
CA TYR A 776 5.64 45.12 5.36
C TYR A 776 5.25 45.59 3.95
N ARG A 777 5.69 46.79 3.55
CA ARG A 777 5.40 47.33 2.21
C ARG A 777 5.98 46.45 1.11
N HIS A 778 7.21 45.96 1.28
CA HIS A 778 7.82 45.03 0.34
C HIS A 778 6.93 43.79 0.10
N TYR A 779 6.46 43.14 1.17
CA TYR A 779 5.57 41.98 1.03
C TYR A 779 4.23 42.30 0.36
N VAL A 780 3.66 43.48 0.61
CA VAL A 780 2.43 43.91 -0.06
C VAL A 780 2.68 44.23 -1.53
N ASP A 781 3.81 44.86 -1.86
CA ASP A 781 4.15 45.20 -3.25
C ASP A 781 4.37 43.94 -4.10
N GLU A 782 5.02 42.92 -3.55
CA GLU A 782 5.14 41.61 -4.20
C GLU A 782 3.78 40.96 -4.44
N ALA A 783 2.87 41.04 -3.46
CA ALA A 783 1.52 40.53 -3.57
C ALA A 783 0.68 41.30 -4.62
N VAL A 784 0.86 42.62 -4.73
CA VAL A 784 0.24 43.46 -5.78
C VAL A 784 0.72 43.00 -7.16
N GLN A 785 2.03 42.82 -7.36
CA GLN A 785 2.57 42.33 -8.63
C GLN A 785 2.08 40.91 -8.97
N LEU A 786 1.89 40.08 -7.95
CA LEU A 786 1.31 38.74 -8.12
C LEU A 786 -0.16 38.83 -8.59
N ALA A 787 -0.95 39.68 -7.95
CA ALA A 787 -2.34 39.92 -8.29
C ALA A 787 -2.48 40.50 -9.72
N GLU A 788 -1.66 41.46 -10.11
CA GLU A 788 -1.66 42.04 -11.45
C GLU A 788 -1.31 41.02 -12.54
N ARG A 789 -0.26 40.21 -12.32
CA ARG A 789 0.08 39.10 -13.22
C ARG A 789 -1.06 38.11 -13.35
N GLN A 790 -1.77 37.82 -12.26
CA GLN A 790 -2.92 36.94 -12.32
C GLN A 790 -4.07 37.56 -13.10
N LYS A 791 -4.43 38.82 -12.85
CA LYS A 791 -5.48 39.54 -13.59
C LYS A 791 -5.23 39.57 -15.10
N GLN A 792 -3.97 39.64 -15.54
CA GLN A 792 -3.62 39.56 -16.96
C GLN A 792 -3.92 38.19 -17.59
N ARG A 793 -3.93 37.12 -16.79
CA ARG A 793 -4.12 35.73 -17.25
C ARG A 793 -5.57 35.28 -17.18
N VAL A 794 -6.39 35.91 -16.34
CA VAL A 794 -7.76 35.47 -16.03
C VAL A 794 -8.81 36.47 -16.48
N ASP A 795 -10.02 35.97 -16.71
CA ASP A 795 -11.15 36.79 -17.15
C ASP A 795 -11.44 37.95 -16.17
N PRO A 796 -11.84 39.15 -16.65
CA PRO A 796 -12.18 40.30 -15.82
C PRO A 796 -13.12 40.02 -14.65
N MET A 797 -13.99 39.00 -14.75
CA MET A 797 -14.89 38.59 -13.67
C MET A 797 -14.15 38.20 -12.36
N TYR A 798 -12.90 37.72 -12.44
CA TYR A 798 -12.13 37.32 -11.26
C TYR A 798 -11.33 38.45 -10.62
N HIS A 799 -11.29 39.63 -11.23
CA HIS A 799 -10.43 40.73 -10.79
C HIS A 799 -10.86 41.26 -9.41
N GLU A 800 -12.17 41.41 -9.16
CA GLU A 800 -12.69 41.83 -7.85
C GLU A 800 -12.34 40.83 -6.74
N LYS A 801 -12.41 39.53 -7.05
CA LYS A 801 -12.04 38.48 -6.09
C LYS A 801 -10.55 38.53 -5.78
N ILE A 802 -9.70 38.69 -6.81
CA ILE A 802 -8.26 38.85 -6.64
C ILE A 802 -7.94 40.07 -5.77
N ASP A 803 -8.63 41.19 -5.98
CA ASP A 803 -8.48 42.40 -5.16
C ASP A 803 -8.90 42.20 -3.71
N SER A 804 -10.01 41.50 -3.48
CA SER A 804 -10.48 41.19 -2.12
C SER A 804 -9.50 40.29 -1.34
N LEU A 805 -8.83 39.36 -2.04
CA LEU A 805 -7.82 38.49 -1.46
C LEU A 805 -6.54 39.26 -1.14
N LEU A 806 -6.13 40.16 -2.03
CA LEU A 806 -4.98 41.05 -1.83
C LEU A 806 -5.18 41.97 -0.62
N ASP A 807 -6.37 42.58 -0.49
CA ASP A 807 -6.72 43.40 0.67
C ASP A 807 -6.69 42.58 1.97
N THR A 808 -7.26 41.38 1.95
CA THR A 808 -7.27 40.48 3.11
C THR A 808 -5.85 40.07 3.52
N TYR A 809 -4.97 39.79 2.55
CA TYR A 809 -3.58 39.48 2.79
C TYR A 809 -2.87 40.65 3.47
N ALA A 810 -2.95 41.84 2.90
CA ALA A 810 -2.30 43.04 3.43
C ALA A 810 -2.75 43.34 4.88
N ARG A 811 -4.06 43.30 5.13
CA ARG A 811 -4.64 43.54 6.46
C ARG A 811 -4.18 42.53 7.50
N LYS A 812 -4.24 41.24 7.17
CA LYS A 812 -3.86 40.17 8.11
C LYS A 812 -2.36 40.15 8.35
N LEU A 813 -1.54 40.38 7.32
CA LEU A 813 -0.09 40.45 7.45
C LEU A 813 0.32 41.57 8.40
N ALA A 814 -0.26 42.78 8.26
CA ALA A 814 0.02 43.88 9.18
C ALA A 814 -0.35 43.54 10.64
N ALA A 815 -1.52 42.92 10.86
CA ALA A 815 -1.95 42.49 12.19
C ALA A 815 -1.00 41.44 12.79
N ASN A 816 -0.60 40.44 11.99
CA ASN A 816 0.29 39.36 12.41
C ASN A 816 1.72 39.87 12.71
N MET A 817 2.28 40.75 11.88
CA MET A 817 3.59 41.37 12.13
C MET A 817 3.58 42.20 13.41
N ASN A 818 2.55 43.04 13.61
CA ASN A 818 2.37 43.80 14.83
C ASN A 818 2.26 42.90 16.07
N LYS A 819 1.56 41.77 15.94
CA LYS A 819 1.43 40.79 17.01
C LYS A 819 2.74 40.08 17.31
N GLY A 820 3.52 39.75 16.29
CA GLY A 820 4.88 39.24 16.41
C GLY A 820 5.78 40.18 17.21
N TYR A 821 5.78 41.47 16.88
CA TYR A 821 6.55 42.48 17.63
C TYR A 821 6.11 42.60 19.09
N GLU A 822 4.80 42.54 19.38
CA GLU A 822 4.30 42.50 20.76
C GLU A 822 4.78 41.26 21.53
N ILE A 823 4.79 40.09 20.87
CA ILE A 823 5.24 38.83 21.47
C ILE A 823 6.73 38.91 21.76
N ASP A 824 7.52 39.35 20.79
CA ASP A 824 8.98 39.40 20.87
C ASP A 824 9.51 40.41 21.90
N ALA A 825 8.71 41.42 22.23
CA ALA A 825 9.02 42.38 23.29
C ALA A 825 8.69 41.90 24.72
N ARG A 826 8.08 40.72 24.92
CA ARG A 826 7.64 40.24 26.26
C ARG A 826 8.79 39.84 27.19
N VAL A 827 9.80 39.17 26.65
CA VAL A 827 10.93 38.62 27.41
C VAL A 827 12.23 38.89 26.67
N PRO A 828 13.25 39.49 27.32
CA PRO A 828 14.53 39.74 26.66
C PRO A 828 15.23 38.43 26.32
N SER A 829 16.06 38.41 25.27
CA SER A 829 16.85 37.22 24.95
C SER A 829 17.89 36.94 26.03
N ILE A 830 18.36 35.70 26.10
CA ILE A 830 19.40 35.31 27.05
C ILE A 830 20.71 36.09 26.81
N LEU A 831 20.95 36.54 25.58
CA LEU A 831 22.08 37.39 25.22
C LEU A 831 21.96 38.79 25.84
N ILE A 832 20.73 39.30 26.01
CA ILE A 832 20.46 40.62 26.60
C ILE A 832 20.42 40.56 28.13
N ALA A 833 19.77 39.54 28.71
CA ALA A 833 19.55 39.44 30.16
C ALA A 833 20.63 38.68 30.93
N GLY A 834 21.49 37.90 30.23
CA GLY A 834 22.47 37.00 30.84
C GLY A 834 21.85 35.73 31.44
N GLY A 835 22.64 34.65 31.51
CA GLY A 835 22.15 33.33 31.94
C GLY A 835 21.68 33.26 33.41
N SER A 836 22.23 34.11 34.29
CA SER A 836 22.00 34.03 35.73
C SER A 836 20.64 34.55 36.20
N ASN A 837 19.91 35.31 35.37
CA ASN A 837 18.63 35.96 35.71
C ASN A 837 17.54 35.76 34.64
N PHE A 838 17.69 34.75 33.78
CA PHE A 838 16.77 34.53 32.65
C PHE A 838 15.43 33.91 33.10
N PRO A 839 14.26 34.53 32.78
CA PRO A 839 12.97 34.03 33.22
C PRO A 839 12.42 32.92 32.30
N THR A 840 12.94 31.69 32.44
CA THR A 840 12.65 30.53 31.59
C THR A 840 11.16 30.28 31.35
N ARG A 841 10.33 30.21 32.39
CA ARG A 841 8.87 29.99 32.26
C ARG A 841 8.14 31.09 31.47
N LYS A 842 8.62 32.33 31.54
CA LYS A 842 8.04 33.42 30.72
C LYS A 842 8.50 33.30 29.26
N LYS A 843 9.73 32.82 29.04
CA LYS A 843 10.24 32.55 27.69
C LYS A 843 9.49 31.41 27.01
N GLU A 844 9.20 30.32 27.72
CA GLU A 844 8.38 29.21 27.21
C GLU A 844 6.99 29.70 26.74
N LYS A 845 6.33 30.54 27.56
CA LYS A 845 5.05 31.18 27.17
C LYS A 845 5.19 32.15 25.99
N GLN A 846 6.33 32.83 25.85
CA GLN A 846 6.62 33.66 24.67
C GLN A 846 6.80 32.79 23.42
N ASN A 847 7.50 31.66 23.53
CA ASN A 847 7.72 30.72 22.43
C ASN A 847 6.40 30.11 21.96
N ALA A 848 5.55 29.61 22.86
CA ALA A 848 4.23 29.08 22.48
C ALA A 848 3.33 30.13 21.78
N ALA A 849 3.41 31.39 22.21
CA ALA A 849 2.73 32.50 21.53
C ALA A 849 3.33 32.81 20.16
N ARG A 850 4.66 32.70 20.02
CA ARG A 850 5.38 32.85 18.74
C ARG A 850 5.01 31.74 17.77
N ASP A 851 4.90 30.50 18.24
CA ASP A 851 4.48 29.36 17.42
C ASP A 851 3.04 29.55 16.91
N SER A 852 2.15 30.04 17.76
CA SER A 852 0.77 30.38 17.36
C SER A 852 0.74 31.51 16.31
N ASN A 853 1.56 32.54 16.47
CA ASN A 853 1.68 33.65 15.50
C ASN A 853 2.31 33.18 14.18
N TYR A 854 3.23 32.21 14.23
CA TYR A 854 3.84 31.61 13.04
C TYR A 854 2.84 30.76 12.24
N ARG A 855 1.97 29.99 12.92
CA ARG A 855 0.85 29.27 12.26
C ARG A 855 -0.09 30.24 11.53
N GLU A 856 -0.47 31.34 12.18
CA GLU A 856 -1.29 32.37 11.51
C GLU A 856 -0.55 33.02 10.32
N TRP A 857 0.77 33.21 10.42
CA TRP A 857 1.57 33.70 9.29
C TRP A 857 1.56 32.72 8.11
N GLN A 858 1.65 31.41 8.35
CA GLN A 858 1.52 30.38 7.32
C GLN A 858 0.15 30.44 6.62
N ASP A 859 -0.94 30.59 7.39
CA ASP A 859 -2.29 30.77 6.84
C ASP A 859 -2.42 32.03 5.97
N ILE A 860 -1.73 33.10 6.35
CA ILE A 860 -1.67 34.36 5.58
C ILE A 860 -0.92 34.14 4.26
N GLN A 861 0.19 33.41 4.26
CA GLN A 861 0.91 33.08 3.02
C GLN A 861 0.04 32.26 2.06
N GLY A 862 -0.81 31.37 2.56
CA GLY A 862 -1.77 30.63 1.75
C GLY A 862 -2.79 31.51 0.99
N LEU A 863 -2.95 32.80 1.35
CA LEU A 863 -3.73 33.74 0.55
C LEU A 863 -3.06 34.09 -0.78
N LEU A 864 -1.71 34.10 -0.84
CA LEU A 864 -0.97 34.31 -2.08
C LEU A 864 -1.19 33.15 -3.07
N ASP A 865 -1.29 31.92 -2.57
CA ASP A 865 -1.60 30.75 -3.40
C ASP A 865 -3.05 30.78 -3.90
N LYS A 866 -3.97 31.27 -3.08
CA LYS A 866 -5.36 31.55 -3.52
C LYS A 866 -5.39 32.62 -4.61
N ILE A 867 -4.56 33.65 -4.53
CA ILE A 867 -4.42 34.64 -5.62
C ILE A 867 -3.89 33.96 -6.89
N ARG A 868 -2.83 33.14 -6.81
CA ARG A 868 -2.24 32.40 -7.96
C ARG A 868 -3.22 31.45 -8.66
N SER A 869 -4.09 30.81 -7.89
CA SER A 869 -5.02 29.78 -8.39
C SER A 869 -6.36 30.35 -8.84
N THR A 870 -6.75 31.55 -8.37
CA THR A 870 -8.03 32.16 -8.72
C THR A 870 -8.14 32.39 -10.24
N GLY A 871 -9.11 31.74 -10.88
CA GLY A 871 -9.37 31.85 -12.32
C GLY A 871 -8.59 30.85 -13.21
N MET A 872 -7.75 29.99 -12.63
CA MET A 872 -6.96 28.98 -13.36
C MET A 872 -7.49 27.55 -13.24
N GLY A 873 -8.50 27.32 -12.38
CA GLY A 873 -9.16 26.03 -12.22
C GLY A 873 -10.13 25.71 -13.35
N GLY A 874 -10.53 24.43 -13.47
CA GLY A 874 -11.63 24.04 -14.35
C GLY A 874 -12.91 24.82 -14.01
N ILE A 875 -13.73 25.12 -15.02
CA ILE A 875 -15.00 25.84 -14.84
C ILE A 875 -15.84 25.04 -13.83
N SER A 876 -16.06 25.56 -12.63
CA SER A 876 -16.83 24.85 -11.59
C SER A 876 -18.29 24.73 -12.01
N ALA A 877 -18.96 23.65 -11.61
CA ALA A 877 -20.42 23.53 -11.74
C ALA A 877 -21.16 24.60 -10.92
N ASP A 878 -20.53 25.09 -9.85
CA ASP A 878 -21.09 26.09 -8.93
C ASP A 878 -21.00 27.53 -9.47
N ASP A 879 -20.36 27.73 -10.63
CA ASP A 879 -20.29 29.04 -11.27
C ASP A 879 -21.63 29.37 -11.94
N PRO A 880 -22.30 30.49 -11.60
CA PRO A 880 -23.55 30.90 -12.25
C PRO A 880 -23.45 31.02 -13.78
N GLN A 881 -22.24 31.26 -14.30
CA GLN A 881 -21.92 31.35 -15.72
C GLN A 881 -21.20 30.10 -16.25
N ALA A 882 -21.23 28.97 -15.55
CA ALA A 882 -20.55 27.74 -15.96
C ALA A 882 -20.89 27.32 -17.40
N VAL A 883 -22.18 27.33 -17.74
CA VAL A 883 -22.66 26.99 -19.09
C VAL A 883 -22.13 27.97 -20.13
N GLN A 884 -22.26 29.29 -19.91
CA GLN A 884 -21.77 30.31 -20.85
C GLN A 884 -20.25 30.23 -21.06
N LYS A 885 -19.48 29.98 -20.00
CA LYS A 885 -18.03 29.81 -20.07
C LYS A 885 -17.65 28.53 -20.81
N LEU A 886 -18.40 27.43 -20.61
CA LEU A 886 -18.20 26.18 -21.35
C LEU A 886 -18.58 26.34 -22.83
N GLU A 887 -19.62 27.09 -23.16
CA GLU A 887 -20.00 27.43 -24.55
C GLU A 887 -18.91 28.23 -25.26
N LYS A 888 -18.34 29.25 -24.60
CA LYS A 888 -17.19 30.01 -25.14
C LYS A 888 -15.95 29.13 -25.32
N LYS A 889 -15.70 28.20 -24.39
CA LYS A 889 -14.63 27.20 -24.52
C LYS A 889 -14.90 26.28 -25.71
N LEU A 890 -16.13 25.83 -25.88
CA LEU A 890 -16.56 24.98 -26.99
C LEU A 890 -16.33 25.66 -28.34
N GLU A 891 -16.75 26.92 -28.48
CA GLU A 891 -16.53 27.72 -29.70
C GLU A 891 -15.03 27.83 -30.05
N SER A 892 -14.18 28.08 -29.05
CA SER A 892 -12.73 28.14 -29.23
C SER A 892 -12.14 26.80 -29.68
N LEU A 893 -12.56 25.69 -29.06
CA LEU A 893 -12.11 24.34 -29.42
C LEU A 893 -12.57 23.93 -30.82
N GLU A 894 -13.81 24.25 -31.19
CA GLU A 894 -14.36 24.00 -32.52
C GLU A 894 -13.62 24.83 -33.59
N LYS A 895 -13.38 26.11 -33.34
CA LYS A 895 -12.58 26.97 -34.21
C LYS A 895 -11.15 26.44 -34.38
N SER A 896 -10.52 25.98 -33.30
CA SER A 896 -9.19 25.35 -33.35
C SER A 896 -9.21 24.05 -34.15
N GLN A 897 -10.27 23.24 -34.03
CA GLN A 897 -10.43 22.02 -34.81
C GLN A 897 -10.53 22.31 -36.31
N GLU A 898 -11.27 23.35 -36.68
CA GLU A 898 -11.40 23.79 -38.06
C GLU A 898 -10.09 24.33 -38.62
N THR A 899 -9.38 25.18 -37.86
CA THR A 899 -8.07 25.71 -38.30
C THR A 899 -7.05 24.60 -38.46
N MET A 900 -6.95 23.65 -37.52
CA MET A 900 -6.03 22.51 -37.64
C MET A 900 -6.33 21.65 -38.87
N LYS A 901 -7.61 21.36 -39.14
CA LYS A 901 -8.02 20.61 -40.34
C LYS A 901 -7.71 21.37 -41.62
N ALA A 902 -7.98 22.67 -41.67
CA ALA A 902 -7.75 23.53 -42.82
C ALA A 902 -6.25 23.67 -43.14
N VAL A 903 -5.42 23.87 -42.12
CA VAL A 903 -3.95 23.97 -42.27
C VAL A 903 -3.37 22.63 -42.72
N ASN A 904 -3.79 21.51 -42.13
CA ASN A 904 -3.38 20.18 -42.60
C ASN A 904 -3.83 19.89 -44.03
N ALA A 905 -5.02 20.35 -44.44
CA ALA A 905 -5.51 20.22 -45.80
C ALA A 905 -4.68 21.08 -46.79
N TYR A 906 -4.35 22.32 -46.39
CA TYR A 906 -3.47 23.20 -47.16
C TYR A 906 -2.09 22.56 -47.36
N TYR A 907 -1.47 22.09 -46.28
CA TYR A 907 -0.16 21.44 -46.34
C TYR A 907 -0.19 20.15 -47.17
N ARG A 908 -1.25 19.33 -47.08
CA ARG A 908 -1.41 18.15 -47.94
C ARG A 908 -1.42 18.50 -49.43
N LYS A 909 -2.01 19.64 -49.80
CA LYS A 909 -2.11 20.09 -51.19
C LYS A 909 -0.84 20.78 -51.70
N HIS A 910 -0.17 21.56 -50.85
CA HIS A 910 0.92 22.44 -51.27
C HIS A 910 2.32 21.97 -50.83
N LYS A 911 2.40 21.01 -49.89
CA LYS A 911 3.66 20.52 -49.29
C LYS A 911 4.55 21.61 -48.67
N THR A 912 3.98 22.79 -48.44
CA THR A 912 4.56 23.92 -47.73
C THR A 912 3.48 24.63 -46.91
N LEU A 913 3.91 25.34 -45.87
CA LEU A 913 3.07 26.27 -45.10
C LEU A 913 3.15 27.72 -45.65
N ASP A 914 3.99 27.98 -46.64
CA ASP A 914 4.12 29.31 -47.25
C ASP A 914 2.82 29.74 -47.92
N GLY A 915 2.31 30.91 -47.53
CA GLY A 915 1.07 31.48 -48.06
C GLY A 915 -0.22 30.85 -47.51
N CYS A 916 -0.18 30.06 -46.43
CA CYS A 916 -1.39 29.50 -45.82
C CYS A 916 -2.32 30.62 -45.30
N PRO A 917 -3.58 30.72 -45.77
CA PRO A 917 -4.48 31.82 -45.40
C PRO A 917 -5.19 31.61 -44.04
N HIS A 918 -4.99 30.45 -43.40
CA HIS A 918 -5.75 30.04 -42.21
C HIS A 918 -5.06 30.34 -40.87
N LEU A 919 -3.81 30.81 -40.89
CA LEU A 919 -3.04 31.20 -39.71
C LEU A 919 -2.35 32.55 -39.96
N PRO A 920 -2.18 33.40 -38.93
CA PRO A 920 -1.40 34.63 -39.04
C PRO A 920 0.09 34.33 -39.25
N PRO A 921 0.87 35.26 -39.84
CA PRO A 921 2.27 35.03 -40.17
C PRO A 921 3.14 34.63 -38.97
N GLU A 922 2.87 35.17 -37.79
CA GLU A 922 3.61 34.84 -36.57
C GLU A 922 3.36 33.38 -36.12
N GLU A 923 2.12 32.89 -36.22
CA GLU A 923 1.78 31.50 -35.87
C GLU A 923 2.28 30.52 -36.93
N LEU A 924 2.34 30.93 -38.20
CA LEU A 924 2.96 30.13 -39.26
C LEU A 924 4.45 29.93 -39.03
N GLU A 925 5.18 30.96 -38.64
CA GLU A 925 6.61 30.83 -38.34
C GLU A 925 6.85 29.96 -37.09
N LYS A 926 5.99 30.07 -36.06
CA LYS A 926 6.03 29.16 -34.91
C LYS A 926 5.74 27.71 -35.32
N LEU A 927 4.73 27.48 -36.15
CA LEU A 927 4.36 26.14 -36.61
C LEU A 927 5.44 25.53 -37.52
N LYS A 928 6.08 26.34 -38.37
CA LYS A 928 7.24 25.90 -39.17
C LYS A 928 8.43 25.55 -38.27
N ALA A 929 8.70 26.36 -37.24
CA ALA A 929 9.76 26.08 -36.27
C ALA A 929 9.48 24.81 -35.47
N ASP A 930 8.22 24.58 -35.11
CA ASP A 930 7.76 23.36 -34.44
C ASP A 930 7.89 22.14 -35.35
N MET A 931 7.44 22.24 -36.61
CA MET A 931 7.63 21.19 -37.62
C MET A 931 9.10 20.90 -37.93
N ALA A 932 9.97 21.91 -37.86
CA ALA A 932 11.41 21.77 -38.02
C ALA A 932 12.10 21.26 -36.74
N SER A 933 11.37 21.23 -35.61
CA SER A 933 11.89 20.71 -34.35
C SER A 933 12.10 19.20 -34.45
N SER A 934 13.12 18.72 -33.75
CA SER A 934 13.43 17.28 -33.73
C SER A 934 12.33 16.41 -33.11
N TRP A 935 11.42 17.03 -32.33
CA TRP A 935 10.34 16.41 -31.55
C TRP A 935 9.01 16.28 -32.31
N HIS A 936 8.92 16.80 -33.54
CA HIS A 936 7.71 16.72 -34.35
C HIS A 936 7.61 15.35 -35.04
N LEU A 937 6.65 14.54 -34.59
CA LEU A 937 6.58 13.10 -34.88
C LEU A 937 5.98 12.76 -36.27
N GLU A 938 5.17 13.66 -36.86
CA GLU A 938 4.46 13.41 -38.12
C GLU A 938 4.85 14.44 -39.19
N ASP A 939 4.90 14.02 -40.47
CA ASP A 939 5.15 14.91 -41.62
C ASP A 939 3.90 15.75 -42.01
N LYS A 940 3.24 16.34 -41.01
CA LYS A 940 2.04 17.17 -41.13
C LYS A 940 2.07 18.27 -40.06
N PRO A 941 1.54 19.48 -40.32
CA PRO A 941 1.62 20.59 -39.37
C PRO A 941 0.97 20.31 -38.01
N PHE A 942 -0.24 19.75 -38.01
CA PHE A 942 -0.89 19.26 -36.79
C PHE A 942 -0.98 17.74 -36.83
N ALA A 943 -0.47 17.08 -35.79
CA ALA A 943 -0.46 15.63 -35.69
C ALA A 943 -1.87 15.03 -35.56
N THR A 944 -2.01 13.75 -35.89
CA THR A 944 -3.30 13.07 -35.93
C THR A 944 -3.89 12.90 -34.53
N TRP A 945 -3.05 12.64 -33.52
CA TRP A 945 -3.48 12.56 -32.12
C TRP A 945 -3.97 13.92 -31.58
N ALA A 946 -3.40 15.05 -32.03
CA ALA A 946 -3.82 16.39 -31.57
C ALA A 946 -5.27 16.69 -32.01
N LEU A 947 -5.62 16.32 -33.25
CA LEU A 947 -6.98 16.41 -33.78
C LEU A 947 -7.95 15.48 -33.04
N SER A 948 -7.50 14.27 -32.69
CA SER A 948 -8.29 13.30 -31.92
C SER A 948 -8.56 13.81 -30.50
N ASN A 949 -7.52 14.27 -29.81
CA ASN A 949 -7.61 14.82 -28.46
C ASN A 949 -8.53 16.04 -28.39
N ASN A 950 -8.40 16.97 -29.34
CA ASN A 950 -9.28 18.14 -29.39
C ASN A 950 -10.74 17.73 -29.69
N SER A 951 -10.97 16.74 -30.54
CA SER A 951 -12.33 16.21 -30.77
C SER A 951 -12.94 15.51 -29.56
N ALA A 952 -12.13 14.80 -28.78
CA ALA A 952 -12.56 14.20 -27.51
C ALA A 952 -12.90 15.28 -26.48
N GLU A 953 -12.11 16.35 -26.39
CA GLU A 953 -12.39 17.48 -25.52
C GLU A 953 -13.67 18.23 -25.92
N ILE A 954 -13.90 18.46 -27.21
CA ILE A 954 -15.16 19.02 -27.72
C ILE A 954 -16.35 18.18 -27.25
N ARG A 955 -16.27 16.85 -27.36
CA ARG A 955 -17.33 15.94 -26.90
C ARG A 955 -17.56 16.06 -25.39
N ARG A 956 -16.48 16.02 -24.59
CA ARG A 956 -16.56 16.18 -23.13
C ARG A 956 -17.21 17.51 -22.72
N VAL A 957 -16.83 18.61 -23.37
CA VAL A 957 -17.40 19.94 -23.09
C VAL A 957 -18.89 19.99 -23.47
N LYS A 958 -19.29 19.41 -24.62
CA LYS A 958 -20.71 19.31 -25.01
C LYS A 958 -21.53 18.50 -24.01
N ASP A 959 -21.03 17.34 -23.59
CA ASP A 959 -21.70 16.48 -22.61
C ASP A 959 -21.84 17.20 -21.26
N ARG A 960 -20.82 17.95 -20.86
CA ARG A 960 -20.83 18.75 -19.63
C ARG A 960 -21.81 19.92 -19.69
N ILE A 961 -21.87 20.65 -20.81
CA ILE A 961 -22.87 21.70 -21.04
C ILE A 961 -24.27 21.10 -20.93
N LYS A 962 -24.52 19.98 -21.61
CA LYS A 962 -25.81 19.28 -21.57
C LYS A 962 -26.20 18.90 -20.14
N SER A 963 -25.29 18.32 -19.37
CA SER A 963 -25.53 17.93 -17.98
C SER A 963 -25.86 19.14 -17.09
N LEU A 964 -25.08 20.22 -17.16
CA LEU A 964 -25.31 21.41 -16.35
C LEU A 964 -26.59 22.16 -16.75
N SER A 965 -26.91 22.22 -18.04
CA SER A 965 -28.16 22.80 -18.54
C SER A 965 -29.37 21.98 -18.07
N GLN A 966 -29.30 20.64 -18.15
CA GLN A 966 -30.37 19.77 -17.66
C GLN A 966 -30.57 19.89 -16.13
N GLN A 967 -29.49 19.98 -15.36
CA GLN A 967 -29.59 20.19 -13.90
C GLN A 967 -30.24 21.53 -13.57
N LYS A 968 -29.95 22.58 -14.34
CA LYS A 968 -30.55 23.91 -14.18
C LYS A 968 -32.03 23.95 -14.55
N GLU A 969 -32.46 23.17 -15.55
CA GLU A 969 -33.86 23.08 -15.98
C GLU A 969 -34.72 22.24 -15.01
N ILE A 970 -34.21 21.11 -14.52
CA ILE A 970 -35.01 20.17 -13.74
C ILE A 970 -35.12 20.56 -12.25
N GLY A 971 -34.09 21.21 -11.69
CA GLY A 971 -34.08 21.66 -10.29
C GLY A 971 -34.01 20.54 -9.24
N PHE A 972 -33.93 20.94 -7.97
CA PHE A 972 -33.84 20.06 -6.81
C PHE A 972 -35.04 20.28 -5.88
N VAL A 973 -35.60 19.22 -5.30
CA VAL A 973 -36.85 19.27 -4.52
C VAL A 973 -36.63 19.13 -3.00
N GLY A 974 -37.19 20.04 -2.21
CA GLY A 974 -37.24 19.91 -0.75
C GLY A 974 -38.36 18.98 -0.27
N TRP A 975 -38.32 18.59 1.01
CA TRP A 975 -39.36 17.76 1.63
C TRP A 975 -39.54 18.09 3.12
N GLU A 976 -40.66 17.67 3.70
CA GLU A 976 -40.94 17.79 5.13
C GLU A 976 -40.73 16.44 5.83
N PHE A 977 -40.26 16.48 7.08
CA PHE A 977 -40.00 15.30 7.92
C PHE A 977 -40.51 15.54 9.35
N ASP A 978 -40.57 14.49 10.16
CA ASP A 978 -41.03 14.63 11.54
C ASP A 978 -40.03 15.44 12.39
N GLY A 979 -40.43 16.65 12.82
CA GLY A 979 -39.58 17.58 13.56
C GLY A 979 -38.82 18.61 12.72
N GLY A 980 -39.12 18.76 11.41
CA GLY A 980 -38.50 19.79 10.59
C GLY A 980 -38.78 19.74 9.09
N LYS A 981 -37.98 20.50 8.32
CA LYS A 981 -38.04 20.52 6.85
C LYS A 981 -36.67 20.57 6.19
N VAL A 982 -36.55 19.97 5.01
CA VAL A 982 -35.38 20.05 4.14
C VAL A 982 -35.70 20.92 2.94
N GLU A 983 -34.91 21.96 2.73
CA GLU A 983 -35.06 22.95 1.67
C GLU A 983 -33.88 22.87 0.69
N ALA A 984 -34.18 22.66 -0.59
CA ALA A 984 -33.21 22.71 -1.67
C ALA A 984 -32.96 24.17 -2.10
N ASN A 985 -32.09 24.87 -1.37
CA ASN A 985 -31.81 26.27 -1.64
C ASN A 985 -30.85 26.43 -2.83
N THR A 986 -31.42 26.70 -4.00
CA THR A 986 -30.68 26.88 -5.26
C THR A 986 -29.84 28.16 -5.27
N GLU A 987 -30.25 29.21 -4.56
CA GLU A 987 -29.49 30.48 -4.49
C GLU A 987 -28.22 30.34 -3.65
N ALA A 988 -28.31 29.63 -2.52
CA ALA A 988 -27.16 29.32 -1.67
C ALA A 988 -26.35 28.12 -2.18
N ASN A 989 -26.88 27.37 -3.16
CA ASN A 989 -26.37 26.08 -3.60
C ASN A 989 -26.17 25.11 -2.42
N ARG A 990 -27.18 25.02 -1.55
CA ARG A 990 -27.16 24.20 -0.33
C ARG A 990 -28.46 23.42 -0.17
N LEU A 991 -28.35 22.16 0.20
CA LEU A 991 -29.44 21.40 0.81
C LEU A 991 -29.45 21.73 2.30
N GLN A 992 -30.48 22.43 2.77
CA GLN A 992 -30.58 22.97 4.13
C GLN A 992 -31.64 22.21 4.92
N ILE A 993 -31.30 21.73 6.10
CA ILE A 993 -32.16 20.98 7.00
C ILE A 993 -32.43 21.87 8.21
N PHE A 994 -33.70 22.20 8.40
CA PHE A 994 -34.21 22.99 9.51
C PHE A 994 -34.94 22.07 10.48
N PHE A 995 -34.52 22.08 11.74
CA PHE A 995 -35.23 21.39 12.83
C PHE A 995 -36.01 22.42 13.64
N GLU A 996 -37.19 22.05 14.14
CA GLU A 996 -38.01 22.92 15.00
C GLU A 996 -37.38 23.10 16.39
N ASP A 997 -36.83 22.01 16.93
CA ASP A 997 -36.09 21.97 18.19
C ASP A 997 -34.64 21.48 17.97
N LYS A 998 -33.79 21.62 19.00
CA LYS A 998 -32.41 21.11 18.92
C LYS A 998 -32.45 19.58 18.76
N PRO A 999 -31.93 19.02 17.65
CA PRO A 999 -31.89 17.57 17.46
C PRO A 999 -31.01 16.91 18.53
N ASP A 1000 -31.36 15.67 18.88
CA ASP A 1000 -30.64 14.87 19.86
C ASP A 1000 -29.20 14.55 19.41
N GLU A 1001 -28.40 13.98 20.31
CA GLU A 1001 -26.99 13.70 20.04
C GLU A 1001 -26.78 12.72 18.89
N ALA A 1002 -27.56 11.63 18.85
CA ALA A 1002 -27.51 10.63 17.80
C ALA A 1002 -27.83 11.23 16.42
N THR A 1003 -28.86 12.07 16.30
CA THR A 1003 -29.17 12.73 15.02
C THR A 1003 -28.07 13.70 14.59
N ARG A 1004 -27.47 14.44 15.52
CA ARG A 1004 -26.36 15.36 15.21
C ARG A 1004 -25.11 14.60 14.74
N GLU A 1005 -24.85 13.43 15.28
CA GLU A 1005 -23.74 12.57 14.86
C GLU A 1005 -24.00 11.97 13.47
N ALA A 1006 -25.20 11.42 13.23
CA ALA A 1006 -25.61 10.91 11.93
C ALA A 1006 -25.56 11.98 10.82
N LEU A 1007 -25.94 13.23 11.13
CA LEU A 1007 -25.80 14.35 10.19
C LEU A 1007 -24.33 14.67 9.90
N LYS A 1008 -23.46 14.65 10.91
CA LYS A 1008 -22.01 14.92 10.74
C LYS A 1008 -21.31 13.82 9.94
N SER A 1009 -21.62 12.55 10.21
CA SER A 1009 -21.04 11.40 9.50
C SER A 1009 -21.47 11.37 8.03
N ASN A 1010 -22.71 11.76 7.73
CA ASN A 1010 -23.21 11.93 6.36
C ASN A 1010 -22.83 13.29 5.71
N GLY A 1011 -21.91 14.04 6.32
CA GLY A 1011 -21.30 15.22 5.71
C GLY A 1011 -22.13 16.51 5.78
N PHE A 1012 -23.20 16.57 6.57
CA PHE A 1012 -23.90 17.81 6.88
C PHE A 1012 -23.16 18.61 7.96
N ARG A 1013 -23.15 19.94 7.83
CA ARG A 1013 -22.48 20.85 8.76
C ARG A 1013 -23.45 21.91 9.26
N TRP A 1014 -23.45 22.16 10.58
CA TRP A 1014 -24.25 23.21 11.19
C TRP A 1014 -23.76 24.60 10.77
N SER A 1015 -24.69 25.46 10.33
CA SER A 1015 -24.43 26.86 9.98
C SER A 1015 -25.12 27.80 10.97
N PRO A 1016 -24.37 28.45 11.89
CA PRO A 1016 -24.96 29.40 12.84
C PRO A 1016 -25.66 30.58 12.17
N LYS A 1017 -25.18 31.01 11.00
CA LYS A 1017 -25.76 32.12 10.23
C LYS A 1017 -27.07 31.76 9.54
N ALA A 1018 -27.17 30.50 9.07
CA ALA A 1018 -28.39 30.02 8.40
C ALA A 1018 -29.38 29.38 9.38
N GLY A 1019 -28.95 29.03 10.60
CA GLY A 1019 -29.77 28.30 11.57
C GLY A 1019 -30.14 26.89 11.10
N ALA A 1020 -29.32 26.27 10.25
CA ALA A 1020 -29.62 25.01 9.58
C ALA A 1020 -28.39 24.11 9.47
N TRP A 1021 -28.63 22.79 9.42
CA TRP A 1021 -27.64 21.83 8.95
C TRP A 1021 -27.61 21.88 7.43
N GLN A 1022 -26.43 21.99 6.83
CA GLN A 1022 -26.34 22.18 5.38
C GLN A 1022 -25.19 21.43 4.73
N ARG A 1023 -25.40 21.04 3.47
CA ARG A 1023 -24.42 20.43 2.55
C ARG A 1023 -24.58 21.03 1.15
N GLN A 1024 -23.56 20.95 0.29
CA GLN A 1024 -23.64 21.41 -1.10
C GLN A 1024 -24.76 20.71 -1.86
N LEU A 1025 -25.59 21.47 -2.58
CA LEU A 1025 -26.76 20.96 -3.30
C LEU A 1025 -26.32 20.16 -4.53
N THR A 1026 -26.27 18.84 -4.40
CA THR A 1026 -25.87 17.90 -5.45
C THR A 1026 -26.73 16.65 -5.35
N SER A 1027 -26.72 15.80 -6.38
CA SER A 1027 -27.41 14.50 -6.32
C SER A 1027 -26.90 13.64 -5.16
N ASN A 1028 -25.61 13.74 -4.83
CA ASN A 1028 -25.01 13.06 -3.68
C ASN A 1028 -25.56 13.56 -2.33
N ALA A 1029 -26.04 14.81 -2.26
CA ALA A 1029 -26.67 15.30 -1.03
C ALA A 1029 -28.01 14.60 -0.73
N TYR A 1030 -28.73 14.16 -1.77
CA TYR A 1030 -29.96 13.38 -1.61
C TYR A 1030 -29.65 11.94 -1.21
N TYR A 1031 -28.64 11.31 -1.82
CA TYR A 1031 -28.16 9.99 -1.38
C TYR A 1031 -27.68 10.01 0.07
N ALA A 1032 -26.95 11.05 0.49
CA ALA A 1032 -26.55 11.20 1.89
C ALA A 1032 -27.73 11.44 2.84
N ALA A 1033 -28.80 12.07 2.36
CA ALA A 1033 -30.03 12.25 3.14
C ALA A 1033 -30.81 10.94 3.31
N ASP A 1034 -30.73 9.99 2.36
CA ASP A 1034 -31.38 8.67 2.47
C ASP A 1034 -30.93 7.89 3.71
N TYR A 1035 -29.68 8.09 4.16
CA TYR A 1035 -29.09 7.39 5.31
C TYR A 1035 -29.41 8.03 6.67
N VAL A 1036 -29.97 9.24 6.70
CA VAL A 1036 -30.30 9.94 7.94
C VAL A 1036 -31.78 9.71 8.27
N LYS A 1037 -32.06 8.68 9.08
CA LYS A 1037 -33.44 8.28 9.46
C LYS A 1037 -34.26 9.43 10.05
N ALA A 1038 -33.63 10.32 10.81
CA ALA A 1038 -34.29 11.44 11.47
C ALA A 1038 -34.83 12.53 10.53
N ILE A 1039 -34.42 12.53 9.25
CA ILE A 1039 -34.90 13.48 8.23
C ILE A 1039 -35.67 12.79 7.11
N ALA A 1040 -36.13 11.55 7.34
CA ALA A 1040 -36.89 10.79 6.37
C ALA A 1040 -38.20 11.52 6.00
N PRO A 1041 -38.56 11.61 4.71
CA PRO A 1041 -39.79 12.27 4.28
C PRO A 1041 -41.04 11.68 4.93
N LEU A 1042 -42.03 12.53 5.25
CA LEU A 1042 -43.33 12.10 5.80
C LEU A 1042 -44.11 11.16 4.87
N THR A 1043 -43.78 11.14 3.58
CA THR A 1043 -44.37 10.24 2.58
C THR A 1043 -43.91 8.80 2.73
N GLY A 1044 -42.82 8.54 3.49
CA GLY A 1044 -42.19 7.23 3.62
C GLY A 1044 -41.30 6.83 2.43
N GLU A 1045 -41.26 7.64 1.38
CA GLU A 1045 -40.37 7.46 0.23
C GLU A 1045 -38.95 7.94 0.56
N LYS A 1046 -37.92 7.38 -0.10
CA LYS A 1046 -36.54 7.87 0.09
C LYS A 1046 -36.37 9.26 -0.54
N PRO A 1047 -35.59 10.18 0.05
CA PRO A 1047 -35.23 11.46 -0.56
C PRO A 1047 -34.79 11.36 -2.04
N THR A 1048 -34.01 10.35 -2.40
CA THR A 1048 -33.61 10.11 -3.81
C THR A 1048 -34.79 9.77 -4.72
N GLU A 1049 -35.79 9.06 -4.23
CA GLU A 1049 -37.00 8.69 -4.99
C GLU A 1049 -37.88 9.90 -5.25
N LEU A 1050 -38.02 10.79 -4.26
CA LEU A 1050 -38.70 12.07 -4.42
C LEU A 1050 -38.05 12.92 -5.53
N GLN A 1051 -36.72 13.00 -5.55
CA GLN A 1051 -36.00 13.71 -6.59
C GLN A 1051 -36.20 13.04 -7.97
N ARG A 1052 -36.22 11.70 -8.05
CA ARG A 1052 -36.48 10.96 -9.31
C ARG A 1052 -37.92 11.16 -9.80
N ALA A 1053 -38.90 11.17 -8.91
CA ALA A 1053 -40.30 11.45 -9.24
C ALA A 1053 -40.46 12.87 -9.76
N HIS A 1054 -39.82 13.85 -9.12
CA HIS A 1054 -39.77 15.24 -9.57
C HIS A 1054 -39.19 15.36 -10.99
N ILE A 1055 -38.04 14.70 -11.24
CA ILE A 1055 -37.42 14.66 -12.58
C ILE A 1055 -38.36 14.06 -13.62
N ARG A 1056 -39.10 12.99 -13.30
CA ARG A 1056 -40.07 12.36 -14.21
C ARG A 1056 -41.24 13.30 -14.52
N GLN A 1057 -41.81 13.94 -13.51
CA GLN A 1057 -42.92 14.89 -13.68
C GLN A 1057 -42.52 16.10 -14.52
N GLN A 1058 -41.35 16.68 -14.26
CA GLN A 1058 -40.81 17.80 -15.05
C GLN A 1058 -40.58 17.42 -16.53
N LYS A 1059 -40.06 16.20 -16.79
CA LYS A 1059 -39.87 15.70 -18.16
C LYS A 1059 -41.19 15.48 -18.90
N VAL A 1060 -42.22 14.97 -18.22
CA VAL A 1060 -43.57 14.82 -18.80
C VAL A 1060 -44.20 16.18 -19.06
N ALA A 1061 -44.12 17.12 -18.10
CA ALA A 1061 -44.64 18.47 -18.26
C ALA A 1061 -43.92 19.28 -19.37
N ALA A 1062 -42.62 19.07 -19.57
CA ALA A 1062 -41.86 19.66 -20.68
C ALA A 1062 -42.25 19.08 -22.05
N GLN A 1063 -42.77 17.84 -22.10
CA GLN A 1063 -43.29 17.22 -23.32
C GLN A 1063 -44.75 17.61 -23.62
N GLU A 1064 -45.50 18.10 -22.63
CA GLU A 1064 -46.92 18.49 -22.75
C GLU A 1064 -47.15 20.00 -23.04
N GLN A 1065 -46.10 20.82 -23.19
CA GLN A 1065 -46.26 22.21 -23.65
C GLN A 1065 -46.51 22.28 -25.16
N PRO A 1066 -47.50 23.08 -25.63
CA PRO A 1066 -47.89 23.11 -27.05
C PRO A 1066 -46.88 23.92 -27.87
N ALA A 1067 -46.00 23.22 -28.59
CA ALA A 1067 -45.20 23.82 -29.66
C ALA A 1067 -46.09 24.09 -30.89
N GLN A 1068 -46.08 25.35 -31.32
CA GLN A 1068 -46.77 25.89 -32.48
C GLN A 1068 -46.41 25.17 -33.79
N GLU A 1069 -47.41 25.05 -34.65
CA GLU A 1069 -47.37 24.53 -36.02
C GLU A 1069 -46.25 25.14 -36.87
N GLN A 1070 -45.33 24.30 -37.37
CA GLN A 1070 -44.59 24.44 -38.64
C GLN A 1070 -44.06 23.04 -39.05
N PRO A 1071 -43.93 22.77 -40.36
CA PRO A 1071 -44.74 21.80 -41.08
C PRO A 1071 -44.22 20.37 -40.97
N GLU A 1072 -45.15 19.42 -40.97
CA GLU A 1072 -44.90 18.01 -41.26
C GLU A 1072 -44.08 17.90 -42.55
N GLN A 1073 -42.81 17.51 -42.40
CA GLN A 1073 -42.11 16.88 -43.50
C GLN A 1073 -42.73 15.50 -43.67
N GLU A 1074 -43.48 15.35 -44.77
CA GLU A 1074 -43.89 14.06 -45.30
C GLU A 1074 -42.72 13.08 -45.27
N ALA A 1075 -42.87 12.00 -44.51
CA ALA A 1075 -41.99 10.85 -44.58
C ALA A 1075 -42.03 10.29 -46.01
N PRO A 1076 -40.89 10.06 -46.68
CA PRO A 1076 -40.89 9.36 -47.95
C PRO A 1076 -41.24 7.89 -47.69
N GLN A 1077 -42.37 7.46 -48.26
CA GLN A 1077 -42.74 6.06 -48.38
C GLN A 1077 -41.74 5.27 -49.25
N ASP A 1078 -41.58 3.98 -48.92
CA ASP A 1078 -41.03 2.88 -49.72
C ASP A 1078 -39.55 2.89 -50.12
N LYS A 1079 -38.66 2.61 -49.15
CA LYS A 1079 -37.37 1.96 -49.44
C LYS A 1079 -37.13 0.82 -48.46
N ASP A 1080 -36.88 -0.38 -48.98
CA ASP A 1080 -36.44 -1.52 -48.17
C ASP A 1080 -35.12 -1.15 -47.47
N THR A 1081 -34.97 -1.51 -46.19
CA THR A 1081 -33.78 -1.23 -45.37
C THR A 1081 -33.35 -2.46 -44.58
N PHE A 1082 -32.13 -2.48 -44.08
CA PHE A 1082 -31.68 -3.45 -43.08
C PHE A 1082 -31.00 -2.75 -41.91
N SER A 1083 -31.11 -3.35 -40.73
CA SER A 1083 -30.60 -2.87 -39.46
C SER A 1083 -29.76 -3.96 -38.78
N ILE A 1084 -28.61 -3.60 -38.22
CA ILE A 1084 -27.72 -4.51 -37.48
C ILE A 1084 -27.74 -4.15 -36.00
N TYR A 1085 -28.04 -5.14 -35.17
CA TYR A 1085 -28.10 -5.05 -33.72
C TYR A 1085 -27.01 -5.94 -33.11
N GLN A 1086 -26.22 -5.40 -32.18
CA GLN A 1086 -25.16 -6.13 -31.47
C GLN A 1086 -25.41 -6.07 -29.96
N ILE A 1087 -24.93 -7.07 -29.23
CA ILE A 1087 -25.11 -7.15 -27.76
C ILE A 1087 -24.39 -5.98 -27.08
N LYS A 1088 -25.06 -5.34 -26.11
CA LYS A 1088 -24.49 -4.22 -25.34
C LYS A 1088 -23.25 -4.65 -24.55
N GLY A 1089 -22.26 -3.77 -24.45
CA GLY A 1089 -21.09 -3.95 -23.57
C GLY A 1089 -21.46 -3.82 -22.09
N GLY A 1090 -21.07 -4.79 -21.26
CA GLY A 1090 -21.33 -4.90 -19.81
C GLY A 1090 -21.23 -6.34 -19.27
N ASP A 1091 -21.14 -6.52 -17.95
CA ASP A 1091 -21.06 -7.85 -17.31
C ASP A 1091 -22.39 -8.61 -17.39
N GLU A 1092 -23.52 -7.89 -17.36
CA GLU A 1092 -24.88 -8.45 -17.42
C GLU A 1092 -25.19 -9.23 -18.72
N THR A 1093 -24.44 -8.99 -19.79
CA THR A 1093 -24.62 -9.65 -21.09
C THR A 1093 -23.45 -10.55 -21.48
N ARG A 1094 -22.49 -10.76 -20.58
CA ARG A 1094 -21.23 -11.50 -20.85
C ARG A 1094 -21.51 -12.91 -21.36
N ASP A 1095 -22.42 -13.61 -20.71
CA ASP A 1095 -22.75 -15.02 -21.01
C ASP A 1095 -23.64 -15.18 -22.27
N LEU A 1096 -24.08 -14.07 -22.87
CA LEU A 1096 -24.88 -14.07 -24.09
C LEU A 1096 -24.04 -13.85 -25.37
N ARG A 1097 -22.77 -13.44 -25.22
CA ARG A 1097 -21.91 -13.09 -26.37
C ARG A 1097 -21.31 -14.33 -27.01
N PHE A 1098 -21.33 -14.37 -28.34
CA PHE A 1098 -20.82 -15.47 -29.16
C PHE A 1098 -21.48 -16.82 -28.89
N GLU A 1099 -22.63 -16.82 -28.23
CA GLU A 1099 -23.33 -18.04 -27.88
C GLU A 1099 -24.21 -18.52 -29.05
N PRO A 1100 -24.10 -19.78 -29.51
CA PRO A 1100 -24.99 -20.31 -30.55
C PRO A 1100 -26.45 -20.35 -30.08
N TYR A 1101 -27.41 -20.16 -30.99
CA TYR A 1101 -28.82 -20.02 -30.59
C TYR A 1101 -29.36 -21.22 -29.81
N ASP A 1102 -28.98 -22.45 -30.20
CA ASP A 1102 -29.46 -23.66 -29.50
C ASP A 1102 -28.94 -23.76 -28.07
N ARG A 1103 -27.73 -23.26 -27.81
CA ARG A 1103 -27.15 -23.24 -26.46
C ARG A 1103 -27.72 -22.09 -25.62
N LEU A 1104 -27.96 -20.93 -26.23
CA LEU A 1104 -28.68 -19.81 -25.63
C LEU A 1104 -30.06 -20.25 -25.09
N ILE A 1105 -30.82 -21.00 -25.89
CA ILE A 1105 -32.13 -21.55 -25.47
C ILE A 1105 -31.96 -22.65 -24.41
N ALA A 1106 -30.97 -23.54 -24.56
CA ALA A 1106 -30.72 -24.62 -23.59
C ALA A 1106 -30.32 -24.10 -22.20
N ALA A 1107 -29.62 -22.95 -22.14
CA ALA A 1107 -29.29 -22.24 -20.91
C ALA A 1107 -30.49 -21.47 -20.31
N GLY A 1108 -31.67 -21.51 -20.95
CA GLY A 1108 -32.87 -20.83 -20.47
C GLY A 1108 -32.94 -19.34 -20.82
N HIS A 1109 -32.04 -18.85 -21.68
CA HIS A 1109 -32.05 -17.47 -22.16
C HIS A 1109 -32.82 -17.34 -23.48
N ARG A 1110 -33.22 -16.12 -23.83
CA ARG A 1110 -33.89 -15.79 -25.10
C ARG A 1110 -33.24 -14.55 -25.71
N VAL A 1111 -33.43 -14.36 -27.02
CA VAL A 1111 -32.94 -13.17 -27.73
C VAL A 1111 -33.81 -11.96 -27.38
N ASP A 1112 -33.51 -11.32 -26.25
CA ASP A 1112 -34.27 -10.19 -25.72
C ASP A 1112 -33.77 -8.86 -26.31
N PRO A 1113 -34.63 -8.04 -26.96
CA PRO A 1113 -34.25 -6.75 -27.52
C PRO A 1113 -33.57 -5.79 -26.53
N LYS A 1114 -33.83 -5.91 -25.23
CA LYS A 1114 -33.22 -5.06 -24.19
C LYS A 1114 -31.71 -5.24 -24.11
N ASN A 1115 -31.19 -6.40 -24.50
CA ASN A 1115 -29.76 -6.73 -24.43
C ASN A 1115 -28.97 -6.24 -25.66
N TYR A 1116 -29.66 -5.70 -26.67
CA TYR A 1116 -29.09 -5.32 -27.96
C TYR A 1116 -29.09 -3.80 -28.17
N ALA A 1117 -28.12 -3.30 -28.92
CA ALA A 1117 -28.03 -1.93 -29.39
C ALA A 1117 -28.02 -1.90 -30.93
N LEU A 1118 -28.78 -0.97 -31.53
CA LEU A 1118 -28.74 -0.72 -32.97
C LEU A 1118 -27.41 -0.04 -33.32
N VAL A 1119 -26.61 -0.68 -34.17
CA VAL A 1119 -25.25 -0.22 -34.50
C VAL A 1119 -25.14 0.31 -35.93
N TYR A 1120 -26.04 -0.13 -36.82
CA TYR A 1120 -26.05 0.30 -38.21
C TYR A 1120 -27.41 0.12 -38.87
N SER A 1121 -27.78 1.03 -39.80
CA SER A 1121 -28.97 0.91 -40.63
C SER A 1121 -28.70 1.51 -42.02
N ALA A 1122 -29.06 0.80 -43.09
CA ALA A 1122 -28.86 1.27 -44.46
C ALA A 1122 -29.96 0.77 -45.43
N PRO A 1123 -30.12 1.43 -46.60
CA PRO A 1123 -31.00 0.94 -47.66
C PRO A 1123 -30.59 -0.44 -48.14
N LEU A 1124 -31.57 -1.33 -48.31
CA LEU A 1124 -31.37 -2.64 -48.87
C LEU A 1124 -31.45 -2.56 -50.40
N THR A 1125 -30.34 -2.90 -51.07
CA THR A 1125 -30.31 -2.98 -52.52
C THR A 1125 -31.12 -4.20 -53.01
N PRO A 1126 -31.94 -4.08 -54.06
CA PRO A 1126 -32.70 -5.20 -54.60
C PRO A 1126 -31.77 -6.37 -54.98
N GLY A 1127 -32.01 -7.54 -54.41
CA GLY A 1127 -31.22 -8.76 -54.65
C GLY A 1127 -30.10 -9.05 -53.64
N THR A 1128 -29.92 -8.21 -52.61
CA THR A 1128 -28.95 -8.46 -51.53
C THR A 1128 -29.46 -9.54 -50.56
N SER A 1129 -28.69 -10.61 -50.39
CA SER A 1129 -28.94 -11.69 -49.42
C SER A 1129 -28.37 -11.37 -48.02
N LEU A 1130 -28.73 -12.16 -47.01
CA LEU A 1130 -28.14 -12.05 -45.67
C LEU A 1130 -26.63 -12.36 -45.71
N GLU A 1131 -26.20 -13.22 -46.61
CA GLU A 1131 -24.81 -13.60 -46.85
C GLU A 1131 -24.02 -12.46 -47.51
N ASP A 1132 -24.66 -11.67 -48.38
CA ASP A 1132 -24.04 -10.45 -48.91
C ASP A 1132 -23.85 -9.39 -47.83
N ILE A 1133 -24.80 -9.27 -46.90
CA ILE A 1133 -24.66 -8.42 -45.70
C ILE A 1133 -23.52 -8.96 -44.83
N TYR A 1134 -23.49 -10.26 -44.53
CA TYR A 1134 -22.40 -10.89 -43.79
C TYR A 1134 -21.03 -10.59 -44.39
N THR A 1135 -20.90 -10.76 -45.70
CA THR A 1135 -19.64 -10.56 -46.44
C THR A 1135 -19.22 -9.09 -46.38
N ARG A 1136 -20.15 -8.15 -46.59
CA ARG A 1136 -19.87 -6.71 -46.56
C ARG A 1136 -19.41 -6.24 -45.17
N PHE A 1137 -19.98 -6.75 -44.09
CA PHE A 1137 -19.64 -6.37 -42.72
C PHE A 1137 -18.58 -7.29 -42.07
N ASN A 1138 -17.89 -8.11 -42.86
CA ASN A 1138 -16.70 -8.85 -42.44
C ASN A 1138 -15.46 -8.58 -43.30
N ILE A 1139 -15.64 -8.21 -44.58
CA ILE A 1139 -14.54 -7.98 -45.54
C ILE A 1139 -14.42 -6.50 -45.93
N ASP A 1140 -15.52 -5.84 -46.29
CA ASP A 1140 -15.52 -4.50 -46.89
C ASP A 1140 -16.42 -3.50 -46.12
N HIS A 1141 -16.03 -3.20 -44.88
CA HIS A 1141 -16.85 -2.39 -43.96
C HIS A 1141 -17.16 -0.99 -44.51
N PRO A 1142 -18.43 -0.53 -44.45
CA PRO A 1142 -18.77 0.87 -44.73
C PRO A 1142 -18.03 1.84 -43.80
N LYS A 1143 -17.61 3.00 -44.32
CA LYS A 1143 -16.83 4.01 -43.55
C LYS A 1143 -17.56 4.57 -42.33
N ASP A 1144 -18.89 4.50 -42.35
CA ASP A 1144 -19.82 4.93 -41.32
C ASP A 1144 -20.21 3.82 -40.34
N PHE A 1145 -19.80 2.57 -40.56
CA PHE A 1145 -19.99 1.47 -39.62
C PHE A 1145 -19.09 1.63 -38.40
N LYS A 1146 -19.66 1.49 -37.20
CA LYS A 1146 -18.97 1.68 -35.90
C LYS A 1146 -19.03 0.46 -34.98
N GLY A 1147 -19.66 -0.63 -35.44
CA GLY A 1147 -19.73 -1.91 -34.72
C GLY A 1147 -18.53 -2.81 -35.00
N HIS A 1148 -18.47 -3.96 -34.32
CA HIS A 1148 -17.53 -5.03 -34.66
C HIS A 1148 -18.02 -5.80 -35.90
N SER A 1149 -17.14 -6.61 -36.49
CA SER A 1149 -17.53 -7.48 -37.61
C SER A 1149 -18.69 -8.39 -37.22
N LEU A 1150 -19.58 -8.66 -38.18
CA LEU A 1150 -20.81 -9.42 -37.91
C LEU A 1150 -20.48 -10.85 -37.47
N SER A 1151 -20.89 -11.24 -36.26
CA SER A 1151 -20.45 -12.47 -35.58
C SER A 1151 -21.59 -13.18 -34.85
N VAL A 1152 -21.34 -14.40 -34.36
CA VAL A 1152 -22.31 -15.18 -33.58
C VAL A 1152 -22.86 -14.31 -32.45
N SER A 1153 -24.16 -14.36 -32.22
CA SER A 1153 -24.94 -13.53 -31.28
C SER A 1153 -25.47 -12.19 -31.77
N ASP A 1154 -25.07 -11.72 -32.96
CA ASP A 1154 -25.64 -10.51 -33.57
C ASP A 1154 -27.02 -10.76 -34.20
N VAL A 1155 -27.83 -9.71 -34.37
CA VAL A 1155 -29.15 -9.78 -35.00
C VAL A 1155 -29.26 -8.81 -36.18
N VAL A 1156 -29.66 -9.33 -37.34
CA VAL A 1156 -29.94 -8.56 -38.56
C VAL A 1156 -31.45 -8.48 -38.76
N VAL A 1157 -32.00 -7.28 -38.80
CA VAL A 1157 -33.42 -7.03 -39.10
C VAL A 1157 -33.56 -6.51 -40.52
N LEU A 1158 -34.36 -7.19 -41.33
CA LEU A 1158 -34.71 -6.78 -42.69
C LEU A 1158 -36.10 -6.15 -42.70
N HIS A 1159 -36.20 -4.94 -43.25
CA HIS A 1159 -37.44 -4.22 -43.51
C HIS A 1159 -37.72 -4.31 -45.01
N GLN A 1160 -38.56 -5.26 -45.43
CA GLN A 1160 -38.87 -5.49 -46.84
C GLN A 1160 -40.37 -5.53 -47.07
N ASN A 1161 -40.88 -4.79 -48.07
CA ASN A 1161 -42.31 -4.80 -48.44
C ASN A 1161 -43.28 -4.53 -47.25
N GLY A 1162 -42.86 -3.71 -46.29
CA GLY A 1162 -43.65 -3.40 -45.09
C GLY A 1162 -43.70 -4.52 -44.05
N GLN A 1163 -42.83 -5.54 -44.15
CA GLN A 1163 -42.70 -6.61 -43.17
C GLN A 1163 -41.29 -6.67 -42.59
N ASP A 1164 -41.21 -6.72 -41.26
CA ASP A 1164 -39.95 -6.83 -40.52
C ASP A 1164 -39.64 -8.31 -40.24
N THR A 1165 -38.41 -8.72 -40.52
CA THR A 1165 -37.92 -10.06 -40.16
C THR A 1165 -36.58 -9.96 -39.46
N ALA A 1166 -36.47 -10.55 -38.27
CA ALA A 1166 -35.24 -10.58 -37.48
C ALA A 1166 -34.53 -11.93 -37.62
N HIS A 1167 -33.22 -11.89 -37.86
CA HIS A 1167 -32.36 -13.05 -38.10
C HIS A 1167 -31.14 -12.99 -37.18
N TYR A 1168 -31.00 -13.99 -36.32
CA TYR A 1168 -29.87 -14.20 -35.43
C TYR A 1168 -28.70 -14.83 -36.19
N VAL A 1169 -27.50 -14.30 -36.04
CA VAL A 1169 -26.26 -14.83 -36.63
C VAL A 1169 -25.79 -16.01 -35.77
N ASP A 1170 -25.78 -17.20 -36.35
CA ASP A 1170 -25.41 -18.44 -35.67
C ASP A 1170 -24.07 -18.98 -36.18
N SER A 1171 -23.51 -20.01 -35.53
CA SER A 1171 -22.22 -20.59 -35.93
C SER A 1171 -22.19 -21.12 -37.36
N PHE A 1172 -23.37 -21.46 -37.91
CA PHE A 1172 -23.57 -21.80 -39.31
C PHE A 1172 -24.86 -21.16 -39.85
N GLY A 1173 -24.75 -19.96 -40.44
CA GLY A 1173 -25.85 -19.28 -41.11
C GLY A 1173 -26.72 -18.43 -40.18
N TYR A 1174 -28.02 -18.35 -40.48
CA TYR A 1174 -28.96 -17.45 -39.80
C TYR A 1174 -30.19 -18.19 -39.27
N LYS A 1175 -30.64 -17.83 -38.07
CA LYS A 1175 -31.86 -18.36 -37.45
C LYS A 1175 -32.91 -17.27 -37.26
N LYS A 1176 -34.15 -17.51 -37.70
CA LYS A 1176 -35.24 -16.52 -37.57
C LYS A 1176 -35.68 -16.40 -36.11
N VAL A 1177 -35.73 -15.16 -35.60
CA VAL A 1177 -36.07 -14.83 -34.21
C VAL A 1177 -37.24 -13.82 -34.13
N PRO A 1178 -38.47 -14.25 -34.47
CA PRO A 1178 -39.64 -13.35 -34.47
C PRO A 1178 -39.95 -12.74 -33.09
N GLU A 1179 -39.54 -13.38 -32.00
CA GLU A 1179 -39.63 -12.87 -30.63
C GLU A 1179 -38.92 -11.53 -30.42
N PHE A 1180 -37.87 -11.24 -31.20
CA PHE A 1180 -37.12 -9.99 -31.14
C PHE A 1180 -37.97 -8.75 -31.54
N LEU A 1181 -39.10 -8.97 -32.22
CA LEU A 1181 -39.97 -7.90 -32.70
C LEU A 1181 -41.23 -7.69 -31.82
N GLN A 1182 -41.39 -8.46 -30.72
CA GLN A 1182 -42.58 -8.38 -29.87
C GLN A 1182 -42.35 -7.53 -28.60
N PRO A 1183 -43.20 -6.54 -28.29
CA PRO A 1183 -43.16 -5.82 -27.02
C PRO A 1183 -43.75 -6.68 -25.88
N GLU A 1184 -43.01 -6.83 -24.77
CA GLU A 1184 -43.47 -7.58 -23.60
C GLU A 1184 -44.71 -6.97 -22.92
N ASN A 1185 -45.60 -7.85 -22.46
CA ASN A 1185 -46.87 -7.51 -21.83
C ASN A 1185 -46.69 -7.38 -20.30
N TYR A 1186 -46.36 -6.17 -19.83
CA TYR A 1186 -45.94 -5.84 -18.47
C TYR A 1186 -46.93 -6.22 -17.32
N LEU A 1187 -48.19 -6.49 -17.63
CA LEU A 1187 -49.23 -6.76 -16.62
C LEU A 1187 -49.13 -8.17 -16.01
N LYS A 1188 -48.61 -9.15 -16.74
CA LYS A 1188 -48.55 -10.55 -16.25
C LYS A 1188 -47.40 -10.80 -15.27
N THR A 1189 -46.29 -10.08 -15.44
CA THR A 1189 -45.09 -10.21 -14.60
C THR A 1189 -45.26 -9.50 -13.26
N ALA A 1190 -46.02 -8.39 -13.23
CA ALA A 1190 -46.33 -7.64 -12.01
C ALA A 1190 -47.33 -8.38 -11.09
N GLU A 1191 -48.28 -9.13 -11.65
CA GLU A 1191 -49.19 -9.99 -10.87
C GLU A 1191 -48.46 -11.19 -10.24
N GLN A 1192 -47.44 -11.75 -10.91
CA GLN A 1192 -46.66 -12.88 -10.35
C GLN A 1192 -45.60 -12.45 -9.30
N THR A 1193 -45.04 -11.24 -9.40
CA THR A 1193 -44.09 -10.72 -8.39
C THR A 1193 -44.77 -10.22 -7.12
N THR A 1194 -46.06 -9.88 -7.18
CA THR A 1194 -46.83 -9.48 -5.99
C THR A 1194 -47.34 -10.66 -5.18
N GLU A 1195 -47.64 -11.80 -5.80
CA GLU A 1195 -48.02 -13.03 -5.09
C GLU A 1195 -46.84 -13.80 -4.47
N GLN A 1196 -45.60 -13.64 -4.97
CA GLN A 1196 -44.42 -14.29 -4.39
C GLN A 1196 -43.87 -13.58 -3.14
N ASN A 1197 -44.05 -12.27 -3.01
CA ASN A 1197 -43.48 -11.48 -1.92
C ASN A 1197 -44.26 -11.57 -0.60
N TYR A 1198 -45.45 -12.18 -0.57
CA TYR A 1198 -46.22 -12.38 0.67
C TYR A 1198 -45.83 -13.63 1.48
N ASN A 1199 -44.91 -14.47 0.97
CA ASN A 1199 -44.47 -15.70 1.66
C ASN A 1199 -43.11 -15.58 2.38
N MET A 1200 -42.50 -14.37 2.42
CA MET A 1200 -41.19 -14.16 3.05
C MET A 1200 -41.23 -13.44 4.40
N ILE A 1201 -42.40 -13.19 4.99
CA ILE A 1201 -42.51 -12.41 6.24
C ILE A 1201 -42.78 -13.28 7.49
N ASP A 1202 -43.06 -14.59 7.34
CA ASP A 1202 -43.66 -15.40 8.42
C ASP A 1202 -42.84 -16.66 8.81
N GLY A 1203 -41.72 -16.96 8.15
CA GLY A 1203 -40.81 -18.03 8.59
C GLY A 1203 -41.37 -19.47 8.60
N GLN A 1204 -42.44 -19.78 7.87
CA GLN A 1204 -42.86 -21.17 7.59
C GLN A 1204 -42.86 -21.47 6.09
N ILE A 1205 -41.96 -22.36 5.65
CA ILE A 1205 -41.98 -22.92 4.29
C ILE A 1205 -43.05 -24.02 4.27
N ASN A 1206 -44.16 -23.82 3.56
CA ASN A 1206 -45.07 -24.92 3.17
C ASN A 1206 -45.79 -24.57 1.87
N ASN A 1207 -45.29 -25.06 0.72
CA ASN A 1207 -46.09 -25.25 -0.50
C ASN A 1207 -45.41 -26.22 -1.48
N THR A 1208 -45.10 -27.44 -1.02
CA THR A 1208 -44.90 -28.59 -1.91
C THR A 1208 -46.17 -29.44 -1.92
N PRO A 1209 -46.79 -29.74 -3.08
CA PRO A 1209 -48.01 -30.52 -3.14
C PRO A 1209 -47.75 -31.94 -2.63
N THR A 1210 -48.66 -32.46 -1.82
CA THR A 1210 -48.57 -33.82 -1.26
C THR A 1210 -48.93 -34.88 -2.31
N VAL A 1211 -48.45 -36.11 -2.12
CA VAL A 1211 -48.76 -37.24 -3.04
C VAL A 1211 -50.28 -37.44 -3.21
N ALA A 1212 -51.07 -37.16 -2.16
CA ALA A 1212 -52.54 -37.23 -2.20
C ALA A 1212 -53.18 -36.16 -3.12
N GLU A 1213 -52.57 -34.98 -3.25
CA GLU A 1213 -53.05 -33.89 -4.10
C GLU A 1213 -52.69 -34.13 -5.59
N LEU A 1214 -51.55 -34.75 -5.86
CA LEU A 1214 -51.18 -35.21 -7.20
C LEU A 1214 -52.04 -36.40 -7.66
N GLU A 1215 -52.37 -37.33 -6.76
CA GLU A 1215 -53.33 -38.41 -7.05
C GLU A 1215 -54.75 -37.90 -7.32
N ALA A 1216 -55.17 -36.81 -6.68
CA ALA A 1216 -56.46 -36.17 -6.96
C ALA A 1216 -56.48 -35.52 -8.35
N LYS A 1217 -55.38 -34.88 -8.78
CA LYS A 1217 -55.25 -34.28 -10.12
C LYS A 1217 -55.25 -35.32 -11.25
N VAL A 1218 -54.69 -36.50 -11.02
CA VAL A 1218 -54.79 -37.64 -11.95
C VAL A 1218 -56.24 -38.14 -12.06
N LYS A 1219 -56.97 -38.18 -10.95
CA LYS A 1219 -58.38 -38.61 -10.93
C LYS A 1219 -59.31 -37.62 -11.63
N THR A 1220 -58.94 -36.34 -11.73
CA THR A 1220 -59.69 -35.32 -12.48
C THR A 1220 -59.28 -35.22 -13.96
N GLY A 1221 -58.35 -36.07 -14.42
CA GLY A 1221 -57.96 -36.17 -15.84
C GLY A 1221 -56.85 -35.21 -16.27
N GLU A 1222 -56.15 -34.56 -15.33
CA GLU A 1222 -55.00 -33.71 -15.62
C GLU A 1222 -53.71 -34.54 -15.73
N THR A 1223 -52.87 -34.21 -16.70
CA THR A 1223 -51.57 -34.87 -16.92
C THR A 1223 -50.53 -34.31 -15.97
N ILE A 1224 -49.90 -35.18 -15.16
CA ILE A 1224 -48.77 -34.83 -14.29
C ILE A 1224 -47.48 -35.51 -14.76
N SER A 1225 -46.36 -34.83 -14.52
CA SER A 1225 -45.01 -35.28 -14.86
C SER A 1225 -44.57 -36.44 -13.95
N LEU A 1226 -43.95 -37.47 -14.53
CA LEU A 1226 -43.36 -38.60 -13.80
C LEU A 1226 -42.17 -38.17 -12.93
N VAL A 1227 -41.51 -37.07 -13.30
CA VAL A 1227 -40.40 -36.49 -12.55
C VAL A 1227 -40.93 -35.82 -11.28
N ASP A 1228 -42.01 -35.04 -11.38
CA ASP A 1228 -42.63 -34.36 -10.24
C ASP A 1228 -43.25 -35.35 -9.23
N LEU A 1229 -43.82 -36.45 -9.73
CA LEU A 1229 -44.29 -37.56 -8.87
C LEU A 1229 -43.11 -38.27 -8.19
N ALA A 1230 -42.00 -38.48 -8.90
CA ALA A 1230 -40.82 -39.12 -8.35
C ALA A 1230 -40.14 -38.24 -7.28
N GLU A 1231 -40.08 -36.92 -7.50
CA GLU A 1231 -39.52 -35.94 -6.57
C GLU A 1231 -40.38 -35.77 -5.32
N THR A 1232 -41.71 -35.71 -5.46
CA THR A 1232 -42.64 -35.64 -4.31
C THR A 1232 -42.67 -36.94 -3.50
N VAL A 1233 -42.60 -38.10 -4.15
CA VAL A 1233 -42.45 -39.40 -3.46
C VAL A 1233 -41.10 -39.50 -2.75
N LYS A 1234 -40.03 -38.92 -3.32
CA LYS A 1234 -38.70 -38.88 -2.71
C LYS A 1234 -38.68 -37.93 -1.50
N ALA A 1235 -39.33 -36.77 -1.60
CA ALA A 1235 -39.50 -35.81 -0.51
C ALA A 1235 -40.34 -36.36 0.66
N ASP A 1236 -41.43 -37.10 0.40
CA ASP A 1236 -42.20 -37.78 1.47
C ASP A 1236 -41.41 -38.93 2.11
N LYS A 1237 -40.54 -39.60 1.35
CA LYS A 1237 -39.61 -40.62 1.88
C LYS A 1237 -38.50 -40.01 2.74
N GLU A 1238 -38.07 -38.79 2.43
CA GLU A 1238 -37.06 -38.03 3.18
C GLU A 1238 -37.64 -37.40 4.45
N ARG A 1239 -38.89 -36.89 4.41
CA ARG A 1239 -39.65 -36.49 5.63
C ARG A 1239 -39.86 -37.66 6.59
N GLY A 1240 -40.01 -38.88 6.08
CA GLY A 1240 -40.06 -40.10 6.89
C GLY A 1240 -38.70 -40.60 7.41
N LYS A 1241 -37.57 -40.15 6.82
CA LYS A 1241 -36.21 -40.52 7.25
C LYS A 1241 -35.64 -39.60 8.33
N ALA A 1242 -36.14 -38.36 8.46
CA ALA A 1242 -35.78 -37.45 9.56
C ALA A 1242 -36.22 -37.92 10.96
N ALA A 1243 -36.97 -39.04 11.07
CA ALA A 1243 -37.38 -39.61 12.35
C ALA A 1243 -36.57 -40.84 12.82
N LYS A 1244 -35.60 -41.36 12.05
CA LYS A 1244 -34.76 -42.51 12.49
C LYS A 1244 -33.40 -42.55 11.80
N THR A 1245 -32.40 -41.92 12.42
CA THR A 1245 -31.00 -42.39 12.41
C THR A 1245 -30.23 -41.70 13.54
N GLU A 1246 -30.21 -42.33 14.71
CA GLU A 1246 -29.15 -42.14 15.70
C GLU A 1246 -27.83 -42.66 15.09
N LYS A 1247 -26.81 -41.79 14.97
CA LYS A 1247 -25.42 -42.21 14.79
C LYS A 1247 -24.65 -41.96 16.08
N LYS A 1248 -23.83 -42.96 16.40
CA LYS A 1248 -23.14 -43.22 17.67
C LYS A 1248 -22.22 -42.06 18.09
N PRO A 1249 -22.07 -41.82 19.41
CA PRO A 1249 -21.14 -40.82 19.92
C PRO A 1249 -19.69 -41.18 19.60
N SER A 1250 -18.87 -40.15 19.35
CA SER A 1250 -17.44 -40.27 19.06
C SER A 1250 -16.67 -40.93 20.20
N ILE A 1251 -15.52 -41.54 19.87
CA ILE A 1251 -14.63 -42.22 20.82
C ILE A 1251 -14.20 -41.27 21.96
N ARG A 1252 -14.15 -39.95 21.71
CA ARG A 1252 -13.85 -38.90 22.68
C ARG A 1252 -15.00 -38.66 23.68
N ALA A 1253 -16.26 -38.77 23.24
CA ALA A 1253 -17.44 -38.75 24.11
C ALA A 1253 -17.61 -40.06 24.90
N GLN A 1254 -17.17 -41.19 24.34
CA GLN A 1254 -17.12 -42.47 25.04
C GLN A 1254 -16.01 -42.51 26.11
N LEU A 1255 -14.87 -41.83 25.88
CA LEU A 1255 -13.79 -41.69 26.84
C LEU A 1255 -14.10 -40.70 27.97
N LYS A 1256 -14.87 -39.62 27.70
CA LYS A 1256 -15.34 -38.68 28.72
C LYS A 1256 -16.42 -39.31 29.61
N ALA A 1257 -17.32 -40.11 29.05
CA ALA A 1257 -18.29 -40.91 29.81
C ALA A 1257 -17.68 -42.10 30.56
N ALA A 1258 -16.54 -42.64 30.09
CA ALA A 1258 -15.79 -43.70 30.78
C ALA A 1258 -15.00 -43.20 32.01
N LYS A 1259 -14.66 -41.91 32.08
CA LYS A 1259 -14.05 -41.29 33.28
C LYS A 1259 -15.04 -40.97 34.39
N GLU A 1260 -16.35 -40.90 34.10
CA GLU A 1260 -17.39 -40.59 35.09
C GLU A 1260 -18.18 -41.81 35.62
N GLN A 1261 -17.94 -43.03 35.12
CA GLN A 1261 -18.68 -44.22 35.60
C GLN A 1261 -17.82 -45.48 35.71
N THR A 1262 -17.08 -45.65 36.82
CA THR A 1262 -16.88 -46.96 37.49
C THR A 1262 -16.33 -46.77 38.93
N PRO A 1263 -16.58 -47.69 39.88
CA PRO A 1263 -17.76 -47.64 40.73
C PRO A 1263 -17.45 -47.52 42.24
N LYS A 1264 -18.20 -46.68 42.96
CA LYS A 1264 -18.45 -46.88 44.39
C LYS A 1264 -19.52 -47.96 44.59
N LYS A 1265 -19.12 -49.12 45.13
CA LYS A 1265 -19.94 -50.12 45.88
C LYS A 1265 -18.94 -51.14 46.43
N GLN A 1266 -18.85 -51.48 47.71
CA GLN A 1266 -19.82 -51.78 48.79
C GLN A 1266 -19.10 -51.59 50.15
N ALA A 1267 -19.66 -51.71 51.36
CA ALA A 1267 -20.95 -51.42 52.00
C ALA A 1267 -20.78 -51.83 53.48
N LYS A 1268 -21.30 -51.00 54.41
CA LYS A 1268 -21.81 -51.34 55.76
C LYS A 1268 -20.88 -52.01 56.80
N GLN A 1269 -20.70 -51.32 57.93
CA GLN A 1269 -21.44 -51.52 59.19
C GLN A 1269 -21.17 -50.34 60.17
N LYS A 1270 -22.21 -49.60 60.58
CA LYS A 1270 -22.81 -49.57 61.96
C LYS A 1270 -21.89 -48.95 63.02
N THR A 1271 -22.28 -48.06 63.93
CA THR A 1271 -23.46 -47.20 64.22
C THR A 1271 -23.08 -46.46 65.51
N GLN A 1272 -23.61 -45.25 65.71
CA GLN A 1272 -23.79 -44.57 67.01
C GLN A 1272 -22.49 -44.09 67.72
N ASP A 1273 -22.43 -42.96 68.41
CA ASP A 1273 -23.40 -41.93 68.76
C ASP A 1273 -22.60 -40.79 69.44
N LEU A 1274 -23.27 -39.63 69.51
CA LEU A 1274 -23.12 -38.58 70.53
C LEU A 1274 -21.94 -37.58 70.51
N GLU A 1275 -22.39 -36.33 70.40
CA GLU A 1275 -22.10 -35.16 71.23
C GLU A 1275 -20.76 -34.42 71.13
N ARG A 1276 -20.94 -33.12 70.83
CA ARG A 1276 -20.25 -31.94 71.39
C ARG A 1276 -18.72 -32.01 71.46
N SER A 1277 -18.08 -31.19 70.63
CA SER A 1277 -17.64 -29.85 71.03
C SER A 1277 -17.15 -29.05 69.84
#